data_AF-A0A637XTC9-F1
#
_entry.id   AF-A0A637XTC9-F1
#
_cell.length_a   1.000
_cell.length_b   1.000
_cell.length_c   1.000
_cell.angle_alpha   90.00
_cell.angle_beta   90.00
_cell.angle_gamma   90.00
#
_symmetry.space_group_name_H-M   'P 1'
#
loop_
_entity.id
_entity.type
_entity.pdbx_description
1 polymer ?
#
loop_
_entity_poly.entity_id
_entity_poly.type
_entity_poly.pdbx_seq_one_letter_code
_entity_poly.pdbx_strand_id
1 'polypeptide(L)'
;MSLWKKISLGVLIFIVVLLASVAFLVGTTTGLHLVFSAANRWVPGLEIGLVTGGWRDLSLKNIRYEQPGVAVNAGEIHLAVGLDCLWRSSLCVNDLALKDINVAIDSKKMPPSEPAQEEEESGPLNLSTPWPITLSRVALNNINIKIDDTTVSVLDFTSGLAWQEKNLTLKPTRLQGLLIALPKVAEVAQEEVVEPKIEKPQPDEKPLGETLKDLFAKPVMPEMTDVHLPLNLNIESFRGEQLRITGDTDLTVRTMLLKVSSIDGNMKLDTLDIDANQGTVKASGTAQLANNWPVDITLNSTLNIDPLKGEKIKLKVGGALREQLEVGVNLSGPMDVALRAQTRLAEAGLPLNLEVVSQRIAWPLTGDTQFQADDLKLKLSGKMTDYTLSMRTAVKGQDIPPATITLDAKGNERQINLDKLTVAALEGKTELKALVDWQQAISWRGELTLNGINTAKEIPDWPAKLNGVMKTKGSLYGGTWQMDVPELKLTGNVKQNSVNVNGTLKGNSYMQWTIPGLHLALGPNSADIKGELGVKELNLDAAIDAPGLDNALPGLGGMAKGIVKVRGTVEAPQLLADITARGLRWQELSVAQARIEGDIKSTDQIAGHLNVRVERISQPDVNINLVTLDAKGSEKQHQLQLRVQGEPVSGQLSLTGSFDREAARWKGTLSDTRFQTPVGPWSLTRAIALDYRNKEQKISIGPHCWLNPNAELCIPQTIDAGAAGRAVVNLNRFDLAMLKPFMPDTTQASGIFSGKADVSWDTTQEGLPQGKVTLSGRNVKVTQTVNDAPLPVAFETLNLSADLHNNRAELGWLIRLTNNGQFDGQVQVTDPQGRRNLGGNVNMRNVNLAMVNPVFSRGEKAAGMLNARLRLGGDVQSPQLFGQLQLSALDIDGNFMPFEMQPSQLTMNFSGTRSTLAGIVRTQQGQINLNGNADWSQIDNWRARVTAKGSRVQITVPPMVRLDVSPDVVFDATPSLFTLDGRVDVPWARIVVHDLPESAVGVSSDVVMLNNDLQPETPQTASIPINSNLTVHVGNNVRIDAFGLKARLTGDLKVAQDKQGLGLNGQINIPDGRFRAYGQDLLVRKGELLFSGPPDQPLLNIEAIRNPDATEDDVIAGVRVTGTADEPKAEIFSDPAMPQAEALSYLLRGQGLDSNQSDSAAMTSMLIGLGVAQSGQVVGKIGETFGVSNLALDTQGVGDSSQVVVSGYVLPGLQVKYGVGIFDSLATLTLRYRLMPKLYLEAVSGVDQALDLLYQFEF
;
A
#
# COMPACT_ATOMS: atom_id res chain seq x y z
N MET A 1 1.15 -102.57 63.16
CA MET A 1 1.25 -101.09 63.17
C MET A 1 0.52 -100.57 61.95
N SER A 2 -0.57 -99.81 62.13
CA SER A 2 -1.42 -99.37 61.02
C SER A 2 -0.67 -98.40 60.10
N LEU A 3 -1.02 -98.43 58.82
CA LEU A 3 -0.47 -97.61 57.72
C LEU A 3 -0.30 -96.12 58.09
N TRP A 4 -1.16 -95.62 58.97
CA TRP A 4 -1.25 -94.22 59.39
C TRP A 4 0.00 -93.70 60.15
N LYS A 5 0.65 -94.51 60.99
CA LYS A 5 1.85 -94.06 61.73
C LYS A 5 3.08 -93.93 60.82
N LYS A 6 3.24 -94.81 59.83
CA LYS A 6 4.35 -94.73 58.86
C LYS A 6 4.18 -93.54 57.92
N ILE A 7 2.94 -93.24 57.54
CA ILE A 7 2.63 -92.02 56.78
C ILE A 7 2.91 -90.78 57.65
N SER A 8 2.49 -90.75 58.92
CA SER A 8 2.73 -89.58 59.79
C SER A 8 4.21 -89.29 60.08
N LEU A 9 5.05 -90.33 60.25
CA LEU A 9 6.49 -90.15 60.49
C LEU A 9 7.23 -89.80 59.20
N GLY A 10 6.83 -90.39 58.07
CA GLY A 10 7.32 -89.99 56.74
C GLY A 10 6.97 -88.54 56.44
N VAL A 11 5.76 -88.11 56.78
CA VAL A 11 5.32 -86.72 56.67
C VAL A 11 6.09 -85.80 57.63
N LEU A 12 6.35 -86.20 58.88
CA LEU A 12 7.10 -85.37 59.84
C LEU A 12 8.58 -85.21 59.44
N ILE A 13 9.26 -86.29 59.04
CA ILE A 13 10.65 -86.22 58.54
C ILE A 13 10.70 -85.39 57.25
N PHE A 14 9.72 -85.59 56.36
CA PHE A 14 9.59 -84.78 55.17
C PHE A 14 9.40 -83.30 55.53
N ILE A 15 8.55 -82.96 56.52
CA ILE A 15 8.34 -81.58 56.99
C ILE A 15 9.62 -81.00 57.61
N VAL A 16 10.35 -81.74 58.45
CA VAL A 16 11.58 -81.23 59.08
C VAL A 16 12.69 -81.03 58.04
N VAL A 17 12.85 -81.96 57.10
CA VAL A 17 13.80 -81.82 55.99
C VAL A 17 13.37 -80.67 55.07
N LEU A 18 12.07 -80.51 54.82
CA LEU A 18 11.52 -79.38 54.07
C LEU A 18 11.82 -78.06 54.80
N LEU A 19 11.55 -77.97 56.11
CA LEU A 19 11.80 -76.77 56.92
C LEU A 19 13.29 -76.44 57.02
N ALA A 20 14.16 -77.44 57.21
CA ALA A 20 15.61 -77.25 57.23
C ALA A 20 16.15 -76.85 55.85
N SER A 21 15.60 -77.41 54.77
CA SER A 21 15.95 -77.03 53.39
C SER A 21 15.49 -75.61 53.09
N VAL A 22 14.29 -75.23 53.50
CA VAL A 22 13.77 -73.85 53.37
C VAL A 22 14.60 -72.88 54.22
N ALA A 23 14.93 -73.23 55.46
CA ALA A 23 15.76 -72.41 56.33
C ALA A 23 17.19 -72.25 55.79
N PHE A 24 17.77 -73.27 55.14
CA PHE A 24 19.06 -73.16 54.47
C PHE A 24 18.97 -72.29 53.20
N LEU A 25 17.99 -72.55 52.32
CA LEU A 25 17.80 -71.85 51.06
C LEU A 25 17.44 -70.37 51.24
N VAL A 26 16.69 -70.02 52.28
CA VAL A 26 16.28 -68.64 52.55
C VAL A 26 17.18 -67.97 53.59
N GLY A 27 17.68 -68.71 54.58
CA GLY A 27 18.41 -68.13 55.73
C GLY A 27 19.92 -67.98 55.53
N THR A 28 20.53 -68.66 54.56
CA THR A 28 21.98 -68.54 54.28
C THR A 28 22.24 -67.80 52.97
N THR A 29 23.35 -67.07 52.88
CA THR A 29 23.77 -66.39 51.64
C THR A 29 23.96 -67.38 50.50
N THR A 30 24.65 -68.49 50.75
CA THR A 30 24.89 -69.54 49.75
C THR A 30 23.59 -70.20 49.27
N GLY A 31 22.66 -70.48 50.18
CA GLY A 31 21.34 -71.01 49.85
C GLY A 31 20.51 -70.03 49.00
N LEU A 32 20.55 -68.73 49.33
CA LEU A 32 19.82 -67.70 48.60
C LEU A 32 20.36 -67.52 47.17
N HIS A 33 21.68 -67.55 47.00
CA HIS A 33 22.31 -67.52 45.67
C HIS A 33 21.93 -68.75 44.85
N LEU A 34 21.84 -69.93 45.47
CA LEU A 34 21.33 -71.14 44.82
C LEU A 34 19.88 -70.95 44.33
N VAL A 35 19.00 -70.35 45.14
CA VAL A 35 17.61 -70.07 44.74
C VAL A 35 17.55 -69.14 43.52
N PHE A 36 18.28 -68.02 43.52
CA PHE A 36 18.30 -67.11 42.37
C PHE A 36 18.96 -67.72 41.13
N SER A 37 20.00 -68.56 41.31
CA SER A 37 20.59 -69.31 40.19
C SER A 37 19.63 -70.37 39.62
N ALA A 38 18.79 -70.98 40.45
CA ALA A 38 17.78 -71.94 40.03
C ALA A 38 16.61 -71.24 39.32
N ALA A 39 16.22 -70.05 39.79
CA ALA A 39 15.22 -69.21 39.14
C ALA A 39 15.61 -68.88 37.69
N ASN A 40 16.89 -68.63 37.43
CA ASN A 40 17.46 -68.43 36.08
C ASN A 40 17.18 -69.59 35.11
N ARG A 41 16.95 -70.80 35.63
CA ARG A 41 16.74 -72.01 34.85
C ARG A 41 15.26 -72.42 34.77
N TRP A 42 14.45 -72.01 35.74
CA TRP A 42 13.06 -72.45 35.88
C TRP A 42 12.05 -71.40 35.41
N VAL A 43 12.46 -70.13 35.30
CA VAL A 43 11.64 -69.04 34.77
C VAL A 43 12.07 -68.80 33.31
N PRO A 44 11.26 -69.19 32.31
CA PRO A 44 11.60 -68.96 30.91
C PRO A 44 11.84 -67.47 30.63
N GLY A 45 12.95 -67.16 29.97
CA GLY A 45 13.29 -65.79 29.56
C GLY A 45 13.97 -64.93 30.62
N LEU A 46 14.13 -65.39 31.87
CA LEU A 46 14.83 -64.66 32.94
C LEU A 46 16.33 -64.99 32.94
N GLU A 47 17.15 -63.95 32.90
CA GLU A 47 18.62 -63.99 33.04
C GLU A 47 19.05 -63.06 34.19
N ILE A 48 19.77 -63.57 35.20
CA ILE A 48 20.35 -62.79 36.30
C ILE A 48 21.87 -62.90 36.22
N GLY A 49 22.56 -61.80 35.89
CA GLY A 49 24.02 -61.82 35.68
C GLY A 49 24.84 -61.99 36.96
N LEU A 50 24.50 -61.27 38.03
CA LEU A 50 25.24 -61.35 39.30
C LEU A 50 24.30 -61.20 40.50
N VAL A 51 24.45 -62.09 41.48
CA VAL A 51 23.81 -62.02 42.80
C VAL A 51 24.89 -61.77 43.84
N THR A 52 24.72 -60.79 44.73
CA THR A 52 25.67 -60.48 45.81
C THR A 52 24.95 -60.20 47.13
N GLY A 53 25.62 -60.48 48.23
CA GLY A 53 25.08 -60.28 49.58
C GLY A 53 24.03 -61.32 50.01
N GLY A 54 23.34 -61.03 51.11
CA GLY A 54 22.22 -61.80 51.64
C GLY A 54 21.05 -60.87 51.95
N TRP A 55 19.94 -61.35 52.54
CA TRP A 55 18.73 -60.53 52.75
C TRP A 55 18.92 -59.17 53.42
N ARG A 56 19.99 -58.95 54.20
CA ARG A 56 20.30 -57.65 54.81
C ARG A 56 20.88 -56.62 53.84
N ASP A 57 21.39 -57.06 52.70
CA ASP A 57 22.11 -56.28 51.69
C ASP A 57 22.18 -57.06 50.36
N LEU A 58 21.03 -57.43 49.80
CA LEU A 58 20.95 -58.23 48.57
C LEU A 58 21.04 -57.32 47.36
N SER A 59 22.02 -57.52 46.47
CA SER A 59 22.11 -56.81 45.19
C SER A 59 22.14 -57.79 44.03
N LEU A 60 21.19 -57.63 43.12
CA LEU A 60 21.06 -58.36 41.87
C LEU A 60 21.42 -57.40 40.72
N LYS A 61 22.40 -57.76 39.88
CA LYS A 61 22.88 -56.91 38.78
C LYS A 61 22.71 -57.60 37.43
N ASN A 62 22.49 -56.77 36.41
CA ASN A 62 22.29 -57.19 35.01
C ASN A 62 21.18 -58.25 34.89
N ILE A 63 19.97 -57.89 35.33
CA ILE A 63 18.80 -58.76 35.16
C ILE A 63 18.16 -58.44 33.81
N ARG A 64 17.84 -59.48 33.04
CA ARG A 64 17.09 -59.40 31.79
C ARG A 64 15.94 -60.39 31.84
N TYR A 65 14.77 -59.99 31.37
CA TYR A 65 13.60 -60.85 31.28
C TYR A 65 12.89 -60.61 29.95
N GLU A 66 12.72 -61.65 29.13
CA GLU A 66 12.05 -61.55 27.82
C GLU A 66 11.00 -62.65 27.61
N GLN A 67 9.80 -62.22 27.24
CA GLN A 67 8.68 -63.07 26.79
C GLN A 67 7.92 -62.36 25.64
N PRO A 68 7.04 -63.05 24.89
CA PRO A 68 6.28 -62.40 23.82
C PRO A 68 5.53 -61.15 24.33
N GLY A 69 5.89 -59.99 23.79
CA GLY A 69 5.28 -58.70 24.16
C GLY A 69 5.81 -58.04 25.44
N VAL A 70 6.77 -58.62 26.18
CA VAL A 70 7.39 -57.97 27.35
C VAL A 70 8.90 -58.20 27.37
N ALA A 71 9.66 -57.12 27.43
CA ALA A 71 11.10 -57.13 27.69
C ALA A 71 11.42 -56.21 28.87
N VAL A 72 12.16 -56.71 29.86
CA VAL A 72 12.61 -55.96 31.03
C VAL A 72 14.12 -56.11 31.17
N ASN A 73 14.83 -54.99 31.27
CA ASN A 73 16.25 -54.94 31.60
C ASN A 73 16.41 -54.13 32.89
N ALA A 74 17.19 -54.62 33.84
CA ALA A 74 17.48 -53.93 35.09
C ALA A 74 18.97 -53.97 35.37
N GLY A 75 19.61 -52.80 35.49
CA GLY A 75 21.04 -52.69 35.79
C GLY A 75 21.36 -53.18 37.21
N GLU A 76 20.61 -52.70 38.20
CA GLU A 76 20.75 -53.13 39.60
C GLU A 76 19.42 -53.10 40.34
N ILE A 77 19.15 -54.15 41.12
CA ILE A 77 18.08 -54.25 42.12
C ILE A 77 18.73 -54.52 43.47
N HIS A 78 18.60 -53.60 44.39
CA HIS A 78 19.10 -53.69 45.76
C HIS A 78 17.94 -53.79 46.75
N LEU A 79 18.06 -54.72 47.70
CA LEU A 79 17.07 -55.00 48.73
C LEU A 79 17.76 -55.29 50.07
N ALA A 80 17.47 -54.49 51.09
CA ALA A 80 17.94 -54.67 52.45
C ALA A 80 16.76 -54.87 53.41
N VAL A 81 16.59 -56.09 53.92
CA VAL A 81 15.53 -56.48 54.87
C VAL A 81 16.09 -56.59 56.29
N GLY A 82 15.43 -55.93 57.24
CA GLY A 82 15.72 -56.04 58.67
C GLY A 82 15.16 -57.34 59.24
N LEU A 83 15.94 -58.43 59.18
CA LEU A 83 15.50 -59.75 59.66
C LEU A 83 15.21 -59.80 61.17
N ASP A 84 15.73 -58.86 61.95
CA ASP A 84 15.43 -58.68 63.39
C ASP A 84 14.00 -58.18 63.62
N CYS A 85 13.41 -57.46 62.66
CA CYS A 85 12.02 -57.03 62.72
C CYS A 85 11.03 -58.22 62.66
N LEU A 86 11.41 -59.32 61.99
CA LEU A 86 10.58 -60.53 61.89
C LEU A 86 10.37 -61.19 63.26
N TRP A 87 11.37 -61.12 64.15
CA TRP A 87 11.26 -61.58 65.54
C TRP A 87 10.33 -60.71 66.39
N ARG A 88 10.10 -59.46 65.96
CA ARG A 88 9.16 -58.50 66.57
C ARG A 88 7.82 -58.45 65.84
N SER A 89 7.53 -59.43 64.98
CA SER A 89 6.31 -59.48 64.15
C SER A 89 6.10 -58.23 63.29
N SER A 90 7.16 -57.70 62.69
CA SER A 90 7.12 -56.55 61.78
C SER A 90 7.99 -56.80 60.54
N LEU A 91 7.65 -56.16 59.42
CA LEU A 91 8.43 -56.22 58.19
C LEU A 91 9.14 -54.88 57.98
N CYS A 92 10.45 -54.86 58.16
CA CYS A 92 11.28 -53.69 57.89
C CYS A 92 12.09 -53.93 56.62
N VAL A 93 11.87 -53.10 55.61
CA VAL A 93 12.77 -52.97 54.46
C VAL A 93 13.53 -51.67 54.66
N ASN A 94 14.83 -51.77 54.91
CA ASN A 94 15.68 -50.62 55.17
C ASN A 94 16.00 -49.88 53.87
N ASP A 95 16.21 -50.60 52.77
CA ASP A 95 16.47 -50.02 51.45
C ASP A 95 15.88 -50.93 50.36
N LEU A 96 15.18 -50.34 49.41
CA LEU A 96 14.76 -50.97 48.16
C LEU A 96 15.14 -50.01 47.03
N ALA A 97 16.23 -50.30 46.33
CA ALA A 97 16.71 -49.43 45.25
C ALA A 97 16.69 -50.15 43.90
N LEU A 98 16.08 -49.52 42.90
CA LEU A 98 16.09 -49.97 41.51
C LEU A 98 16.86 -48.95 40.67
N LYS A 99 17.83 -49.43 39.89
CA LYS A 99 18.68 -48.57 39.06
C LYS A 99 18.77 -49.10 37.63
N ASP A 100 18.66 -48.17 36.68
CA ASP A 100 18.77 -48.41 35.24
C ASP A 100 17.77 -49.49 34.77
N ILE A 101 16.49 -49.26 35.06
CA ILE A 101 15.39 -50.17 34.68
C ILE A 101 14.81 -49.73 33.34
N ASN A 102 14.75 -50.60 32.35
CA ASN A 102 14.11 -50.39 31.06
C ASN A 102 13.06 -51.49 30.82
N VAL A 103 11.79 -51.13 30.80
CA VAL A 103 10.66 -52.02 30.49
C VAL A 103 10.11 -51.65 29.12
N ALA A 104 9.90 -52.61 28.23
CA ALA A 104 9.25 -52.45 26.94
C ALA A 104 8.12 -53.48 26.83
N ILE A 105 6.88 -53.00 26.74
CA ILE A 105 5.66 -53.79 26.59
C ILE A 105 5.06 -53.49 25.22
N ASP A 106 4.79 -54.53 24.44
CA ASP A 106 4.11 -54.50 23.15
C ASP A 106 2.88 -55.40 23.26
N SER A 107 1.73 -54.77 23.56
CA SER A 107 0.48 -55.46 23.86
C SER A 107 -0.03 -56.28 22.66
N LYS A 108 0.31 -55.88 21.42
CA LYS A 108 -0.07 -56.61 20.19
C LYS A 108 0.58 -57.99 20.07
N LYS A 109 1.70 -58.21 20.77
CA LYS A 109 2.39 -59.50 20.82
C LYS A 109 1.96 -60.38 21.99
N MET A 110 1.07 -59.88 22.86
CA MET A 110 0.52 -60.65 23.98
C MET A 110 -0.68 -61.50 23.53
N PRO A 111 -0.90 -62.67 24.13
CA PRO A 111 -2.10 -63.46 23.88
C PRO A 111 -3.36 -62.71 24.39
N PRO A 112 -4.50 -62.79 23.66
CA PRO A 112 -5.76 -62.16 24.09
C PRO A 112 -6.25 -62.77 25.41
N SER A 113 -6.58 -61.92 26.37
CA SER A 113 -7.11 -62.30 27.68
C SER A 113 -8.56 -62.79 27.58
N GLU A 114 -8.90 -63.86 28.32
CA GLU A 114 -10.29 -64.30 28.50
C GLU A 114 -11.14 -63.17 29.09
N PRO A 115 -12.40 -63.00 28.64
CA PRO A 115 -13.28 -61.97 29.17
C PRO A 115 -13.51 -62.20 30.67
N ALA A 116 -13.19 -61.18 31.47
CA ALA A 116 -13.39 -61.21 32.91
C ALA A 116 -14.88 -61.43 33.23
N GLN A 117 -15.18 -62.48 34.00
CA GLN A 117 -16.49 -62.62 34.62
C GLN A 117 -16.67 -61.47 35.61
N GLU A 118 -17.83 -60.81 35.59
CA GLU A 118 -18.21 -59.77 36.55
C GLU A 118 -18.07 -60.33 37.97
N GLU A 119 -17.05 -59.87 38.71
CA GLU A 119 -16.89 -60.16 40.13
C GLU A 119 -18.00 -59.43 40.89
N GLU A 120 -18.76 -60.17 41.71
CA GLU A 120 -19.74 -59.62 42.65
C GLU A 120 -19.08 -58.55 43.54
N GLU A 121 -19.76 -57.42 43.73
CA GLU A 121 -19.32 -56.28 44.54
C GLU A 121 -18.83 -56.73 45.92
N SER A 122 -17.51 -56.82 46.06
CA SER A 122 -16.86 -56.96 47.36
C SER A 122 -17.10 -55.67 48.17
N GLY A 123 -17.63 -55.83 49.39
CA GLY A 123 -17.90 -54.72 50.31
C GLY A 123 -16.66 -53.87 50.64
N PRO A 124 -16.81 -52.77 51.42
CA PRO A 124 -15.77 -51.76 51.58
C PRO A 124 -14.44 -52.39 52.00
N LEU A 125 -13.46 -52.32 51.09
CA LEU A 125 -12.09 -52.81 51.31
C LEU A 125 -11.54 -52.12 52.55
N ASN A 126 -11.44 -52.82 53.68
CA ASN A 126 -10.70 -52.31 54.84
C ASN A 126 -9.27 -52.83 54.73
N LEU A 127 -8.39 -51.97 54.21
CA LEU A 127 -6.98 -52.31 54.05
C LEU A 127 -6.27 -52.13 55.40
N SER A 128 -5.98 -53.24 56.06
CA SER A 128 -5.13 -53.27 57.24
C SER A 128 -3.95 -54.20 57.04
N THR A 129 -2.76 -53.78 57.42
CA THR A 129 -1.61 -54.69 57.51
C THR A 129 -1.70 -55.48 58.80
N PRO A 130 -1.63 -56.83 58.77
CA PRO A 130 -1.65 -57.62 59.98
C PRO A 130 -0.42 -57.33 60.85
N TRP A 131 0.72 -57.03 60.22
CA TRP A 131 2.01 -56.74 60.86
C TRP A 131 2.49 -55.35 60.39
N PRO A 132 3.10 -54.51 61.24
CA PRO A 132 3.64 -53.22 60.80
C PRO A 132 4.67 -53.38 59.68
N ILE A 133 4.50 -52.63 58.60
CA ILE A 133 5.41 -52.59 57.46
C ILE A 133 6.09 -51.22 57.42
N THR A 134 7.43 -51.21 57.44
CA THR A 134 8.20 -49.97 57.29
C THR A 134 9.17 -50.12 56.12
N LEU A 135 9.04 -49.26 55.10
CA LEU A 135 10.06 -49.04 54.08
C LEU A 135 10.80 -47.75 54.43
N SER A 136 12.04 -47.86 54.92
CA SER A 136 12.81 -46.69 55.33
C SER A 136 13.26 -45.86 54.13
N ARG A 137 13.66 -46.53 53.04
CA ARG A 137 14.02 -45.91 51.77
C ARG A 137 13.61 -46.79 50.59
N VAL A 138 12.92 -46.19 49.64
CA VAL A 138 12.69 -46.69 48.30
C VAL A 138 13.32 -45.71 47.34
N ALA A 139 14.22 -46.17 46.47
CA ALA A 139 14.89 -45.33 45.49
C ALA A 139 14.72 -45.91 44.08
N LEU A 140 14.30 -45.10 43.13
CA LEU A 140 14.28 -45.46 41.71
C LEU A 140 15.16 -44.47 40.96
N ASN A 141 16.17 -44.98 40.26
CA ASN A 141 17.13 -44.18 39.53
C ASN A 141 17.14 -44.62 38.06
N ASN A 142 16.83 -43.68 37.16
CA ASN A 142 16.81 -43.91 35.72
C ASN A 142 15.91 -45.10 35.31
N ILE A 143 14.59 -44.91 35.48
CA ILE A 143 13.56 -45.87 35.09
C ILE A 143 12.95 -45.43 33.77
N ASN A 144 12.88 -46.29 32.77
CA ASN A 144 12.18 -46.04 31.51
C ASN A 144 11.22 -47.20 31.23
N ILE A 145 9.96 -46.88 30.99
CA ILE A 145 8.90 -47.84 30.72
C ILE A 145 8.23 -47.40 29.43
N LYS A 146 8.32 -48.24 28.39
CA LYS A 146 7.61 -48.05 27.12
C LYS A 146 6.49 -49.06 27.03
N ILE A 147 5.24 -48.62 26.94
CA ILE A 147 4.06 -49.45 26.74
C ILE A 147 3.43 -49.02 25.42
N ASP A 148 3.53 -49.88 24.40
CA ASP A 148 3.17 -49.58 23.02
C ASP A 148 3.84 -48.27 22.54
N ASP A 149 3.06 -47.23 22.28
CA ASP A 149 3.54 -45.91 21.85
C ASP A 149 3.68 -44.90 23.01
N THR A 150 3.36 -45.29 24.25
CA THR A 150 3.49 -44.44 25.43
C THR A 150 4.83 -44.68 26.12
N THR A 151 5.57 -43.62 26.43
CA THR A 151 6.84 -43.71 27.18
C THR A 151 6.73 -42.98 28.51
N VAL A 152 7.05 -43.67 29.60
CA VAL A 152 7.13 -43.14 30.97
C VAL A 152 8.57 -43.26 31.46
N SER A 153 9.23 -42.14 31.73
CA SER A 153 10.61 -42.10 32.23
C SER A 153 10.67 -41.37 33.56
N VAL A 154 11.48 -41.87 34.51
CA VAL A 154 11.74 -41.25 35.82
C VAL A 154 13.24 -41.17 36.04
N LEU A 155 13.77 -39.96 36.23
CA LEU A 155 15.20 -39.75 36.47
C LEU A 155 15.61 -40.17 37.89
N ASP A 156 14.90 -39.64 38.90
CA ASP A 156 15.14 -39.94 40.31
C ASP A 156 13.83 -39.93 41.08
N PHE A 157 13.59 -40.96 41.88
CA PHE A 157 12.50 -41.03 42.83
C PHE A 157 13.04 -41.55 44.15
N THR A 158 12.74 -40.86 45.25
CA THR A 158 13.07 -41.31 46.59
C THR A 158 11.85 -41.17 47.49
N SER A 159 11.57 -42.20 48.27
CA SER A 159 10.42 -42.22 49.18
C SER A 159 10.69 -43.11 50.38
N GLY A 160 9.79 -43.07 51.36
CA GLY A 160 9.70 -44.03 52.45
C GLY A 160 8.24 -44.15 52.87
N LEU A 161 7.86 -45.27 53.46
CA LEU A 161 6.50 -45.45 53.96
C LEU A 161 6.50 -46.22 55.27
N ALA A 162 5.55 -45.88 56.14
CA ALA A 162 5.23 -46.64 57.33
C ALA A 162 3.74 -46.98 57.28
N TRP A 163 3.42 -48.28 57.31
CA TRP A 163 2.06 -48.77 57.28
C TRP A 163 1.80 -49.67 58.48
N GLN A 164 0.97 -49.19 59.39
CA GLN A 164 0.55 -49.94 60.58
C GLN A 164 -0.96 -49.90 60.70
N GLU A 165 -1.57 -51.08 60.79
CA GLU A 165 -3.03 -51.23 60.80
C GLU A 165 -3.62 -50.51 59.57
N LYS A 166 -4.46 -49.49 59.79
CA LYS A 166 -5.04 -48.66 58.72
C LYS A 166 -4.24 -47.39 58.44
N ASN A 167 -3.19 -47.06 59.20
CA ASN A 167 -2.45 -45.82 59.02
C ASN A 167 -1.27 -46.02 58.07
N LEU A 168 -1.33 -45.40 56.89
CA LEU A 168 -0.26 -45.31 55.92
C LEU A 168 0.33 -43.89 55.94
N THR A 169 1.55 -43.76 56.43
CA THR A 169 2.33 -42.51 56.35
C THR A 169 3.35 -42.61 55.24
N LEU A 170 3.22 -41.75 54.24
CA LEU A 170 4.24 -41.53 53.22
C LEU A 170 5.24 -40.49 53.75
N LYS A 171 6.48 -40.93 53.95
CA LYS A 171 7.60 -40.08 54.35
C LYS A 171 7.96 -39.10 53.22
N PRO A 172 8.82 -38.09 53.47
CA PRO A 172 9.16 -37.10 52.45
C PRO A 172 9.59 -37.78 51.15
N THR A 173 8.78 -37.57 50.12
CA THR A 173 8.92 -38.20 48.81
C THR A 173 9.36 -37.15 47.80
N ARG A 174 10.40 -37.47 47.03
CA ARG A 174 10.90 -36.64 45.93
C ARG A 174 10.75 -37.41 44.63
N LEU A 175 10.20 -36.75 43.62
CA LEU A 175 10.12 -37.24 42.24
C LEU A 175 10.73 -36.18 41.33
N GLN A 176 11.76 -36.54 40.57
CA GLN A 176 12.44 -35.64 39.65
C GLN A 176 12.50 -36.22 38.25
N GLY A 177 12.25 -35.37 37.25
CA GLY A 177 12.44 -35.70 35.84
C GLY A 177 11.48 -36.77 35.32
N LEU A 178 10.22 -36.75 35.78
CA LEU A 178 9.16 -37.59 35.21
C LEU A 178 8.83 -37.09 33.80
N LEU A 179 8.91 -37.94 32.79
CA LEU A 179 8.41 -37.68 31.44
C LEU A 179 7.35 -38.72 31.08
N ILE A 180 6.15 -38.26 30.69
CA ILE A 180 5.11 -39.10 30.09
C ILE A 180 4.88 -38.61 28.66
N ALA A 181 5.35 -39.37 27.68
CA ALA A 181 5.12 -39.12 26.26
C ALA A 181 3.96 -39.99 25.76
N LEU A 182 2.84 -39.35 25.43
CA LEU A 182 1.64 -39.95 24.86
C LEU A 182 1.74 -39.96 23.32
N PRO A 183 1.10 -40.92 22.63
CA PRO A 183 1.00 -40.89 21.17
C PRO A 183 0.25 -39.64 20.71
N LYS A 184 0.79 -38.95 19.69
CA LYS A 184 0.07 -37.85 19.02
C LYS A 184 -1.09 -38.42 18.23
N VAL A 185 -2.26 -37.79 18.35
CA VAL A 185 -3.40 -38.17 17.51
C VAL A 185 -3.03 -37.76 16.08
N ALA A 186 -2.87 -38.73 15.18
CA ALA A 186 -2.83 -38.42 13.76
C ALA A 186 -4.15 -37.72 13.44
N GLU A 187 -4.10 -36.51 12.89
CA GLU A 187 -5.27 -35.81 12.36
C GLU A 187 -6.03 -36.78 11.46
N VAL A 188 -7.09 -37.37 12.01
CA VAL A 188 -7.99 -38.22 11.25
C VAL A 188 -8.71 -37.27 10.32
N ALA A 189 -8.23 -37.30 9.08
CA ALA A 189 -8.93 -37.07 7.85
C ALA A 189 -9.90 -35.88 7.86
N GLN A 190 -9.42 -34.82 7.20
CA GLN A 190 -10.20 -33.95 6.32
C GLN A 190 -11.61 -34.46 6.06
N GLU A 191 -12.58 -33.63 6.45
CA GLU A 191 -13.98 -33.66 6.09
C GLU A 191 -14.18 -34.28 4.69
N GLU A 192 -14.54 -35.56 4.64
CA GLU A 192 -15.30 -36.06 3.50
C GLU A 192 -16.62 -35.30 3.52
N VAL A 193 -16.78 -34.42 2.53
CA VAL A 193 -18.05 -33.83 2.16
C VAL A 193 -18.97 -34.97 1.73
N VAL A 194 -19.64 -35.57 2.71
CA VAL A 194 -20.74 -36.49 2.47
C VAL A 194 -21.91 -35.64 1.99
N GLU A 195 -22.31 -35.84 0.73
CA GLU A 195 -23.58 -35.32 0.22
C GLU A 195 -24.71 -35.63 1.20
N PRO A 196 -25.65 -34.70 1.46
CA PRO A 196 -26.70 -34.93 2.44
C PRO A 196 -27.63 -36.04 1.96
N LYS A 197 -27.40 -37.27 2.46
CA LYS A 197 -28.41 -38.31 2.42
C LYS A 197 -29.57 -37.84 3.29
N ILE A 198 -30.74 -37.71 2.66
CA ILE A 198 -32.01 -37.55 3.37
C ILE A 198 -32.30 -38.86 4.09
N GLU A 199 -31.68 -39.05 5.26
CA GLU A 199 -32.10 -40.10 6.18
C GLU A 199 -33.38 -39.65 6.86
N LYS A 200 -34.42 -40.47 6.73
CA LYS A 200 -35.64 -40.32 7.54
C LYS A 200 -35.21 -40.45 9.01
N PRO A 201 -35.60 -39.53 9.91
CA PRO A 201 -35.16 -39.58 11.30
C PRO A 201 -35.61 -40.91 11.91
N GLN A 202 -34.65 -41.71 12.40
CA GLN A 202 -34.95 -42.85 13.26
C GLN A 202 -35.38 -42.34 14.65
N PRO A 203 -36.43 -42.90 15.27
CA PRO A 203 -37.08 -42.31 16.45
C PRO A 203 -36.42 -42.69 17.79
N ASP A 204 -35.15 -43.11 17.80
CA ASP A 204 -34.56 -43.75 18.99
C ASP A 204 -33.90 -42.79 19.99
N GLU A 205 -33.78 -41.48 19.66
CA GLU A 205 -33.30 -40.48 20.62
C GLU A 205 -34.42 -39.95 21.52
N LYS A 206 -34.23 -40.06 22.84
CA LYS A 206 -35.15 -39.49 23.83
C LYS A 206 -35.29 -37.97 23.62
N PRO A 207 -36.52 -37.41 23.64
CA PRO A 207 -36.74 -35.97 23.58
C PRO A 207 -35.92 -35.20 24.62
N LEU A 208 -35.52 -33.98 24.29
CA LEU A 208 -34.77 -33.11 25.23
C LEU A 208 -35.51 -32.96 26.57
N GLY A 209 -36.83 -32.77 26.54
CA GLY A 209 -37.63 -32.66 27.75
C GLY A 209 -37.65 -33.94 28.59
N GLU A 210 -37.69 -35.12 27.98
CA GLU A 210 -37.57 -36.39 28.71
C GLU A 210 -36.15 -36.58 29.27
N THR A 211 -35.13 -36.20 28.51
CA THR A 211 -33.73 -36.27 28.94
C THR A 211 -33.46 -35.35 30.13
N LEU A 212 -33.92 -34.10 30.09
CA LEU A 212 -33.80 -33.16 31.20
C LEU A 212 -34.66 -33.58 32.39
N LYS A 213 -35.86 -34.12 32.14
CA LYS A 213 -36.70 -34.66 33.20
C LYS A 213 -36.06 -35.86 33.88
N ASP A 214 -35.50 -36.81 33.14
CA ASP A 214 -34.78 -37.97 33.69
C ASP A 214 -33.55 -37.52 34.47
N LEU A 215 -32.79 -36.54 33.93
CA LEU A 215 -31.59 -35.98 34.55
C LEU A 215 -31.90 -35.33 35.91
N PHE A 216 -33.00 -34.57 36.00
CA PHE A 216 -33.37 -33.83 37.21
C PHE A 216 -34.41 -34.54 38.09
N ALA A 217 -34.94 -35.70 37.67
CA ALA A 217 -35.86 -36.52 38.46
C ALA A 217 -35.17 -37.15 39.68
N LYS A 218 -33.86 -37.35 39.61
CA LYS A 218 -33.03 -37.82 40.71
C LYS A 218 -32.08 -36.70 41.15
N PRO A 219 -31.67 -36.69 42.43
CA PRO A 219 -30.56 -35.85 42.87
C PRO A 219 -29.32 -36.05 41.99
N VAL A 220 -28.61 -34.96 41.70
CA VAL A 220 -27.32 -35.02 40.98
C VAL A 220 -26.30 -35.83 41.80
N MET A 221 -26.39 -35.72 43.12
CA MET A 221 -25.65 -36.54 44.06
C MET A 221 -26.62 -37.52 44.74
N PRO A 222 -26.60 -38.83 44.39
CA PRO A 222 -27.45 -39.81 45.06
C PRO A 222 -27.10 -39.94 46.55
N GLU A 223 -28.02 -40.46 47.36
CA GLU A 223 -27.75 -40.82 48.76
C GLU A 223 -26.69 -41.93 48.79
N MET A 224 -25.42 -41.53 48.93
CA MET A 224 -24.33 -42.46 49.20
C MET A 224 -24.18 -42.62 50.71
N THR A 225 -23.80 -43.80 51.18
CA THR A 225 -23.37 -44.00 52.56
C THR A 225 -22.09 -43.20 52.84
N ASP A 226 -21.77 -42.99 54.13
CA ASP A 226 -20.49 -42.36 54.49
C ASP A 226 -19.32 -43.12 53.87
N VAL A 227 -18.42 -42.38 53.21
CA VAL A 227 -17.28 -42.98 52.52
C VAL A 227 -16.20 -43.26 53.55
N HIS A 228 -16.10 -44.53 53.94
CA HIS A 228 -14.98 -45.02 54.70
C HIS A 228 -13.82 -45.27 53.76
N LEU A 229 -12.79 -44.42 53.85
CA LEU A 229 -11.55 -44.69 53.15
C LEU A 229 -10.95 -46.01 53.65
N PRO A 230 -10.38 -46.82 52.74
CA PRO A 230 -9.86 -48.13 53.09
C PRO A 230 -8.69 -48.06 54.08
N LEU A 231 -8.01 -46.92 54.16
CA LEU A 231 -6.90 -46.60 55.04
C LEU A 231 -6.83 -45.09 55.35
N ASN A 232 -6.22 -44.74 56.48
CA ASN A 232 -5.81 -43.39 56.83
C ASN A 232 -4.50 -43.07 56.11
N LEU A 233 -4.45 -41.94 55.41
CA LEU A 233 -3.31 -41.53 54.59
C LEU A 233 -2.69 -40.25 55.15
N ASN A 234 -1.40 -40.26 55.43
CA ASN A 234 -0.65 -39.06 55.79
C ASN A 234 0.55 -38.88 54.85
N ILE A 235 0.49 -37.87 53.98
CA ILE A 235 1.59 -37.48 53.10
C ILE A 235 2.30 -36.28 53.75
N GLU A 236 3.43 -36.54 54.41
CA GLU A 236 4.21 -35.49 55.10
C GLU A 236 4.73 -34.43 54.10
N SER A 237 5.16 -34.87 52.92
CA SER A 237 5.66 -34.05 51.84
C SER A 237 5.84 -34.87 50.57
N PHE A 238 5.18 -34.51 49.48
CA PHE A 238 5.49 -35.00 48.14
C PHE A 238 5.96 -33.84 47.26
N ARG A 239 7.21 -33.91 46.80
CA ARG A 239 7.83 -32.86 45.96
C ARG A 239 8.15 -33.41 44.58
N GLY A 240 7.50 -32.84 43.57
CA GLY A 240 7.75 -33.12 42.15
C GLY A 240 8.57 -32.00 41.51
N GLU A 241 9.59 -32.32 40.73
CA GLU A 241 10.41 -31.35 40.01
C GLU A 241 10.61 -31.80 38.55
N GLN A 242 10.48 -30.86 37.61
CA GLN A 242 10.66 -31.12 36.18
C GLN A 242 9.76 -32.27 35.66
N LEU A 243 8.48 -32.25 36.01
CA LEU A 243 7.51 -33.23 35.52
C LEU A 243 6.98 -32.76 34.16
N ARG A 244 7.01 -33.62 33.13
CA ARG A 244 6.61 -33.27 31.78
C ARG A 244 5.65 -34.30 31.20
N ILE A 245 4.57 -33.82 30.59
CA ILE A 245 3.62 -34.63 29.82
C ILE A 245 3.61 -34.07 28.40
N THR A 246 3.94 -34.89 27.41
CA THR A 246 4.00 -34.48 25.99
C THR A 246 3.05 -35.33 25.14
N GLY A 247 2.31 -34.69 24.23
CA GLY A 247 1.44 -35.32 23.25
C GLY A 247 0.96 -34.26 22.24
N ASP A 248 -0.35 -34.04 22.18
CA ASP A 248 -0.95 -32.91 21.44
C ASP A 248 -0.78 -31.58 22.19
N THR A 249 -0.68 -31.62 23.52
CA THR A 249 -0.32 -30.49 24.37
C THR A 249 0.95 -30.81 25.19
N ASP A 250 1.80 -29.81 25.41
CA ASP A 250 3.02 -29.95 26.21
C ASP A 250 2.83 -29.26 27.57
N LEU A 251 2.69 -30.06 28.63
CA LEU A 251 2.56 -29.59 30.01
C LEU A 251 3.87 -29.87 30.75
N THR A 252 4.53 -28.82 31.19
CA THR A 252 5.75 -28.90 32.01
C THR A 252 5.49 -28.28 33.38
N VAL A 253 5.49 -29.11 34.42
CA VAL A 253 5.45 -28.71 35.82
C VAL A 253 6.88 -28.53 36.32
N ARG A 254 7.28 -27.28 36.58
CA ARG A 254 8.59 -26.93 37.13
C ARG A 254 8.74 -27.46 38.55
N THR A 255 7.76 -27.18 39.41
CA THR A 255 7.71 -27.65 40.80
C THR A 255 6.29 -27.97 41.23
N MET A 256 6.13 -29.04 42.02
CA MET A 256 4.89 -29.44 42.68
C MET A 256 5.19 -29.75 44.15
N LEU A 257 4.38 -29.25 45.07
CA LEU A 257 4.38 -29.61 46.48
C LEU A 257 2.98 -30.03 46.91
N LEU A 258 2.84 -31.24 47.45
CA LEU A 258 1.62 -31.75 48.03
C LEU A 258 1.85 -32.17 49.49
N LYS A 259 1.00 -31.67 50.39
CA LYS A 259 0.87 -32.13 51.77
C LYS A 259 -0.59 -32.34 52.07
N VAL A 260 -0.96 -33.57 52.39
CA VAL A 260 -2.34 -33.97 52.64
C VAL A 260 -2.38 -35.02 53.72
N SER A 261 -3.33 -34.89 54.63
CA SER A 261 -3.66 -35.91 55.62
C SER A 261 -5.13 -36.26 55.51
N SER A 262 -5.46 -37.53 55.69
CA SER A 262 -6.81 -38.06 55.70
C SER A 262 -6.93 -39.09 56.81
N ILE A 263 -7.63 -38.74 57.87
CA ILE A 263 -7.78 -39.57 59.07
C ILE A 263 -9.27 -39.75 59.35
N ASP A 264 -9.74 -41.00 59.30
CA ASP A 264 -11.12 -41.40 59.58
C ASP A 264 -12.15 -40.57 58.79
N GLY A 265 -11.84 -40.32 57.51
CA GLY A 265 -12.68 -39.52 56.61
C GLY A 265 -12.51 -38.00 56.71
N ASN A 266 -11.69 -37.49 57.64
CA ASN A 266 -11.31 -36.07 57.70
C ASN A 266 -10.07 -35.80 56.85
N MET A 267 -10.28 -35.25 55.66
CA MET A 267 -9.21 -34.81 54.76
C MET A 267 -8.82 -33.37 55.05
N LYS A 268 -7.53 -33.14 55.23
CA LYS A 268 -6.91 -31.82 55.32
C LYS A 268 -5.85 -31.69 54.24
N LEU A 269 -6.09 -30.78 53.30
CA LEU A 269 -5.11 -30.34 52.31
C LEU A 269 -4.36 -29.13 52.89
N ASP A 270 -3.19 -29.38 53.48
CA ASP A 270 -2.34 -28.32 54.02
C ASP A 270 -1.80 -27.42 52.91
N THR A 271 -1.34 -28.02 51.81
CA THR A 271 -0.90 -27.28 50.63
C THR A 271 -0.89 -28.17 49.39
N LEU A 272 -1.36 -27.61 48.29
CA LEU A 272 -1.04 -28.02 46.92
C LEU A 272 -0.48 -26.78 46.22
N ASP A 273 0.81 -26.77 45.88
CA ASP A 273 1.47 -25.67 45.16
C ASP A 273 2.08 -26.22 43.88
N ILE A 274 1.59 -25.78 42.72
CA ILE A 274 2.01 -26.23 41.40
C ILE A 274 2.47 -25.00 40.60
N ASP A 275 3.68 -25.07 40.07
CA ASP A 275 4.22 -24.11 39.12
C ASP A 275 4.48 -24.81 37.76
N ALA A 276 3.77 -24.39 36.72
CA ALA A 276 3.83 -25.00 35.39
C ALA A 276 3.98 -23.96 34.27
N ASN A 277 4.35 -24.41 33.07
CA ASN A 277 4.41 -23.56 31.87
C ASN A 277 3.06 -22.91 31.53
N GLN A 278 1.95 -23.60 31.82
CA GLN A 278 0.58 -23.12 31.58
C GLN A 278 -0.03 -22.27 32.71
N GLY A 279 0.66 -22.11 33.85
CA GLY A 279 0.18 -21.31 34.97
C GLY A 279 0.63 -21.81 36.33
N THR A 280 0.09 -21.19 37.39
CA THR A 280 0.34 -21.56 38.78
C THR A 280 -0.97 -21.93 39.48
N VAL A 281 -0.92 -22.89 40.41
CA VAL A 281 -2.08 -23.30 41.22
C VAL A 281 -1.67 -23.45 42.67
N LYS A 282 -2.40 -22.79 43.57
CA LYS A 282 -2.27 -22.91 45.03
C LYS A 282 -3.60 -23.26 45.65
N ALA A 283 -3.70 -24.43 46.28
CA ALA A 283 -4.92 -24.87 46.96
C ALA A 283 -4.65 -25.33 48.40
N SER A 284 -5.63 -25.07 49.26
CA SER A 284 -5.63 -25.49 50.66
C SER A 284 -7.07 -25.62 51.16
N GLY A 285 -7.32 -26.50 52.12
CA GLY A 285 -8.66 -26.66 52.66
C GLY A 285 -8.89 -27.93 53.45
N THR A 286 -10.14 -28.15 53.81
CA THR A 286 -10.61 -29.35 54.52
C THR A 286 -11.85 -29.92 53.84
N ALA A 287 -11.97 -31.24 53.87
CA ALA A 287 -13.17 -31.95 53.47
C ALA A 287 -13.38 -33.12 54.43
N GLN A 288 -14.60 -33.31 54.91
CA GLN A 288 -14.95 -34.48 55.72
C GLN A 288 -15.90 -35.35 54.90
N LEU A 289 -15.63 -36.64 54.75
CA LEU A 289 -16.47 -37.58 53.99
C LEU A 289 -17.46 -38.35 54.89
N ALA A 290 -17.92 -37.71 55.96
CA ALA A 290 -18.87 -38.24 56.92
C ALA A 290 -20.01 -37.25 57.20
N ASN A 291 -21.15 -37.73 57.67
CA ASN A 291 -22.36 -36.92 57.93
C ASN A 291 -22.81 -36.13 56.68
N ASN A 292 -22.79 -34.79 56.71
CA ASN A 292 -23.27 -33.95 55.60
C ASN A 292 -22.19 -33.60 54.56
N TRP A 293 -20.99 -34.12 54.75
CA TRP A 293 -19.83 -33.90 53.90
C TRP A 293 -19.40 -32.43 53.80
N PRO A 294 -19.01 -31.79 54.93
CA PRO A 294 -18.58 -30.41 54.93
C PRO A 294 -17.27 -30.25 54.15
N VAL A 295 -17.21 -29.18 53.35
CA VAL A 295 -16.04 -28.80 52.54
C VAL A 295 -15.74 -27.32 52.72
N ASP A 296 -14.46 -26.98 52.83
CA ASP A 296 -13.95 -25.61 52.74
C ASP A 296 -12.62 -25.66 52.00
N ILE A 297 -12.66 -25.41 50.70
CA ILE A 297 -11.50 -25.48 49.80
C ILE A 297 -11.33 -24.13 49.13
N THR A 298 -10.13 -23.57 49.24
CA THR A 298 -9.73 -22.37 48.51
C THR A 298 -8.67 -22.74 47.48
N LEU A 299 -8.87 -22.32 46.24
CA LEU A 299 -7.93 -22.47 45.13
C LEU A 299 -7.66 -21.10 44.51
N ASN A 300 -6.39 -20.73 44.43
CA ASN A 300 -5.92 -19.57 43.70
C ASN A 300 -5.09 -20.04 42.51
N SER A 301 -5.38 -19.56 41.31
CA SER A 301 -4.66 -19.91 40.09
C SER A 301 -4.33 -18.65 39.29
N THR A 302 -3.20 -18.65 38.59
CA THR A 302 -2.88 -17.65 37.55
C THR A 302 -2.60 -18.40 36.27
N LEU A 303 -3.40 -18.16 35.24
CA LEU A 303 -3.28 -18.81 33.94
C LEU A 303 -2.18 -18.15 33.10
N ASN A 304 -1.44 -18.97 32.37
CA ASN A 304 -0.43 -18.55 31.39
C ASN A 304 -0.68 -19.28 30.06
N ILE A 305 -1.92 -19.23 29.58
CA ILE A 305 -2.38 -19.83 28.32
C ILE A 305 -3.16 -18.78 27.54
N ASP A 306 -2.85 -18.59 26.26
CA ASP A 306 -3.63 -17.70 25.40
C ASP A 306 -5.02 -18.31 25.12
N PRO A 307 -6.11 -17.51 25.04
CA PRO A 307 -6.18 -16.05 25.18
C PRO A 307 -6.35 -15.56 26.65
N LEU A 308 -6.30 -16.45 27.65
CA LEU A 308 -6.51 -16.14 29.07
C LEU A 308 -5.21 -15.83 29.83
N LYS A 309 -4.17 -15.40 29.12
CA LYS A 309 -2.84 -15.21 29.71
C LYS A 309 -2.87 -14.08 30.74
N GLY A 310 -2.46 -14.37 31.97
CA GLY A 310 -2.49 -13.44 33.09
C GLY A 310 -3.81 -13.44 33.89
N GLU A 311 -4.81 -14.24 33.50
CA GLU A 311 -6.07 -14.37 34.23
C GLU A 311 -5.85 -14.98 35.62
N LYS A 312 -6.40 -14.34 36.65
CA LYS A 312 -6.29 -14.80 38.05
C LYS A 312 -7.63 -15.34 38.52
N ILE A 313 -7.65 -16.61 38.88
CA ILE A 313 -8.83 -17.32 39.35
C ILE A 313 -8.73 -17.48 40.86
N LYS A 314 -9.72 -16.98 41.59
CA LYS A 314 -9.93 -17.30 43.01
C LYS A 314 -11.23 -18.07 43.16
N LEU A 315 -11.13 -19.38 43.37
CA LEU A 315 -12.23 -20.30 43.62
C LEU A 315 -12.30 -20.59 45.13
N LYS A 316 -13.50 -20.46 45.70
CA LYS A 316 -13.82 -20.93 47.05
C LYS A 316 -15.03 -21.85 46.98
N VAL A 317 -14.89 -23.06 47.51
CA VAL A 317 -15.98 -24.04 47.67
C VAL A 317 -16.18 -24.25 49.15
N GLY A 318 -17.37 -23.92 49.65
CA GLY A 318 -17.73 -23.98 51.07
C GLY A 318 -19.05 -24.70 51.30
N GLY A 319 -19.37 -24.99 52.56
CA GLY A 319 -20.65 -25.58 52.95
C GLY A 319 -20.58 -27.10 53.06
N ALA A 320 -21.62 -27.80 52.63
CA ALA A 320 -21.77 -29.23 52.80
C ALA A 320 -22.35 -29.87 51.52
N LEU A 321 -21.65 -30.86 50.95
CA LEU A 321 -22.01 -31.49 49.67
C LEU A 321 -23.39 -32.17 49.71
N ARG A 322 -23.79 -32.75 50.86
CA ARG A 322 -25.12 -33.38 51.04
C ARG A 322 -26.22 -32.40 51.46
N GLU A 323 -25.87 -31.18 51.87
CA GLU A 323 -26.84 -30.12 52.20
C GLU A 323 -26.68 -28.97 51.20
N GLN A 324 -26.14 -27.84 51.63
CA GLN A 324 -25.96 -26.64 50.83
C GLN A 324 -24.48 -26.44 50.51
N LEU A 325 -24.15 -26.46 49.22
CA LEU A 325 -22.84 -26.13 48.68
C LEU A 325 -22.82 -24.67 48.24
N GLU A 326 -21.78 -23.95 48.62
CA GLU A 326 -21.52 -22.58 48.19
C GLU A 326 -20.26 -22.53 47.33
N VAL A 327 -20.37 -21.93 46.14
CA VAL A 327 -19.25 -21.79 45.20
C VAL A 327 -19.10 -20.31 44.86
N GLY A 328 -17.92 -19.75 45.15
CA GLY A 328 -17.53 -18.40 44.76
C GLY A 328 -16.36 -18.44 43.79
N VAL A 329 -16.50 -17.82 42.63
CA VAL A 329 -15.41 -17.65 41.65
C VAL A 329 -15.22 -16.16 41.40
N ASN A 330 -14.02 -15.66 41.62
CA ASN A 330 -13.62 -14.33 41.16
C ASN A 330 -12.54 -14.49 40.10
N LEU A 331 -12.79 -13.93 38.93
CA LEU A 331 -11.84 -13.79 37.82
C LEU A 331 -11.33 -12.35 37.83
N SER A 332 -10.04 -12.16 37.61
CA SER A 332 -9.41 -10.84 37.54
C SER A 332 -8.23 -10.89 36.56
N GLY A 333 -8.36 -10.18 35.45
CA GLY A 333 -7.42 -10.21 34.33
C GLY A 333 -8.12 -9.80 33.04
N PRO A 334 -7.93 -10.56 31.93
CA PRO A 334 -8.74 -10.42 30.71
C PRO A 334 -10.26 -10.50 30.94
N MET A 335 -10.71 -11.25 31.93
CA MET A 335 -12.11 -11.35 32.35
C MET A 335 -12.26 -10.82 33.78
N ASP A 336 -13.16 -9.85 33.98
CA ASP A 336 -13.53 -9.35 35.31
C ASP A 336 -14.93 -9.84 35.67
N VAL A 337 -15.01 -11.01 36.31
CA VAL A 337 -16.28 -11.71 36.58
C VAL A 337 -16.31 -12.22 38.00
N ALA A 338 -17.39 -11.90 38.72
CA ALA A 338 -17.73 -12.49 40.00
C ALA A 338 -18.93 -13.41 39.84
N LEU A 339 -18.74 -14.70 40.14
CA LEU A 339 -19.78 -15.72 40.15
C LEU A 339 -20.00 -16.21 41.59
N ARG A 340 -21.26 -16.26 42.00
CA ARG A 340 -21.70 -16.89 43.25
C ARG A 340 -22.79 -17.90 42.94
N ALA A 341 -22.61 -19.13 43.39
CA ALA A 341 -23.60 -20.18 43.28
C ALA A 341 -23.88 -20.81 44.65
N GLN A 342 -25.15 -21.05 44.95
CA GLN A 342 -25.58 -21.88 46.06
C GLN A 342 -26.46 -23.00 45.51
N THR A 343 -26.17 -24.25 45.87
CA THR A 343 -26.92 -25.39 45.37
C THR A 343 -27.03 -26.52 46.39
N ARG A 344 -28.01 -27.41 46.19
CA ARG A 344 -28.19 -28.63 46.97
C ARG A 344 -28.15 -29.84 46.05
N LEU A 345 -26.98 -30.47 45.94
CA LEU A 345 -26.74 -31.55 44.97
C LEU A 345 -27.54 -32.81 45.28
N ALA A 346 -27.84 -33.05 46.57
CA ALA A 346 -28.62 -34.19 47.06
C ALA A 346 -30.14 -33.99 46.97
N GLU A 347 -30.63 -32.84 46.49
CA GLU A 347 -32.06 -32.58 46.29
C GLU A 347 -32.43 -32.77 44.80
N ALA A 348 -33.50 -33.52 44.53
CA ALA A 348 -34.03 -33.65 43.18
C ALA A 348 -34.47 -32.28 42.62
N GLY A 349 -34.32 -32.10 41.31
CA GLY A 349 -34.55 -30.82 40.63
C GLY A 349 -33.37 -29.83 40.69
N LEU A 350 -32.28 -30.12 41.41
CA LEU A 350 -31.10 -29.25 41.55
C LEU A 350 -31.46 -27.79 41.92
N PRO A 351 -31.86 -27.52 43.17
CA PRO A 351 -32.04 -26.15 43.64
C PRO A 351 -30.75 -25.35 43.40
N LEU A 352 -30.83 -24.25 42.66
CA LEU A 352 -29.68 -23.45 42.25
C LEU A 352 -30.01 -21.97 42.35
N ASN A 353 -29.23 -21.24 43.14
CA ASN A 353 -29.16 -19.79 43.10
C ASN A 353 -27.81 -19.41 42.51
N LEU A 354 -27.80 -18.87 41.30
CA LEU A 354 -26.60 -18.44 40.59
C LEU A 354 -26.69 -16.93 40.32
N GLU A 355 -25.65 -16.21 40.69
CA GLU A 355 -25.47 -14.78 40.40
C GLU A 355 -24.13 -14.61 39.67
N VAL A 356 -24.16 -13.96 38.51
CA VAL A 356 -22.99 -13.59 37.73
C VAL A 356 -23.01 -12.09 37.51
N VAL A 357 -21.95 -11.42 37.96
CA VAL A 357 -21.79 -9.97 37.83
C VAL A 357 -20.46 -9.66 37.15
N SER A 358 -20.49 -8.74 36.19
CA SER A 358 -19.29 -8.18 35.57
C SER A 358 -19.49 -6.70 35.26
N GLN A 359 -18.47 -5.89 35.50
CA GLN A 359 -18.46 -4.49 35.05
C GLN A 359 -18.27 -4.39 33.54
N ARG A 360 -17.43 -5.26 32.98
CA ARG A 360 -17.07 -5.25 31.56
C ARG A 360 -16.57 -6.62 31.11
N ILE A 361 -17.16 -7.12 30.02
CA ILE A 361 -16.68 -8.28 29.26
C ILE A 361 -16.48 -7.84 27.82
N ALA A 362 -15.30 -8.13 27.27
CA ALA A 362 -14.95 -7.80 25.89
C ALA A 362 -14.63 -9.07 25.11
N TRP A 363 -14.99 -9.09 23.82
CA TRP A 363 -14.61 -10.14 22.88
C TRP A 363 -14.03 -9.51 21.60
N PRO A 364 -12.93 -10.05 21.04
CA PRO A 364 -12.05 -11.06 21.62
C PRO A 364 -11.43 -10.62 22.96
N LEU A 365 -11.09 -11.59 23.82
CA LEU A 365 -10.53 -11.34 25.15
C LEU A 365 -9.14 -10.66 25.10
N THR A 366 -8.47 -10.74 23.94
CA THR A 366 -7.17 -10.12 23.66
C THR A 366 -7.21 -9.44 22.29
N GLY A 367 -6.61 -8.24 22.17
CA GLY A 367 -6.59 -7.45 20.93
C GLY A 367 -7.69 -6.40 20.87
N ASP A 368 -8.09 -6.01 19.66
CA ASP A 368 -9.11 -4.99 19.45
C ASP A 368 -10.51 -5.51 19.81
N THR A 369 -11.22 -4.76 20.65
CA THR A 369 -12.57 -5.13 21.11
C THR A 369 -13.59 -4.99 19.99
N GLN A 370 -14.21 -6.11 19.59
CA GLN A 370 -15.28 -6.13 18.58
C GLN A 370 -16.66 -6.07 19.23
N PHE A 371 -16.82 -6.75 20.36
CA PHE A 371 -18.05 -6.79 21.14
C PHE A 371 -17.75 -6.52 22.60
N GLN A 372 -18.61 -5.77 23.26
CA GLN A 372 -18.48 -5.44 24.66
C GLN A 372 -19.84 -5.50 25.35
N ALA A 373 -19.87 -6.18 26.50
CA ALA A 373 -20.99 -6.19 27.43
C ALA A 373 -20.57 -5.46 28.71
N ASP A 374 -21.28 -4.39 29.05
CA ASP A 374 -21.07 -3.55 30.22
C ASP A 374 -22.21 -3.79 31.25
N ASP A 375 -21.86 -3.75 32.54
CA ASP A 375 -22.80 -3.92 33.66
C ASP A 375 -23.65 -5.20 33.60
N LEU A 376 -23.04 -6.32 33.22
CA LEU A 376 -23.71 -7.62 33.19
C LEU A 376 -24.15 -8.02 34.61
N LYS A 377 -25.44 -8.25 34.77
CA LYS A 377 -26.05 -8.88 35.94
C LYS A 377 -26.96 -9.99 35.48
N LEU A 378 -26.59 -11.23 35.78
CA LEU A 378 -27.38 -12.42 35.49
C LEU A 378 -27.71 -13.12 36.80
N LYS A 379 -28.99 -13.46 36.98
CA LYS A 379 -29.47 -14.20 38.15
C LYS A 379 -30.39 -15.34 37.71
N LEU A 380 -30.05 -16.55 38.14
CA LEU A 380 -30.87 -17.75 38.00
C LEU A 380 -31.24 -18.25 39.41
N SER A 381 -32.51 -18.56 39.67
CA SER A 381 -32.98 -18.93 41.01
C SER A 381 -34.16 -19.91 40.94
N GLY A 382 -34.16 -20.96 41.76
CA GLY A 382 -35.22 -21.97 41.83
C GLY A 382 -34.69 -23.39 41.61
N LYS A 383 -35.57 -24.37 41.37
CA LYS A 383 -35.18 -25.70 40.89
C LYS A 383 -35.25 -25.72 39.36
N MET A 384 -34.57 -26.67 38.71
CA MET A 384 -34.72 -26.89 37.27
C MET A 384 -36.15 -27.24 36.86
N THR A 385 -37.02 -27.62 37.80
CA THR A 385 -38.47 -27.82 37.61
C THR A 385 -39.31 -26.54 37.71
N ASP A 386 -38.76 -25.43 38.21
CA ASP A 386 -39.46 -24.16 38.46
C ASP A 386 -38.51 -22.96 38.64
N TYR A 387 -37.60 -22.73 37.68
CA TYR A 387 -36.59 -21.67 37.78
C TYR A 387 -37.07 -20.33 37.25
N THR A 388 -36.42 -19.28 37.74
CA THR A 388 -36.52 -17.90 37.27
C THR A 388 -35.16 -17.43 36.76
N LEU A 389 -35.13 -16.76 35.62
CA LEU A 389 -33.94 -16.20 34.99
C LEU A 389 -34.17 -14.71 34.76
N SER A 390 -33.26 -13.88 35.26
CA SER A 390 -33.23 -12.44 34.97
C SER A 390 -31.83 -12.03 34.51
N MET A 391 -31.76 -11.18 33.50
CA MET A 391 -30.49 -10.65 32.97
C MET A 391 -30.64 -9.18 32.59
N ARG A 392 -29.63 -8.38 32.90
CA ARG A 392 -29.48 -7.01 32.42
C ARG A 392 -28.04 -6.77 31.99
N THR A 393 -27.85 -6.12 30.84
CA THR A 393 -26.54 -5.70 30.34
C THR A 393 -26.69 -4.56 29.34
N ALA A 394 -25.70 -3.67 29.26
CA ALA A 394 -25.51 -2.81 28.10
C ALA A 394 -24.53 -3.50 27.13
N VAL A 395 -24.73 -3.37 25.82
CA VAL A 395 -23.85 -3.95 24.80
C VAL A 395 -23.52 -2.93 23.73
N LYS A 396 -22.34 -3.05 23.14
CA LYS A 396 -21.89 -2.27 21.97
C LYS A 396 -20.90 -3.09 21.14
N GLY A 397 -20.79 -2.79 19.86
CA GLY A 397 -19.79 -3.42 19.00
C GLY A 397 -19.52 -2.62 17.73
N GLN A 398 -18.59 -3.09 16.91
CA GLN A 398 -18.18 -2.41 15.67
C GLN A 398 -19.36 -2.24 14.68
N ASP A 399 -20.21 -3.27 14.58
CA ASP A 399 -21.40 -3.28 13.70
C ASP A 399 -22.72 -3.39 14.50
N ILE A 400 -22.66 -3.22 15.83
CA ILE A 400 -23.82 -3.31 16.71
C ILE A 400 -24.01 -1.98 17.43
N PRO A 401 -25.12 -1.25 17.17
CA PRO A 401 -25.38 0.01 17.85
C PRO A 401 -25.51 -0.23 19.36
N PRO A 402 -25.09 0.73 20.20
CA PRO A 402 -25.23 0.62 21.64
C PRO A 402 -26.67 0.26 22.05
N ALA A 403 -26.82 -0.81 22.81
CA ALA A 403 -28.12 -1.34 23.20
C ALA A 403 -28.15 -1.72 24.68
N THR A 404 -29.30 -1.57 25.33
CA THR A 404 -29.55 -2.15 26.65
C THR A 404 -30.47 -3.36 26.51
N ILE A 405 -30.03 -4.51 27.03
CA ILE A 405 -30.78 -5.76 27.02
C ILE A 405 -31.28 -6.05 28.44
N THR A 406 -32.58 -6.32 28.57
CA THR A 406 -33.19 -6.85 29.80
C THR A 406 -34.04 -8.06 29.48
N LEU A 407 -33.83 -9.16 30.20
CA LEU A 407 -34.54 -10.42 30.05
C LEU A 407 -35.13 -10.83 31.40
N ASP A 408 -36.41 -11.15 31.41
CA ASP A 408 -37.11 -11.84 32.50
C ASP A 408 -37.80 -13.09 31.94
N ALA A 409 -37.49 -14.26 32.51
CA ALA A 409 -38.04 -15.54 32.09
C ALA A 409 -38.28 -16.48 33.26
N LYS A 410 -39.21 -17.43 33.07
CA LYS A 410 -39.50 -18.53 33.98
C LYS A 410 -39.51 -19.83 33.20
N GLY A 411 -38.94 -20.89 33.74
CA GLY A 411 -38.89 -22.16 33.03
C GLY A 411 -38.89 -23.37 33.95
N ASN A 412 -38.95 -24.53 33.31
CA ASN A 412 -38.84 -25.83 33.93
C ASN A 412 -38.12 -26.79 32.98
N GLU A 413 -38.14 -28.10 33.27
CA GLU A 413 -37.49 -29.12 32.46
C GLU A 413 -38.12 -29.33 31.06
N ARG A 414 -39.28 -28.71 30.80
CA ARG A 414 -40.09 -28.88 29.58
C ARG A 414 -40.23 -27.62 28.74
N GLN A 415 -40.16 -26.44 29.36
CA GLN A 415 -40.42 -25.18 28.67
C GLN A 415 -39.75 -23.99 29.36
N ILE A 416 -39.59 -22.90 28.61
CA ILE A 416 -39.28 -21.58 29.12
C ILE A 416 -40.26 -20.55 28.56
N ASN A 417 -40.82 -19.76 29.47
CA ASN A 417 -41.65 -18.62 29.18
C ASN A 417 -40.84 -17.33 29.37
N LEU A 418 -40.56 -16.63 28.28
CA LEU A 418 -39.96 -15.31 28.25
C LEU A 418 -41.08 -14.30 28.49
N ASP A 419 -41.26 -13.88 29.75
CA ASP A 419 -42.24 -12.87 30.17
C ASP A 419 -41.98 -11.55 29.43
N LYS A 420 -40.70 -11.18 29.35
CA LYS A 420 -40.25 -9.99 28.63
C LYS A 420 -38.75 -10.06 28.30
N LEU A 421 -38.41 -10.07 27.01
CA LEU A 421 -37.09 -9.67 26.52
C LEU A 421 -37.22 -8.29 25.88
N THR A 422 -36.44 -7.33 26.35
CA THR A 422 -36.39 -5.96 25.82
C THR A 422 -34.99 -5.65 25.34
N VAL A 423 -34.89 -5.13 24.12
CA VAL A 423 -33.68 -4.55 23.55
C VAL A 423 -33.97 -3.09 23.23
N ALA A 424 -33.37 -2.17 23.96
CA ALA A 424 -33.46 -0.73 23.71
C ALA A 424 -32.23 -0.28 22.93
N ALA A 425 -32.41 0.06 21.65
CA ALA A 425 -31.37 0.45 20.70
C ALA A 425 -31.96 1.40 19.65
N LEU A 426 -31.13 2.16 18.94
CA LEU A 426 -31.58 3.03 17.83
C LEU A 426 -32.70 4.01 18.24
N GLU A 427 -32.62 4.57 19.45
CA GLU A 427 -33.66 5.43 20.07
C GLU A 427 -35.05 4.80 20.23
N GLY A 428 -35.18 3.50 19.93
CA GLY A 428 -36.42 2.74 20.01
C GLY A 428 -36.29 1.53 20.93
N LYS A 429 -37.31 0.68 20.87
CA LYS A 429 -37.43 -0.50 21.71
C LYS A 429 -37.99 -1.68 20.94
N THR A 430 -37.31 -2.82 21.05
CA THR A 430 -37.79 -4.12 20.58
C THR A 430 -38.17 -4.96 21.80
N GLU A 431 -39.40 -5.48 21.84
CA GLU A 431 -39.85 -6.39 22.89
C GLU A 431 -40.25 -7.75 22.30
N LEU A 432 -39.73 -8.84 22.87
CA LEU A 432 -40.10 -10.21 22.55
C LEU A 432 -40.78 -10.86 23.76
N LYS A 433 -41.95 -11.44 23.53
CA LYS A 433 -42.60 -12.39 24.43
C LYS A 433 -42.65 -13.74 23.75
N ALA A 434 -42.19 -14.79 24.41
CA ALA A 434 -42.14 -16.11 23.79
C ALA A 434 -42.34 -17.24 24.79
N LEU A 435 -43.05 -18.28 24.37
CA LEU A 435 -43.07 -19.58 25.04
C LEU A 435 -42.34 -20.57 24.15
N VAL A 436 -41.29 -21.20 24.67
CA VAL A 436 -40.56 -22.28 24.00
C VAL A 436 -40.75 -23.56 24.82
N ASP A 437 -41.28 -24.61 24.21
CA ASP A 437 -41.54 -25.93 24.80
C ASP A 437 -40.67 -26.96 24.09
N TRP A 438 -40.05 -27.88 24.83
CA TRP A 438 -39.24 -28.97 24.31
C TRP A 438 -39.62 -30.33 24.94
N GLN A 439 -40.85 -30.48 25.44
CA GLN A 439 -41.33 -31.71 26.08
C GLN A 439 -41.28 -32.92 25.15
N GLN A 440 -41.64 -32.74 23.88
CA GLN A 440 -41.56 -33.77 22.83
C GLN A 440 -40.66 -33.31 21.68
N ALA A 441 -40.91 -32.11 21.19
CA ALA A 441 -40.16 -31.42 20.14
C ALA A 441 -39.97 -29.97 20.56
N ILE A 442 -38.90 -29.33 20.11
CA ILE A 442 -38.73 -27.89 20.34
C ILE A 442 -39.86 -27.20 19.56
N SER A 443 -40.73 -26.46 20.23
CA SER A 443 -41.82 -25.70 19.65
C SER A 443 -41.88 -24.34 20.30
N TRP A 444 -42.33 -23.34 19.54
CA TRP A 444 -42.39 -21.97 20.06
C TRP A 444 -43.65 -21.25 19.62
N ARG A 445 -44.04 -20.26 20.43
CA ARG A 445 -44.95 -19.18 20.06
C ARG A 445 -44.33 -17.87 20.53
N GLY A 446 -44.08 -16.95 19.62
CA GLY A 446 -43.44 -15.68 19.90
C GLY A 446 -44.24 -14.50 19.34
N GLU A 447 -44.21 -13.39 20.05
CA GLU A 447 -44.66 -12.08 19.60
C GLU A 447 -43.50 -11.10 19.73
N LEU A 448 -43.02 -10.61 18.59
CA LEU A 448 -41.99 -9.59 18.49
C LEU A 448 -42.68 -8.25 18.18
N THR A 449 -42.41 -7.23 19.00
CA THR A 449 -42.92 -5.87 18.80
C THR A 449 -41.75 -4.90 18.64
N LEU A 450 -41.84 -4.04 17.63
CA LEU A 450 -40.90 -2.96 17.36
C LEU A 450 -41.62 -1.63 17.63
N ASN A 451 -41.01 -0.76 18.44
CA ASN A 451 -41.57 0.53 18.79
C ASN A 451 -40.50 1.62 18.61
N GLY A 452 -40.71 2.50 17.64
CA GLY A 452 -39.89 3.70 17.41
C GLY A 452 -38.44 3.45 17.00
N ILE A 453 -38.15 2.36 16.28
CA ILE A 453 -36.78 2.08 15.81
C ILE A 453 -36.34 3.17 14.84
N ASN A 454 -35.31 3.96 15.19
CA ASN A 454 -34.84 5.11 14.43
C ASN A 454 -33.39 4.92 13.94
N THR A 455 -33.20 4.69 12.64
CA THR A 455 -31.88 4.46 12.05
C THR A 455 -31.14 5.74 11.63
N ALA A 456 -31.72 6.94 11.85
CA ALA A 456 -31.18 8.18 11.30
C ALA A 456 -29.75 8.53 11.74
N LYS A 457 -29.29 8.04 12.91
CA LYS A 457 -27.92 8.24 13.39
C LYS A 457 -26.91 7.29 12.73
N GLU A 458 -27.29 6.03 12.55
CA GLU A 458 -26.41 4.99 12.01
C GLU A 458 -26.40 4.97 10.48
N ILE A 459 -27.53 5.34 9.84
CA ILE A 459 -27.70 5.35 8.38
C ILE A 459 -28.29 6.72 7.94
N PRO A 460 -27.50 7.81 7.95
CA PRO A 460 -27.99 9.16 7.69
C PRO A 460 -28.55 9.38 6.28
N ASP A 461 -28.04 8.64 5.29
CA ASP A 461 -28.49 8.75 3.89
C ASP A 461 -29.82 8.03 3.62
N TRP A 462 -30.25 7.17 4.56
CA TRP A 462 -31.49 6.39 4.47
C TRP A 462 -32.15 6.23 5.85
N PRO A 463 -32.56 7.35 6.50
CA PRO A 463 -33.12 7.34 7.83
C PRO A 463 -34.49 6.66 7.84
N ALA A 464 -34.70 5.72 8.74
CA ALA A 464 -35.96 5.00 8.91
C ALA A 464 -36.49 5.15 10.34
N LYS A 465 -37.81 5.29 10.48
CA LYS A 465 -38.55 5.21 11.74
C LYS A 465 -39.61 4.13 11.62
N LEU A 466 -39.40 3.00 12.28
CA LEU A 466 -40.20 1.79 12.09
C LEU A 466 -40.88 1.33 13.38
N ASN A 467 -42.11 0.86 13.23
CA ASN A 467 -42.91 0.16 14.23
C ASN A 467 -43.41 -1.14 13.62
N GLY A 468 -43.68 -2.14 14.44
CA GLY A 468 -44.22 -3.39 13.90
C GLY A 468 -44.54 -4.43 14.93
N VAL A 469 -45.28 -5.44 14.47
CA VAL A 469 -45.61 -6.65 15.22
C VAL A 469 -45.40 -7.83 14.30
N MET A 470 -44.70 -8.86 14.79
CA MET A 470 -44.56 -10.14 14.14
C MET A 470 -44.90 -11.25 15.13
N LYS A 471 -45.96 -12.02 14.83
CA LYS A 471 -46.31 -13.22 15.58
C LYS A 471 -45.79 -14.44 14.84
N THR A 472 -45.12 -15.33 15.54
CA THR A 472 -44.58 -16.56 14.99
C THR A 472 -44.98 -17.75 15.85
N LYS A 473 -45.20 -18.90 15.23
CA LYS A 473 -45.26 -20.18 15.91
C LYS A 473 -44.57 -21.24 15.05
N GLY A 474 -43.91 -22.20 15.67
CA GLY A 474 -43.20 -23.22 14.92
C GLY A 474 -42.78 -24.41 15.77
N SER A 475 -42.17 -25.40 15.13
CA SER A 475 -41.57 -26.55 15.81
C SER A 475 -40.38 -27.09 15.04
N LEU A 476 -39.42 -27.70 15.74
CA LEU A 476 -38.22 -28.39 15.28
C LEU A 476 -38.21 -29.80 15.90
N TYR A 477 -38.26 -30.83 15.06
CA TYR A 477 -38.23 -32.24 15.45
C TYR A 477 -37.42 -33.07 14.44
N GLY A 478 -36.50 -33.90 14.91
CA GLY A 478 -35.69 -34.79 14.06
C GLY A 478 -34.95 -34.05 12.93
N GLY A 479 -34.40 -32.86 13.22
CA GLY A 479 -33.73 -32.00 12.23
C GLY A 479 -34.66 -31.23 11.28
N THR A 480 -35.98 -31.41 11.37
CA THR A 480 -36.96 -30.76 10.51
C THR A 480 -37.73 -29.66 11.25
N TRP A 481 -37.83 -28.48 10.67
CA TRP A 481 -38.55 -27.33 11.21
C TRP A 481 -39.84 -27.05 10.42
N GLN A 482 -40.84 -26.47 11.08
CA GLN A 482 -42.00 -25.84 10.47
C GLN A 482 -42.29 -24.52 11.19
N MET A 483 -42.76 -23.52 10.45
CA MET A 483 -43.01 -22.18 10.96
C MET A 483 -44.26 -21.60 10.32
N ASP A 484 -45.06 -20.90 11.11
CA ASP A 484 -46.24 -20.14 10.71
C ASP A 484 -46.11 -18.74 11.30
N VAL A 485 -46.22 -17.72 10.46
CA VAL A 485 -46.24 -16.31 10.81
C VAL A 485 -47.64 -15.79 10.50
N PRO A 486 -48.59 -15.93 11.45
CA PRO A 486 -49.98 -15.52 11.25
C PRO A 486 -50.18 -14.00 11.19
N GLU A 487 -49.18 -13.23 11.62
CA GLU A 487 -49.23 -11.77 11.54
C GLU A 487 -47.80 -11.24 11.35
N LEU A 488 -47.55 -10.63 10.21
CA LEU A 488 -46.41 -9.76 9.97
C LEU A 488 -46.96 -8.38 9.62
N LYS A 489 -46.69 -7.37 10.46
CA LYS A 489 -47.08 -5.98 10.22
C LYS A 489 -45.92 -5.06 10.56
N LEU A 490 -45.42 -4.31 9.58
CA LEU A 490 -44.40 -3.27 9.78
C LEU A 490 -44.92 -1.96 9.20
N THR A 491 -44.93 -0.90 9.98
CA THR A 491 -45.35 0.43 9.57
C THR A 491 -44.31 1.47 9.96
N GLY A 492 -44.29 2.61 9.29
CA GLY A 492 -43.38 3.69 9.63
C GLY A 492 -43.01 4.49 8.41
N ASN A 493 -41.82 5.09 8.45
CA ASN A 493 -41.34 5.91 7.35
C ASN A 493 -39.87 5.61 7.09
N VAL A 494 -39.48 5.62 5.81
CA VAL A 494 -38.10 5.67 5.36
C VAL A 494 -37.96 6.97 4.58
N LYS A 495 -37.09 7.87 5.04
CA LYS A 495 -37.10 9.28 4.66
C LYS A 495 -38.49 9.89 4.88
N GLN A 496 -39.13 10.37 3.81
CA GLN A 496 -40.50 10.89 3.81
C GLN A 496 -41.53 9.86 3.34
N ASN A 497 -41.11 8.68 2.88
CA ASN A 497 -41.99 7.67 2.32
C ASN A 497 -42.55 6.77 3.42
N SER A 498 -43.87 6.56 3.43
CA SER A 498 -44.51 5.61 4.33
C SER A 498 -44.11 4.19 3.98
N VAL A 499 -43.72 3.40 4.97
CA VAL A 499 -43.52 1.95 4.87
C VAL A 499 -44.78 1.25 5.37
N ASN A 500 -45.25 0.25 4.63
CA ASN A 500 -46.28 -0.66 5.08
C ASN A 500 -45.97 -2.06 4.55
N VAL A 501 -45.68 -3.00 5.45
CA VAL A 501 -45.53 -4.42 5.15
C VAL A 501 -46.61 -5.16 5.92
N ASN A 502 -47.40 -5.96 5.22
CA ASN A 502 -48.44 -6.78 5.82
C ASN A 502 -48.55 -8.13 5.11
N GLY A 503 -48.58 -9.21 5.89
CA GLY A 503 -48.76 -10.53 5.31
C GLY A 503 -48.79 -11.66 6.32
N THR A 504 -48.98 -12.86 5.77
CA THR A 504 -48.91 -14.12 6.48
C THR A 504 -48.10 -15.11 5.67
N LEU A 505 -47.30 -15.96 6.31
CA LEU A 505 -46.48 -16.94 5.63
C LEU A 505 -46.29 -18.19 6.49
N LYS A 506 -46.31 -19.35 5.85
CA LYS A 506 -46.07 -20.66 6.48
C LYS A 506 -44.99 -21.39 5.71
N GLY A 507 -44.04 -22.03 6.38
CA GLY A 507 -42.87 -22.68 5.79
C GLY A 507 -42.44 -23.93 6.55
N ASN A 508 -41.60 -24.77 5.94
CA ASN A 508 -40.94 -25.88 6.64
C ASN A 508 -39.56 -26.24 6.03
N SER A 509 -38.85 -27.19 6.65
CA SER A 509 -37.54 -27.72 6.22
C SER A 509 -37.50 -28.29 4.81
N TYR A 510 -38.65 -28.66 4.24
CA TYR A 510 -38.75 -29.22 2.89
C TYR A 510 -39.01 -28.13 1.84
N MET A 511 -38.72 -26.86 2.17
CA MET A 511 -38.97 -25.71 1.29
C MET A 511 -40.45 -25.58 0.87
N GLN A 512 -41.38 -26.10 1.68
CA GLN A 512 -42.81 -25.95 1.44
C GLN A 512 -43.30 -24.65 2.08
N TRP A 513 -43.33 -23.58 1.28
CA TRP A 513 -43.83 -22.28 1.66
C TRP A 513 -45.22 -22.01 1.11
N THR A 514 -46.12 -21.52 1.94
CA THR A 514 -47.43 -20.97 1.54
C THR A 514 -47.46 -19.50 1.92
N ILE A 515 -47.67 -18.64 0.94
CA ILE A 515 -47.77 -17.18 1.08
C ILE A 515 -49.17 -16.78 0.57
N PRO A 516 -50.20 -16.76 1.43
CA PRO A 516 -51.54 -16.31 1.03
C PRO A 516 -51.58 -14.90 0.45
N GLY A 517 -50.72 -14.03 0.99
CA GLY A 517 -50.50 -12.68 0.51
C GLY A 517 -49.45 -11.97 1.37
N LEU A 518 -48.48 -11.36 0.71
CA LEU A 518 -47.47 -10.49 1.30
C LEU A 518 -47.46 -9.20 0.49
N HIS A 519 -47.95 -8.13 1.10
CA HIS A 519 -47.95 -6.79 0.52
C HIS A 519 -46.78 -6.00 1.10
N LEU A 520 -45.95 -5.46 0.21
CA LEU A 520 -44.81 -4.62 0.53
C LEU A 520 -45.03 -3.25 -0.10
N ALA A 521 -45.11 -2.19 0.70
CA ALA A 521 -45.24 -0.83 0.21
C ALA A 521 -44.19 0.12 0.81
N LEU A 522 -43.60 0.94 -0.07
CA LEU A 522 -42.66 2.01 0.26
C LEU A 522 -43.05 3.26 -0.54
N GLY A 523 -43.75 4.17 0.12
CA GLY A 523 -44.36 5.35 -0.50
C GLY A 523 -45.41 4.93 -1.53
N PRO A 524 -45.29 5.37 -2.79
CA PRO A 524 -46.22 4.97 -3.86
C PRO A 524 -45.86 3.62 -4.50
N ASN A 525 -44.72 3.00 -4.15
CA ASN A 525 -44.27 1.75 -4.73
C ASN A 525 -44.77 0.56 -3.93
N SER A 526 -45.31 -0.44 -4.62
CA SER A 526 -45.81 -1.67 -4.01
C SER A 526 -45.37 -2.93 -4.76
N ALA A 527 -45.20 -4.02 -4.01
CA ALA A 527 -45.06 -5.36 -4.54
C ALA A 527 -45.98 -6.31 -3.77
N ASP A 528 -46.79 -7.07 -4.51
CA ASP A 528 -47.71 -8.08 -3.97
C ASP A 528 -47.21 -9.46 -4.35
N ILE A 529 -46.90 -10.28 -3.34
CA ILE A 529 -46.39 -11.64 -3.51
C ILE A 529 -47.42 -12.62 -2.95
N LYS A 530 -47.78 -13.64 -3.74
CA LYS A 530 -48.69 -14.70 -3.30
C LYS A 530 -48.36 -16.03 -3.96
N GLY A 531 -48.75 -17.12 -3.32
CA GLY A 531 -48.67 -18.46 -3.89
C GLY A 531 -47.97 -19.45 -2.99
N GLU A 532 -47.55 -20.55 -3.59
CA GLU A 532 -46.96 -21.69 -2.91
C GLU A 532 -45.63 -22.08 -3.56
N LEU A 533 -44.66 -22.46 -2.74
CA LEU A 533 -43.41 -23.06 -3.16
C LEU A 533 -43.36 -24.42 -2.49
N GLY A 534 -43.14 -25.49 -3.24
CA GLY A 534 -42.90 -26.82 -2.68
C GLY A 534 -42.08 -27.63 -3.66
N VAL A 535 -41.38 -28.66 -3.15
CA VAL A 535 -40.53 -29.53 -3.98
C VAL A 535 -41.26 -30.06 -5.22
N LYS A 536 -42.54 -30.42 -5.05
CA LYS A 536 -43.41 -30.99 -6.09
C LYS A 536 -44.19 -29.96 -6.91
N GLU A 537 -44.38 -28.75 -6.41
CA GLU A 537 -45.17 -27.72 -7.09
C GLU A 537 -44.67 -26.34 -6.69
N LEU A 538 -44.21 -25.57 -7.68
CA LEU A 538 -43.94 -24.16 -7.59
C LEU A 538 -45.12 -23.41 -8.21
N ASN A 539 -45.67 -22.45 -7.49
CA ASN A 539 -46.76 -21.62 -7.94
C ASN A 539 -46.71 -20.26 -7.22
N LEU A 540 -45.71 -19.45 -7.55
CA LEU A 540 -45.50 -18.13 -6.95
C LEU A 540 -45.81 -17.03 -7.97
N ASP A 541 -46.58 -16.03 -7.57
CA ASP A 541 -46.86 -14.82 -8.32
C ASP A 541 -46.35 -13.59 -7.56
N ALA A 542 -45.58 -12.75 -8.25
CA ALA A 542 -45.18 -11.44 -7.77
C ALA A 542 -45.65 -10.38 -8.78
N ALA A 543 -46.48 -9.44 -8.32
CA ALA A 543 -46.87 -8.26 -9.09
C ALA A 543 -46.13 -7.05 -8.53
N ILE A 544 -45.40 -6.34 -9.38
CA ILE A 544 -44.63 -5.14 -9.03
C ILE A 544 -45.35 -3.94 -9.64
N ASP A 545 -45.70 -2.96 -8.81
CA ASP A 545 -46.22 -1.66 -9.23
C ASP A 545 -45.45 -0.54 -8.51
N ALA A 546 -44.40 -0.05 -9.15
CA ALA A 546 -43.52 1.00 -8.63
C ALA A 546 -43.60 2.23 -9.56
N PRO A 547 -44.61 3.10 -9.41
CA PRO A 547 -44.80 4.27 -10.26
C PRO A 547 -43.76 5.39 -10.02
N GLY A 548 -42.98 5.31 -8.94
CA GLY A 548 -41.95 6.30 -8.61
C GLY A 548 -40.92 5.74 -7.62
N LEU A 549 -39.85 5.15 -8.15
CA LEU A 549 -38.70 4.60 -7.41
C LEU A 549 -37.85 5.67 -6.72
N ASP A 550 -38.11 6.95 -7.00
CA ASP A 550 -37.45 8.07 -6.35
C ASP A 550 -37.59 7.94 -4.82
N ASN A 551 -36.47 8.08 -4.11
CA ASN A 551 -36.37 7.95 -2.65
C ASN A 551 -36.63 6.54 -2.09
N ALA A 552 -36.80 5.50 -2.93
CA ALA A 552 -36.77 4.12 -2.46
C ALA A 552 -35.36 3.75 -1.97
N LEU A 553 -34.35 4.14 -2.75
CA LEU A 553 -32.92 4.04 -2.44
C LEU A 553 -32.19 5.33 -2.86
N PRO A 554 -31.07 5.71 -2.22
CA PRO A 554 -30.26 6.86 -2.64
C PRO A 554 -29.82 6.75 -4.10
N GLY A 555 -30.11 7.78 -4.90
CA GLY A 555 -29.75 7.84 -6.32
C GLY A 555 -30.66 7.06 -7.27
N LEU A 556 -31.56 6.20 -6.76
CA LEU A 556 -32.52 5.45 -7.57
C LEU A 556 -33.75 6.32 -7.93
N GLY A 557 -34.19 6.27 -9.19
CA GLY A 557 -35.40 6.94 -9.66
C GLY A 557 -36.02 6.25 -10.87
N GLY A 558 -37.19 6.73 -11.30
CA GLY A 558 -37.93 6.17 -12.43
C GLY A 558 -39.12 5.32 -11.99
N MET A 559 -39.63 4.47 -12.88
CA MET A 559 -40.78 3.61 -12.62
C MET A 559 -40.56 2.19 -13.12
N ALA A 560 -41.15 1.20 -12.44
CA ALA A 560 -41.12 -0.20 -12.83
C ALA A 560 -42.50 -0.84 -12.61
N LYS A 561 -42.96 -1.61 -13.59
CA LYS A 561 -44.20 -2.37 -13.51
C LYS A 561 -44.03 -3.71 -14.20
N GLY A 562 -44.46 -4.78 -13.56
CA GLY A 562 -44.28 -6.10 -14.13
C GLY A 562 -44.86 -7.22 -13.29
N ILE A 563 -44.88 -8.40 -13.89
CA ILE A 563 -45.33 -9.63 -13.25
C ILE A 563 -44.22 -10.67 -13.40
N VAL A 564 -43.91 -11.36 -12.31
CA VAL A 564 -43.03 -12.52 -12.30
C VAL A 564 -43.83 -13.70 -11.77
N LYS A 565 -43.79 -14.82 -12.49
CA LYS A 565 -44.44 -16.07 -12.11
C LYS A 565 -43.42 -17.19 -12.07
N VAL A 566 -43.40 -17.92 -10.98
CA VAL A 566 -42.63 -19.17 -10.84
C VAL A 566 -43.62 -20.32 -10.86
N ARG A 567 -43.40 -21.28 -11.74
CA ARG A 567 -44.25 -22.46 -11.99
C ARG A 567 -43.39 -23.73 -12.04
N GLY A 568 -44.03 -24.91 -12.09
CA GLY A 568 -43.32 -26.20 -12.28
C GLY A 568 -42.97 -26.89 -10.96
N THR A 569 -41.79 -27.51 -10.86
CA THR A 569 -41.29 -28.15 -9.63
C THR A 569 -39.92 -27.58 -9.26
N VAL A 570 -39.36 -27.90 -8.08
CA VAL A 570 -38.00 -27.45 -7.73
C VAL A 570 -36.94 -28.03 -8.67
N GLU A 571 -37.13 -29.27 -9.16
CA GLU A 571 -36.25 -29.90 -10.15
C GLU A 571 -36.49 -29.37 -11.56
N ALA A 572 -37.71 -28.92 -11.83
CA ALA A 572 -38.19 -28.49 -13.14
C ALA A 572 -38.88 -27.12 -13.12
N PRO A 573 -38.22 -26.03 -12.67
CA PRO A 573 -38.87 -24.74 -12.52
C PRO A 573 -39.11 -24.09 -13.89
N GLN A 574 -40.22 -23.39 -14.00
CA GLN A 574 -40.54 -22.47 -15.09
C GLN A 574 -40.62 -21.05 -14.54
N LEU A 575 -39.81 -20.15 -15.08
CA LEU A 575 -39.83 -18.73 -14.78
C LEU A 575 -40.48 -17.97 -15.94
N LEU A 576 -41.58 -17.28 -15.65
CA LEU A 576 -42.23 -16.34 -16.57
C LEU A 576 -42.03 -14.93 -16.04
N ALA A 577 -41.52 -14.02 -16.86
CA ALA A 577 -41.34 -12.62 -16.49
C ALA A 577 -41.83 -11.70 -17.63
N ASP A 578 -42.62 -10.69 -17.28
CA ASP A 578 -42.92 -9.52 -18.14
C ASP A 578 -42.74 -8.28 -17.27
N ILE A 579 -41.59 -7.61 -17.44
CA ILE A 579 -41.20 -6.45 -16.65
C ILE A 579 -40.92 -5.29 -17.59
N THR A 580 -41.55 -4.15 -17.34
CA THR A 580 -41.29 -2.89 -18.02
C THR A 580 -40.87 -1.85 -17.00
N ALA A 581 -39.68 -1.29 -17.18
CA ALA A 581 -39.19 -0.15 -16.42
C ALA A 581 -38.95 1.05 -17.34
N ARG A 582 -39.23 2.27 -16.86
CA ARG A 582 -39.10 3.51 -17.62
C ARG A 582 -38.44 4.59 -16.79
N GLY A 583 -37.62 5.42 -17.44
CA GLY A 583 -36.92 6.53 -16.82
C GLY A 583 -36.06 6.12 -15.62
N LEU A 584 -35.51 4.91 -15.65
CA LEU A 584 -34.66 4.39 -14.59
C LEU A 584 -33.43 5.28 -14.47
N ARG A 585 -33.12 5.70 -13.25
CA ARG A 585 -31.93 6.48 -12.94
C ARG A 585 -31.25 5.85 -11.74
N TRP A 586 -29.93 5.72 -11.81
CA TRP A 586 -29.10 5.40 -10.67
C TRP A 586 -27.84 6.27 -10.74
N GLN A 587 -27.74 7.28 -9.86
CA GLN A 587 -26.66 8.26 -9.91
C GLN A 587 -26.60 8.93 -11.30
N GLU A 588 -25.48 8.79 -12.02
CA GLU A 588 -25.27 9.34 -13.37
C GLU A 588 -25.79 8.42 -14.49
N LEU A 589 -26.07 7.15 -14.18
CA LEU A 589 -26.64 6.20 -15.13
C LEU A 589 -28.13 6.47 -15.31
N SER A 590 -28.54 6.64 -16.56
CA SER A 590 -29.95 6.74 -16.95
C SER A 590 -30.30 5.73 -18.03
N VAL A 591 -31.49 5.14 -17.92
CA VAL A 591 -32.06 4.22 -18.90
C VAL A 591 -33.50 4.66 -19.17
N ALA A 592 -33.80 5.06 -20.40
CA ALA A 592 -35.14 5.53 -20.73
C ALA A 592 -36.20 4.43 -20.62
N GLN A 593 -35.87 3.22 -21.06
CA GLN A 593 -36.78 2.09 -20.97
C GLN A 593 -36.02 0.77 -20.94
N ALA A 594 -36.47 -0.16 -20.11
CA ALA A 594 -36.05 -1.56 -20.14
C ALA A 594 -37.30 -2.44 -20.19
N ARG A 595 -37.34 -3.39 -21.13
CA ARG A 595 -38.37 -4.42 -21.23
C ARG A 595 -37.72 -5.79 -21.19
N ILE A 596 -38.18 -6.63 -20.28
CA ILE A 596 -37.68 -7.99 -20.09
C ILE A 596 -38.88 -8.93 -20.23
N GLU A 597 -38.83 -9.80 -21.22
CA GLU A 597 -39.78 -10.89 -21.43
C GLU A 597 -39.02 -12.21 -21.37
N GLY A 598 -39.45 -13.14 -20.51
CA GLY A 598 -38.79 -14.43 -20.37
C GLY A 598 -39.77 -15.56 -20.09
N ASP A 599 -39.60 -16.68 -20.77
CA ASP A 599 -40.18 -17.99 -20.45
C ASP A 599 -39.05 -19.02 -20.46
N ILE A 600 -38.53 -19.33 -19.27
CA ILE A 600 -37.39 -20.25 -19.09
C ILE A 600 -37.86 -21.44 -18.26
N LYS A 601 -37.73 -22.64 -18.82
CA LYS A 601 -38.05 -23.92 -18.19
C LYS A 601 -36.76 -24.68 -17.94
N SER A 602 -36.65 -25.33 -16.80
CA SER A 602 -35.50 -26.14 -16.43
C SER A 602 -35.92 -27.58 -16.13
N THR A 603 -36.68 -28.22 -17.03
CA THR A 603 -37.13 -29.63 -16.91
C THR A 603 -35.94 -30.60 -17.07
N ASP A 604 -36.08 -31.73 -17.78
CA ASP A 604 -34.95 -32.62 -18.12
C ASP A 604 -33.76 -31.87 -18.76
N GLN A 605 -34.05 -30.78 -19.48
CA GLN A 605 -33.10 -29.84 -20.04
C GLN A 605 -33.57 -28.40 -19.78
N ILE A 606 -32.61 -27.47 -19.65
CA ILE A 606 -32.92 -26.03 -19.67
C ILE A 606 -33.38 -25.66 -21.08
N ALA A 607 -34.54 -25.02 -21.22
CA ALA A 607 -35.06 -24.53 -22.48
C ALA A 607 -35.97 -23.32 -22.31
N GLY A 608 -35.99 -22.41 -23.28
CA GLY A 608 -36.84 -21.23 -23.19
C GLY A 608 -36.56 -20.17 -24.22
N HIS A 609 -37.13 -18.99 -23.96
CA HIS A 609 -36.88 -17.75 -24.69
C HIS A 609 -36.72 -16.60 -23.69
N LEU A 610 -35.71 -15.77 -23.91
CA LEU A 610 -35.45 -14.55 -23.17
C LEU A 610 -35.25 -13.41 -24.18
N ASN A 611 -36.09 -12.39 -24.08
CA ASN A 611 -35.98 -11.16 -24.84
C ASN A 611 -35.73 -9.99 -23.88
N VAL A 612 -34.60 -9.32 -24.04
CA VAL A 612 -34.26 -8.11 -23.29
C VAL A 612 -34.08 -6.97 -24.27
N ARG A 613 -34.81 -5.88 -24.05
CA ARG A 613 -34.71 -4.64 -24.82
C ARG A 613 -34.47 -3.47 -23.89
N VAL A 614 -33.33 -2.81 -24.02
CA VAL A 614 -32.95 -1.63 -23.24
C VAL A 614 -32.73 -0.45 -24.17
N GLU A 615 -33.39 0.67 -23.91
CA GLU A 615 -33.38 1.87 -24.76
C GLU A 615 -32.77 3.06 -24.02
N ARG A 616 -31.94 3.81 -24.74
CA ARG A 616 -31.25 5.04 -24.29
C ARG A 616 -30.59 4.88 -22.92
N ILE A 617 -29.52 4.10 -22.86
CA ILE A 617 -28.59 4.04 -21.75
C ILE A 617 -27.63 5.22 -21.88
N SER A 618 -27.51 6.05 -20.86
CA SER A 618 -26.63 7.21 -20.88
C SER A 618 -25.93 7.41 -19.52
N GLN A 619 -24.62 7.65 -19.58
CA GLN A 619 -23.72 8.10 -18.50
C GLN A 619 -22.54 8.85 -19.17
N PRO A 620 -21.61 9.49 -18.45
CA PRO A 620 -20.46 10.15 -19.08
C PRO A 620 -19.72 9.20 -20.06
N ASP A 621 -19.40 9.71 -21.24
CA ASP A 621 -18.72 9.02 -22.35
C ASP A 621 -19.43 7.78 -22.94
N VAL A 622 -20.64 7.44 -22.50
CA VAL A 622 -21.40 6.28 -22.98
C VAL A 622 -22.83 6.68 -23.30
N ASN A 623 -23.23 6.52 -24.55
CA ASN A 623 -24.57 6.81 -25.03
C ASN A 623 -25.08 5.69 -25.96
N ILE A 624 -25.77 4.71 -25.38
CA ILE A 624 -26.29 3.54 -26.09
C ILE A 624 -27.78 3.71 -26.34
N ASN A 625 -28.16 3.96 -27.58
CA ASN A 625 -29.56 4.11 -28.00
C ASN A 625 -30.38 2.84 -27.81
N LEU A 626 -29.80 1.66 -28.09
CA LEU A 626 -30.52 0.39 -28.02
C LEU A 626 -29.58 -0.78 -27.72
N VAL A 627 -29.97 -1.63 -26.77
CA VAL A 627 -29.43 -2.97 -26.56
C VAL A 627 -30.57 -3.96 -26.71
N THR A 628 -30.41 -4.96 -27.57
CA THR A 628 -31.33 -6.10 -27.66
C THR A 628 -30.56 -7.40 -27.48
N LEU A 629 -31.02 -8.25 -26.57
CA LEU A 629 -30.56 -9.61 -26.37
C LEU A 629 -31.75 -10.56 -26.61
N ASP A 630 -31.61 -11.46 -27.57
CA ASP A 630 -32.57 -12.53 -27.85
C ASP A 630 -31.86 -13.87 -27.65
N ALA A 631 -32.27 -14.65 -26.65
CA ALA A 631 -31.73 -15.97 -26.37
C ALA A 631 -32.87 -17.00 -26.40
N LYS A 632 -32.73 -18.07 -27.18
CA LYS A 632 -33.76 -19.12 -27.33
C LYS A 632 -33.16 -20.49 -27.58
N GLY A 633 -33.96 -21.52 -27.29
CA GLY A 633 -33.63 -22.92 -27.55
C GLY A 633 -33.50 -23.73 -26.25
N SER A 634 -32.81 -24.87 -26.31
CA SER A 634 -32.53 -25.72 -25.16
C SER A 634 -31.02 -25.86 -24.87
N GLU A 635 -30.66 -26.51 -23.77
CA GLU A 635 -29.27 -26.80 -23.42
C GLU A 635 -28.57 -27.53 -24.57
N LYS A 636 -29.23 -28.51 -25.21
CA LYS A 636 -28.72 -29.27 -26.36
C LYS A 636 -28.62 -28.45 -27.64
N GLN A 637 -29.42 -27.39 -27.78
CA GLN A 637 -29.37 -26.50 -28.94
C GLN A 637 -29.96 -25.12 -28.59
N HIS A 638 -29.08 -24.14 -28.40
CA HIS A 638 -29.46 -22.76 -28.10
C HIS A 638 -28.80 -21.78 -29.05
N GLN A 639 -29.43 -20.63 -29.20
CA GLN A 639 -28.91 -19.50 -29.94
C GLN A 639 -29.10 -18.22 -29.12
N LEU A 640 -28.11 -17.33 -29.21
CA LEU A 640 -28.09 -16.02 -28.59
C LEU A 640 -27.70 -14.99 -29.66
N GLN A 641 -28.51 -13.96 -29.79
CA GLN A 641 -28.24 -12.80 -30.63
C GLN A 641 -28.19 -11.56 -29.77
N LEU A 642 -27.06 -10.86 -29.79
CA LEU A 642 -26.86 -9.59 -29.12
C LEU A 642 -26.68 -8.50 -30.17
N ARG A 643 -27.38 -7.37 -30.01
CA ARG A 643 -27.19 -6.16 -30.82
C ARG A 643 -27.13 -4.95 -29.91
N VAL A 644 -26.15 -4.08 -30.17
CA VAL A 644 -25.90 -2.83 -29.44
C VAL A 644 -25.84 -1.70 -30.46
N GLN A 645 -26.53 -0.59 -30.21
CA GLN A 645 -26.55 0.58 -31.08
C GLN A 645 -26.29 1.83 -30.25
N GLY A 646 -25.21 2.56 -30.57
CA GLY A 646 -24.79 3.77 -29.87
C GLY A 646 -23.27 3.92 -29.81
N GLU A 647 -22.80 4.76 -28.90
CA GLU A 647 -21.40 5.14 -28.69
C GLU A 647 -20.93 4.77 -27.27
N PRO A 648 -19.66 4.40 -27.08
CA PRO A 648 -18.59 4.34 -28.10
C PRO A 648 -18.61 3.06 -28.94
N VAL A 649 -19.43 2.06 -28.59
CA VAL A 649 -19.47 0.75 -29.25
C VAL A 649 -20.87 0.44 -29.75
N SER A 650 -20.97 0.05 -31.02
CA SER A 650 -22.19 -0.50 -31.61
C SER A 650 -21.87 -1.74 -32.44
N GLY A 651 -22.76 -2.70 -32.54
CA GLY A 651 -22.46 -3.95 -33.23
C GLY A 651 -23.47 -5.05 -32.97
N GLN A 652 -23.09 -6.26 -33.38
CA GLN A 652 -23.84 -7.47 -33.13
C GLN A 652 -22.93 -8.68 -33.02
N LEU A 653 -23.42 -9.72 -32.36
CA LEU A 653 -22.86 -11.06 -32.40
C LEU A 653 -23.97 -12.11 -32.37
N SER A 654 -23.68 -13.27 -32.97
CA SER A 654 -24.57 -14.43 -32.95
C SER A 654 -23.81 -15.64 -32.44
N LEU A 655 -24.30 -16.24 -31.36
CA LEU A 655 -23.74 -17.44 -30.75
C LEU A 655 -24.75 -18.58 -30.89
N THR A 656 -24.32 -19.71 -31.43
CA THR A 656 -25.08 -20.98 -31.36
C THR A 656 -24.31 -21.98 -30.51
N GLY A 657 -25.01 -22.80 -29.74
CA GLY A 657 -24.36 -23.73 -28.81
C GLY A 657 -25.19 -24.94 -28.44
N SER A 658 -24.50 -25.92 -27.88
CA SER A 658 -25.01 -27.18 -27.37
C SER A 658 -24.22 -27.56 -26.13
N PHE A 659 -24.91 -27.92 -25.06
CA PHE A 659 -24.36 -28.41 -23.81
C PHE A 659 -24.70 -29.89 -23.65
N ASP A 660 -23.67 -30.70 -23.45
CA ASP A 660 -23.80 -32.11 -23.07
C ASP A 660 -23.55 -32.22 -21.56
N ARG A 661 -24.61 -32.55 -20.83
CA ARG A 661 -24.61 -32.62 -19.36
C ARG A 661 -23.79 -33.80 -18.83
N GLU A 662 -23.79 -34.95 -19.52
CA GLU A 662 -23.05 -36.15 -19.11
C GLU A 662 -21.54 -35.97 -19.33
N ALA A 663 -21.18 -35.41 -20.49
CA ALA A 663 -19.80 -35.07 -20.81
C ALA A 663 -19.30 -33.84 -20.03
N ALA A 664 -20.21 -33.05 -19.44
CA ALA A 664 -19.96 -31.72 -18.89
C ALA A 664 -19.18 -30.84 -19.88
N ARG A 665 -19.66 -30.82 -21.13
CA ARG A 665 -18.96 -30.19 -22.26
C ARG A 665 -19.91 -29.28 -23.01
N TRP A 666 -19.51 -28.03 -23.20
CA TRP A 666 -20.24 -27.09 -24.03
C TRP A 666 -19.51 -26.89 -25.35
N LYS A 667 -20.23 -27.01 -26.46
CA LYS A 667 -19.73 -26.70 -27.80
C LYS A 667 -20.56 -25.57 -28.38
N GLY A 668 -19.91 -24.60 -29.00
CA GLY A 668 -20.60 -23.50 -29.63
C GLY A 668 -19.85 -22.94 -30.83
N THR A 669 -20.53 -22.08 -31.55
CA THR A 669 -20.01 -21.36 -32.71
C THR A 669 -20.37 -19.89 -32.55
N LEU A 670 -19.34 -19.04 -32.44
CA LEU A 670 -19.50 -17.59 -32.46
C LEU A 670 -19.38 -17.10 -33.90
N SER A 671 -20.41 -16.42 -34.41
CA SER A 671 -20.54 -15.99 -35.79
C SER A 671 -21.13 -14.58 -35.87
N ASP A 672 -21.17 -14.01 -37.08
CA ASP A 672 -21.77 -12.69 -37.37
C ASP A 672 -21.37 -11.61 -36.34
N THR A 673 -20.11 -11.65 -35.91
CA THR A 673 -19.59 -10.76 -34.87
C THR A 673 -18.94 -9.56 -35.54
N ARG A 674 -19.57 -8.40 -35.37
CA ARG A 674 -19.07 -7.11 -35.87
C ARG A 674 -19.35 -6.00 -34.87
N PHE A 675 -18.35 -5.20 -34.55
CA PHE A 675 -18.47 -4.09 -33.62
C PHE A 675 -17.76 -2.84 -34.17
N GLN A 676 -18.50 -1.78 -34.39
CA GLN A 676 -17.98 -0.43 -34.55
C GLN A 676 -17.40 0.04 -33.21
N THR A 677 -16.18 0.55 -33.26
CA THR A 677 -15.47 1.13 -32.11
C THR A 677 -14.90 2.50 -32.51
N PRO A 678 -14.37 3.32 -31.57
CA PRO A 678 -13.73 4.60 -31.91
C PRO A 678 -12.55 4.46 -32.88
N VAL A 679 -11.91 3.28 -32.92
CA VAL A 679 -10.80 2.94 -33.82
C VAL A 679 -11.23 2.19 -35.09
N GLY A 680 -12.53 2.23 -35.41
CA GLY A 680 -13.12 1.59 -36.59
C GLY A 680 -13.83 0.26 -36.32
N PRO A 681 -14.45 -0.34 -37.35
CA PRO A 681 -15.17 -1.59 -37.22
C PRO A 681 -14.23 -2.77 -37.07
N TRP A 682 -14.53 -3.64 -36.12
CA TRP A 682 -13.96 -4.98 -35.98
C TRP A 682 -14.96 -6.02 -36.46
N SER A 683 -14.51 -7.01 -37.22
CA SER A 683 -15.36 -8.13 -37.66
C SER A 683 -14.61 -9.45 -37.74
N LEU A 684 -15.30 -10.56 -37.49
CA LEU A 684 -14.76 -11.90 -37.72
C LEU A 684 -14.77 -12.28 -39.21
N THR A 685 -13.69 -12.89 -39.68
CA THR A 685 -13.63 -13.44 -41.06
C THR A 685 -14.40 -14.74 -41.25
N ARG A 686 -14.48 -15.53 -40.18
CA ARG A 686 -15.13 -16.83 -40.13
C ARG A 686 -15.68 -17.07 -38.73
N ALA A 687 -16.63 -17.99 -38.62
CA ALA A 687 -17.15 -18.38 -37.33
C ALA A 687 -16.08 -19.09 -36.48
N ILE A 688 -16.05 -18.80 -35.18
CA ILE A 688 -15.14 -19.41 -34.21
C ILE A 688 -15.85 -20.62 -33.59
N ALA A 689 -15.27 -21.81 -33.75
CA ALA A 689 -15.68 -22.97 -32.98
C ALA A 689 -15.13 -22.85 -31.55
N LEU A 690 -16.00 -22.99 -30.56
CA LEU A 690 -15.67 -22.96 -29.14
C LEU A 690 -16.03 -24.32 -28.53
N ASP A 691 -15.15 -24.86 -27.70
CA ASP A 691 -15.36 -26.15 -27.05
C ASP A 691 -14.81 -26.13 -25.64
N TYR A 692 -15.70 -25.94 -24.67
CA TYR A 692 -15.40 -25.88 -23.25
C TYR A 692 -15.62 -27.24 -22.59
N ARG A 693 -14.54 -27.79 -22.02
CA ARG A 693 -14.50 -29.09 -21.33
C ARG A 693 -14.37 -28.83 -19.83
N ASN A 694 -15.51 -28.86 -19.12
CA ASN A 694 -15.55 -28.48 -17.70
C ASN A 694 -14.71 -29.41 -16.81
N LYS A 695 -14.68 -30.72 -17.09
CA LYS A 695 -13.86 -31.69 -16.31
C LYS A 695 -12.35 -31.39 -16.37
N GLU A 696 -11.89 -30.83 -17.48
CA GLU A 696 -10.48 -30.44 -17.69
C GLU A 696 -10.23 -28.98 -17.31
N GLN A 697 -11.28 -28.19 -17.05
CA GLN A 697 -11.22 -26.72 -16.93
C GLN A 697 -10.50 -26.07 -18.13
N LYS A 698 -10.80 -26.55 -19.34
CA LYS A 698 -10.15 -26.11 -20.59
C LYS A 698 -11.16 -25.63 -21.63
N ILE A 699 -10.80 -24.58 -22.36
CA ILE A 699 -11.51 -24.12 -23.55
C ILE A 699 -10.63 -24.24 -24.80
N SER A 700 -11.15 -24.91 -25.82
CA SER A 700 -10.58 -24.91 -27.17
C SER A 700 -11.24 -23.81 -28.01
N ILE A 701 -10.44 -22.90 -28.54
CA ILE A 701 -10.87 -21.78 -29.38
C ILE A 701 -10.31 -22.02 -30.78
N GLY A 702 -11.19 -22.23 -31.76
CA GLY A 702 -10.82 -22.55 -33.13
C GLY A 702 -10.09 -21.40 -33.86
N PRO A 703 -9.37 -21.69 -34.95
CA PRO A 703 -8.65 -20.68 -35.73
C PRO A 703 -9.58 -19.60 -36.29
N HIS A 704 -9.17 -18.34 -36.21
CA HIS A 704 -9.97 -17.21 -36.67
C HIS A 704 -9.12 -15.97 -36.95
N CYS A 705 -9.70 -14.99 -37.63
CA CYS A 705 -9.09 -13.66 -37.77
C CYS A 705 -10.09 -12.56 -37.47
N TRP A 706 -9.61 -11.53 -36.79
CA TRP A 706 -10.28 -10.27 -36.57
C TRP A 706 -9.79 -9.25 -37.59
N LEU A 707 -10.72 -8.67 -38.34
CA LEU A 707 -10.46 -7.63 -39.33
C LEU A 707 -10.91 -6.27 -38.80
N ASN A 708 -10.06 -5.29 -39.01
CA ASN A 708 -10.33 -3.87 -38.90
C ASN A 708 -9.71 -3.17 -40.13
N PRO A 709 -10.26 -2.05 -40.63
CA PRO A 709 -9.66 -1.30 -41.74
C PRO A 709 -8.17 -0.97 -41.55
N ASN A 710 -7.73 -0.86 -40.30
CA ASN A 710 -6.35 -0.59 -39.90
C ASN A 710 -5.65 -1.79 -39.26
N ALA A 711 -6.28 -2.94 -39.02
CA ALA A 711 -5.61 -4.09 -38.40
C ALA A 711 -6.14 -5.46 -38.86
N GLU A 712 -5.28 -6.46 -38.89
CA GLU A 712 -5.62 -7.86 -39.13
C GLU A 712 -4.87 -8.75 -38.13
N LEU A 713 -5.63 -9.33 -37.21
CA LEU A 713 -5.12 -10.20 -36.15
C LEU A 713 -5.66 -11.62 -36.35
N CYS A 714 -4.78 -12.57 -36.61
CA CYS A 714 -5.13 -13.96 -36.89
C CYS A 714 -4.60 -14.91 -35.83
N ILE A 715 -5.43 -15.85 -35.41
CA ILE A 715 -5.08 -17.00 -34.59
C ILE A 715 -5.13 -18.21 -35.54
N PRO A 716 -3.99 -18.65 -36.09
CA PRO A 716 -3.95 -19.65 -37.17
C PRO A 716 -4.18 -21.08 -36.67
N GLN A 717 -4.05 -21.33 -35.36
CA GLN A 717 -4.15 -22.64 -34.74
C GLN A 717 -5.16 -22.60 -33.59
N THR A 718 -5.77 -23.74 -33.28
CA THR A 718 -6.65 -23.85 -32.13
C THR A 718 -5.88 -23.54 -30.84
N ILE A 719 -6.41 -22.62 -30.03
CA ILE A 719 -5.88 -22.35 -28.69
C ILE A 719 -6.58 -23.30 -27.74
N ASP A 720 -5.83 -24.13 -27.02
CA ASP A 720 -6.35 -24.92 -25.92
C ASP A 720 -5.89 -24.28 -24.60
N ALA A 721 -6.80 -23.58 -23.93
CA ALA A 721 -6.50 -22.73 -22.78
C ALA A 721 -7.09 -23.32 -21.49
N GLY A 722 -6.23 -23.52 -20.49
CA GLY A 722 -6.56 -23.85 -19.09
C GLY A 722 -5.40 -23.48 -18.18
N ALA A 723 -5.13 -24.27 -17.14
CA ALA A 723 -3.96 -24.09 -16.26
C ALA A 723 -2.63 -24.08 -17.04
N ALA A 724 -2.55 -24.86 -18.12
CA ALA A 724 -1.53 -24.77 -19.13
C ALA A 724 -2.15 -24.57 -20.52
N GLY A 725 -1.42 -23.91 -21.42
CA GLY A 725 -1.89 -23.66 -22.78
C GLY A 725 -0.81 -23.05 -23.68
N ARG A 726 -1.15 -22.93 -24.96
CA ARG A 726 -0.32 -22.28 -25.98
C ARG A 726 -1.19 -21.49 -26.94
N ALA A 727 -0.76 -20.27 -27.25
CA ALA A 727 -1.39 -19.41 -28.24
C ALA A 727 -0.36 -18.94 -29.26
N VAL A 728 -0.69 -19.15 -30.55
CA VAL A 728 0.02 -18.54 -31.66
C VAL A 728 -0.87 -17.44 -32.22
N VAL A 729 -0.34 -16.22 -32.28
CA VAL A 729 -1.04 -15.02 -32.76
C VAL A 729 -0.19 -14.37 -33.84
N ASN A 730 -0.77 -14.21 -35.02
CA ASN A 730 -0.18 -13.51 -36.14
C ASN A 730 -0.84 -12.14 -36.28
N LEU A 731 -0.06 -11.08 -36.13
CA LEU A 731 -0.44 -9.74 -36.53
C LEU A 731 -0.04 -9.56 -37.98
N ASN A 732 -0.95 -9.83 -38.91
CA ASN A 732 -0.66 -9.74 -40.34
C ASN A 732 -0.46 -8.27 -40.76
N ARG A 733 -1.25 -7.37 -40.16
CA ARG A 733 -1.21 -5.94 -40.43
C ARG A 733 -1.68 -5.14 -39.21
N PHE A 734 -0.99 -4.06 -38.88
CA PHE A 734 -1.41 -3.06 -37.91
C PHE A 734 -0.94 -1.70 -38.39
N ASP A 735 -1.85 -0.93 -38.95
CA ASP A 735 -1.63 0.44 -39.39
C ASP A 735 -1.70 1.38 -38.18
N LEU A 736 -0.64 2.16 -37.97
CA LEU A 736 -0.55 3.12 -36.87
C LEU A 736 -1.63 4.20 -36.92
N ALA A 737 -2.30 4.40 -38.07
CA ALA A 737 -3.50 5.23 -38.17
C ALA A 737 -4.58 4.85 -37.14
N MET A 738 -4.61 3.58 -36.70
CA MET A 738 -5.51 3.10 -35.65
C MET A 738 -5.31 3.79 -34.29
N LEU A 739 -4.11 4.27 -34.00
CA LEU A 739 -3.77 4.88 -32.71
C LEU A 739 -4.08 6.38 -32.65
N LYS A 740 -4.50 6.99 -33.76
CA LYS A 740 -4.78 8.43 -33.84
C LYS A 740 -5.70 8.96 -32.72
N PRO A 741 -6.81 8.29 -32.34
CA PRO A 741 -7.69 8.78 -31.25
C PRO A 741 -7.04 8.79 -29.87
N PHE A 742 -5.90 8.10 -29.69
CA PHE A 742 -5.17 7.98 -28.43
C PHE A 742 -3.87 8.79 -28.41
N MET A 743 -3.53 9.46 -29.50
CA MET A 743 -2.35 10.31 -29.61
C MET A 743 -2.73 11.79 -29.41
N PRO A 744 -1.89 12.60 -28.76
CA PRO A 744 -2.09 14.04 -28.72
C PRO A 744 -1.94 14.63 -30.13
N ASP A 745 -2.58 15.77 -30.40
CA ASP A 745 -2.57 16.42 -31.73
C ASP A 745 -1.15 16.77 -32.22
N THR A 746 -0.20 16.92 -31.28
CA THR A 746 1.22 17.16 -31.56
C THR A 746 1.94 15.95 -32.16
N THR A 747 1.38 14.74 -32.07
CA THR A 747 2.06 13.50 -32.47
C THR A 747 1.29 12.79 -33.57
N GLN A 748 1.94 12.61 -34.72
CA GLN A 748 1.37 11.88 -35.86
C GLN A 748 2.21 10.65 -36.16
N ALA A 749 1.61 9.47 -36.15
CA ALA A 749 2.28 8.22 -36.49
C ALA A 749 1.64 7.58 -37.73
N SER A 750 2.47 7.02 -38.59
CA SER A 750 2.04 6.34 -39.82
C SER A 750 2.96 5.16 -40.11
N GLY A 751 2.46 4.19 -40.87
CA GLY A 751 3.19 2.97 -41.21
C GLY A 751 2.52 1.73 -40.64
N ILE A 752 3.03 0.57 -41.05
CA ILE A 752 2.39 -0.72 -40.80
C ILE A 752 3.33 -1.61 -40.00
N PHE A 753 2.81 -2.21 -38.95
CA PHE A 753 3.45 -3.28 -38.22
C PHE A 753 2.88 -4.64 -38.60
N SER A 754 3.76 -5.64 -38.67
CA SER A 754 3.38 -7.04 -38.67
C SER A 754 4.19 -7.80 -37.61
N GLY A 755 3.67 -8.91 -37.13
CA GLY A 755 4.32 -9.62 -36.03
C GLY A 755 3.77 -11.00 -35.80
N LYS A 756 4.47 -11.75 -34.96
CA LYS A 756 4.06 -13.08 -34.51
C LYS A 756 4.39 -13.23 -33.03
N ALA A 757 3.42 -13.71 -32.25
CA ALA A 757 3.59 -14.13 -30.88
C ALA A 757 3.31 -15.64 -30.78
N ASP A 758 4.23 -16.38 -30.19
CA ASP A 758 4.09 -17.80 -29.87
C ASP A 758 4.38 -17.96 -28.38
N VAL A 759 3.32 -18.09 -27.58
CA VAL A 759 3.37 -18.03 -26.12
C VAL A 759 2.75 -19.28 -25.54
N SER A 760 3.44 -19.91 -24.61
CA SER A 760 2.98 -21.03 -23.80
C SER A 760 3.03 -20.68 -22.32
N TRP A 761 2.05 -21.12 -21.55
CA TRP A 761 1.99 -20.93 -20.11
C TRP A 761 1.68 -22.26 -19.43
N ASP A 762 2.17 -22.39 -18.20
CA ASP A 762 1.82 -23.48 -17.29
C ASP A 762 1.82 -22.92 -15.86
N THR A 763 0.64 -22.67 -15.32
CA THR A 763 0.44 -22.14 -13.97
C THR A 763 0.60 -23.21 -12.88
N THR A 764 0.74 -24.48 -13.26
CA THR A 764 1.04 -25.57 -12.31
C THR A 764 2.52 -25.62 -11.93
N GLN A 765 3.37 -24.88 -12.65
CA GLN A 765 4.80 -24.76 -12.38
C GLN A 765 5.13 -23.33 -11.97
N GLU A 766 6.07 -23.16 -11.06
CA GLU A 766 6.62 -21.83 -10.76
C GLU A 766 7.41 -21.31 -11.98
N GLY A 767 7.04 -20.13 -12.46
CA GLY A 767 7.76 -19.46 -13.53
C GLY A 767 6.88 -18.51 -14.34
N LEU A 768 7.53 -17.73 -15.20
CA LEU A 768 6.85 -16.90 -16.18
C LEU A 768 6.46 -17.72 -17.42
N PRO A 769 5.42 -17.30 -18.18
CA PRO A 769 5.11 -17.89 -19.47
C PRO A 769 6.31 -17.85 -20.41
N GLN A 770 6.47 -18.89 -21.21
CA GLN A 770 7.56 -19.01 -22.17
C GLN A 770 7.07 -18.65 -23.56
N GLY A 771 7.89 -17.99 -24.37
CA GLY A 771 7.47 -17.66 -25.72
C GLY A 771 8.34 -16.65 -26.42
N LYS A 772 8.04 -16.46 -27.71
CA LYS A 772 8.73 -15.52 -28.58
C LYS A 772 7.73 -14.59 -29.25
N VAL A 773 8.00 -13.29 -29.14
CA VAL A 773 7.25 -12.22 -29.80
C VAL A 773 8.19 -11.51 -30.76
N THR A 774 7.74 -11.31 -31.99
CA THR A 774 8.45 -10.56 -33.03
C THR A 774 7.54 -9.52 -33.62
N LEU A 775 8.05 -8.32 -33.83
CA LEU A 775 7.33 -7.19 -34.40
C LEU A 775 8.25 -6.50 -35.41
N SER A 776 7.75 -6.28 -36.62
CA SER A 776 8.47 -5.68 -37.73
C SER A 776 7.65 -4.55 -38.31
N GLY A 777 8.20 -3.35 -38.29
CA GLY A 777 7.63 -2.14 -38.88
C GLY A 777 8.09 -1.94 -40.32
N ARG A 778 7.16 -1.56 -41.19
CA ARG A 778 7.41 -1.15 -42.57
C ARG A 778 6.88 0.26 -42.80
N ASN A 779 7.71 1.11 -43.41
CA ASN A 779 7.39 2.52 -43.68
C ASN A 779 6.89 3.27 -42.43
N VAL A 780 7.44 2.92 -41.26
CA VAL A 780 7.06 3.59 -40.01
C VAL A 780 7.63 4.99 -40.04
N LYS A 781 6.78 5.98 -39.76
CA LYS A 781 7.16 7.38 -39.63
C LYS A 781 6.37 7.99 -38.49
N VAL A 782 7.09 8.56 -37.54
CA VAL A 782 6.53 9.35 -36.44
C VAL A 782 6.90 10.80 -36.68
N THR A 783 5.95 11.71 -36.62
CA THR A 783 6.17 13.16 -36.74
C THR A 783 5.71 13.78 -35.44
N GLN A 784 6.65 14.33 -34.67
CA GLN A 784 6.35 15.08 -33.46
C GLN A 784 6.41 16.57 -33.78
N THR A 785 5.38 17.32 -33.42
CA THR A 785 5.40 18.78 -33.47
C THR A 785 6.10 19.28 -32.21
N VAL A 786 7.20 20.02 -32.37
CA VAL A 786 7.96 20.65 -31.30
C VAL A 786 8.17 22.10 -31.73
N ASN A 787 7.77 23.07 -30.90
CA ASN A 787 7.84 24.50 -31.23
C ASN A 787 7.21 24.84 -32.60
N ASP A 788 6.00 24.33 -32.86
CA ASP A 788 5.27 24.47 -34.13
C ASP A 788 5.97 23.92 -35.39
N ALA A 789 7.09 23.20 -35.21
CA ALA A 789 7.83 22.60 -36.30
C ALA A 789 7.72 21.06 -36.29
N PRO A 790 7.47 20.43 -37.45
CA PRO A 790 7.37 18.98 -37.52
C PRO A 790 8.77 18.35 -37.50
N LEU A 791 9.02 17.45 -36.54
CA LEU A 791 10.18 16.57 -36.46
C LEU A 791 9.82 15.18 -37.00
N PRO A 792 10.08 14.88 -38.30
CA PRO A 792 9.83 13.57 -38.86
C PRO A 792 10.96 12.58 -38.52
N VAL A 793 10.63 11.51 -37.81
CA VAL A 793 11.47 10.33 -37.61
C VAL A 793 10.92 9.20 -38.47
N ALA A 794 11.60 8.93 -39.59
CA ALA A 794 11.26 7.86 -40.51
C ALA A 794 12.20 6.66 -40.31
N PHE A 795 11.64 5.45 -40.35
CA PHE A 795 12.34 4.20 -40.10
C PHE A 795 12.38 3.36 -41.38
N GLU A 796 13.57 3.01 -41.84
CA GLU A 796 13.79 2.04 -42.92
C GLU A 796 13.59 0.60 -42.41
N THR A 797 14.05 0.33 -41.18
CA THR A 797 13.84 -0.95 -40.49
C THR A 797 13.51 -0.65 -39.04
N LEU A 798 12.45 -1.27 -38.51
CA LEU A 798 12.11 -1.22 -37.09
C LEU A 798 11.68 -2.62 -36.68
N ASN A 799 12.63 -3.42 -36.22
CA ASN A 799 12.38 -4.79 -35.78
C ASN A 799 12.60 -4.89 -34.28
N LEU A 800 11.66 -5.51 -33.59
CA LEU A 800 11.71 -5.82 -32.17
C LEU A 800 11.47 -7.31 -31.98
N SER A 801 12.23 -7.93 -31.09
CA SER A 801 12.02 -9.32 -30.68
C SER A 801 12.12 -9.43 -29.16
N ALA A 802 11.14 -10.05 -28.54
CA ALA A 802 11.20 -10.44 -27.14
C ALA A 802 11.11 -11.97 -27.05
N ASP A 803 11.97 -12.58 -26.25
CA ASP A 803 12.02 -14.02 -26.04
C ASP A 803 12.10 -14.29 -24.54
N LEU A 804 11.28 -15.20 -24.04
CA LEU A 804 11.29 -15.64 -22.66
C LEU A 804 11.38 -17.16 -22.65
N HIS A 805 12.55 -17.68 -22.33
CA HIS A 805 12.81 -19.11 -22.26
C HIS A 805 13.70 -19.43 -21.05
N ASN A 806 13.52 -20.58 -20.40
CA ASN A 806 14.42 -21.04 -19.33
C ASN A 806 14.71 -19.97 -18.23
N ASN A 807 13.68 -19.24 -17.78
CA ASN A 807 13.80 -18.13 -16.82
C ASN A 807 14.79 -17.02 -17.23
N ARG A 808 14.89 -16.76 -18.54
CA ARG A 808 15.68 -15.68 -19.13
C ARG A 808 14.80 -14.89 -20.09
N ALA A 809 14.71 -13.59 -19.85
CA ALA A 809 14.06 -12.65 -20.75
C ALA A 809 15.11 -12.01 -21.65
N GLU A 810 14.96 -12.09 -22.96
CA GLU A 810 15.81 -11.44 -23.94
C GLU A 810 15.00 -10.44 -24.77
N LEU A 811 15.54 -9.24 -24.95
CA LEU A 811 15.00 -8.18 -25.78
C LEU A 811 16.04 -7.82 -26.84
N GLY A 812 15.66 -7.96 -28.10
CA GLY A 812 16.47 -7.59 -29.27
C GLY A 812 15.77 -6.50 -30.08
N TRP A 813 16.54 -5.56 -30.60
CA TRP A 813 16.04 -4.55 -31.53
C TRP A 813 17.03 -4.24 -32.65
N LEU A 814 16.48 -3.91 -33.81
CA LEU A 814 17.21 -3.36 -34.96
C LEU A 814 16.39 -2.21 -35.54
N ILE A 815 16.90 -0.99 -35.35
CA ILE A 815 16.28 0.25 -35.79
C ILE A 815 17.23 0.91 -36.79
N ARG A 816 16.83 1.06 -38.04
CA ARG A 816 17.52 1.84 -39.06
C ARG A 816 16.66 3.04 -39.41
N LEU A 817 17.21 4.22 -39.21
CA LEU A 817 16.55 5.47 -39.57
C LEU A 817 16.76 5.75 -41.05
N THR A 818 15.73 6.20 -41.75
CA THR A 818 15.83 6.53 -43.18
C THR A 818 16.85 7.64 -43.39
N ASN A 819 17.81 7.44 -44.30
CA ASN A 819 18.90 8.37 -44.59
C ASN A 819 19.75 8.76 -43.35
N ASN A 820 19.78 7.90 -42.33
CA ASN A 820 20.51 8.14 -41.09
C ASN A 820 21.04 6.80 -40.51
N GLY A 821 21.62 6.84 -39.33
CA GLY A 821 22.30 5.72 -38.70
C GLY A 821 21.39 4.58 -38.24
N GLN A 822 22.04 3.64 -37.57
CA GLN A 822 21.42 2.44 -37.04
C GLN A 822 21.60 2.37 -35.52
N PHE A 823 20.56 1.91 -34.84
CA PHE A 823 20.56 1.54 -33.43
C PHE A 823 20.19 0.06 -33.30
N ASP A 824 21.04 -0.74 -32.67
CA ASP A 824 20.80 -2.17 -32.45
C ASP A 824 21.27 -2.60 -31.06
N GLY A 825 20.61 -3.61 -30.51
CA GLY A 825 20.98 -4.15 -29.22
C GLY A 825 20.32 -5.49 -28.95
N GLN A 826 20.95 -6.23 -28.04
CA GLN A 826 20.41 -7.45 -27.45
C GLN A 826 20.70 -7.39 -25.96
N VAL A 827 19.63 -7.31 -25.18
CA VAL A 827 19.66 -7.21 -23.72
C VAL A 827 18.95 -8.41 -23.13
N GLN A 828 19.54 -8.99 -22.10
CA GLN A 828 18.97 -10.12 -21.38
C GLN A 828 18.86 -9.80 -19.90
N VAL A 829 17.81 -10.31 -19.29
CA VAL A 829 17.62 -10.38 -17.85
C VAL A 829 17.54 -11.85 -17.47
N THR A 830 18.54 -12.33 -16.75
CA THR A 830 18.50 -13.68 -16.17
C THR A 830 17.83 -13.62 -14.81
N ASP A 831 16.96 -14.59 -14.52
CA ASP A 831 16.18 -14.63 -13.29
C ASP A 831 15.31 -13.35 -13.09
N PRO A 832 14.36 -13.08 -14.01
CA PRO A 832 13.48 -11.90 -13.94
C PRO A 832 12.60 -11.86 -12.69
N GLN A 833 12.34 -13.00 -12.04
CA GLN A 833 11.56 -13.07 -10.80
C GLN A 833 12.42 -12.92 -9.53
N GLY A 834 13.71 -13.28 -9.57
CA GLY A 834 14.64 -13.11 -8.44
C GLY A 834 15.59 -11.92 -8.63
N ARG A 835 16.87 -12.19 -8.89
CA ARG A 835 17.95 -11.16 -8.84
C ARG A 835 17.94 -10.18 -10.01
N ARG A 836 17.27 -10.49 -11.13
CA ARG A 836 17.16 -9.61 -12.31
C ARG A 836 18.51 -9.14 -12.84
N ASN A 837 19.47 -10.05 -12.98
CA ASN A 837 20.80 -9.68 -13.48
C ASN A 837 20.69 -9.24 -14.95
N LEU A 838 21.24 -8.08 -15.25
CA LEU A 838 21.21 -7.43 -16.55
C LEU A 838 22.50 -7.74 -17.31
N GLY A 839 22.37 -8.08 -18.59
CA GLY A 839 23.53 -8.21 -19.49
C GLY A 839 23.13 -7.92 -20.92
N GLY A 840 24.08 -7.58 -21.77
CA GLY A 840 23.80 -7.36 -23.19
C GLY A 840 24.66 -6.29 -23.82
N ASN A 841 24.37 -5.99 -25.08
CA ASN A 841 25.08 -4.97 -25.84
C ASN A 841 24.09 -3.99 -26.47
N VAL A 842 24.51 -2.73 -26.56
CA VAL A 842 23.79 -1.63 -27.19
C VAL A 842 24.75 -0.88 -28.10
N ASN A 843 24.42 -0.79 -29.38
CA ASN A 843 25.24 -0.16 -30.40
C ASN A 843 24.47 0.97 -31.10
N MET A 844 25.13 2.10 -31.30
CA MET A 844 24.71 3.19 -32.19
C MET A 844 25.78 3.36 -33.25
N ARG A 845 25.39 3.34 -34.52
CA ARG A 845 26.31 3.46 -35.66
C ARG A 845 25.85 4.59 -36.56
N ASN A 846 26.73 5.56 -36.77
CA ASN A 846 26.57 6.63 -37.76
C ASN A 846 25.27 7.43 -37.60
N VAL A 847 24.82 7.69 -36.37
CA VAL A 847 23.60 8.48 -36.13
C VAL A 847 23.94 9.97 -36.30
N ASN A 848 23.43 10.59 -37.34
CA ASN A 848 23.62 12.00 -37.65
C ASN A 848 22.62 12.87 -36.87
N LEU A 849 23.15 13.84 -36.13
CA LEU A 849 22.37 14.78 -35.31
C LEU A 849 21.52 15.76 -36.15
N ALA A 850 21.80 15.92 -37.45
CA ALA A 850 21.00 16.79 -38.34
C ALA A 850 19.50 16.42 -38.38
N MET A 851 19.12 15.22 -37.93
CA MET A 851 17.72 14.82 -37.79
C MET A 851 16.92 15.71 -36.84
N VAL A 852 17.54 16.37 -35.86
CA VAL A 852 16.83 17.25 -34.90
C VAL A 852 16.77 18.72 -35.35
N ASN A 853 17.38 19.08 -36.49
CA ASN A 853 17.31 20.43 -37.07
C ASN A 853 15.90 21.02 -37.18
N PRO A 854 14.84 20.24 -37.48
CA PRO A 854 13.49 20.79 -37.52
C PRO A 854 12.99 21.35 -36.17
N VAL A 855 13.55 20.93 -35.03
CA VAL A 855 13.18 21.44 -33.69
C VAL A 855 13.80 22.82 -33.41
N PHE A 856 14.86 23.15 -34.13
CA PHE A 856 15.61 24.38 -33.98
C PHE A 856 14.95 25.53 -34.74
N SER A 857 15.12 26.77 -34.26
CA SER A 857 14.56 27.96 -34.90
C SER A 857 15.28 28.26 -36.23
N ARG A 858 14.70 29.12 -37.10
CA ARG A 858 15.36 29.50 -38.36
C ARG A 858 16.76 30.08 -38.10
N GLY A 859 17.80 29.39 -38.56
CA GLY A 859 19.21 29.78 -38.42
C GLY A 859 20.01 28.86 -37.49
N GLU A 860 19.34 28.06 -36.66
CA GLU A 860 19.97 27.12 -35.75
C GLU A 860 20.09 25.71 -36.39
N LYS A 861 21.15 24.97 -36.06
CA LYS A 861 21.39 23.60 -36.54
C LYS A 861 22.17 22.78 -35.51
N ALA A 862 22.04 21.46 -35.58
CA ALA A 862 22.95 20.52 -34.95
C ALA A 862 23.42 19.51 -36.00
N ALA A 863 24.72 19.36 -36.17
CA ALA A 863 25.35 18.41 -37.05
C ALA A 863 26.42 17.62 -36.29
N GLY A 864 26.72 16.42 -36.76
CA GLY A 864 27.71 15.53 -36.16
C GLY A 864 27.27 14.09 -36.15
N MET A 865 28.21 13.19 -35.92
CA MET A 865 27.99 11.74 -35.96
C MET A 865 28.15 11.14 -34.57
N LEU A 866 27.08 10.53 -34.08
CA LEU A 866 27.02 9.80 -32.83
C LEU A 866 27.29 8.30 -33.09
N ASN A 867 28.28 7.77 -32.39
CA ASN A 867 28.62 6.35 -32.37
C ASN A 867 28.73 5.87 -30.92
N ALA A 868 28.21 4.69 -30.63
CA ALA A 868 28.31 4.08 -29.31
C ALA A 868 28.47 2.57 -29.42
N ARG A 869 29.33 1.99 -28.58
CA ARG A 869 29.43 0.55 -28.36
C ARG A 869 29.46 0.32 -26.86
N LEU A 870 28.32 -0.07 -26.31
CA LEU A 870 28.10 -0.21 -24.88
C LEU A 870 27.75 -1.66 -24.54
N ARG A 871 28.33 -2.16 -23.45
CA ARG A 871 27.98 -3.44 -22.82
C ARG A 871 27.31 -3.15 -21.48
N LEU A 872 26.15 -3.76 -21.26
CA LEU A 872 25.40 -3.70 -20.01
C LEU A 872 25.83 -4.84 -19.07
N GLY A 873 25.78 -4.58 -17.78
CA GLY A 873 26.04 -5.53 -16.69
C GLY A 873 25.30 -5.13 -15.41
N GLY A 874 25.53 -5.84 -14.32
CA GLY A 874 24.88 -5.57 -13.03
C GLY A 874 23.49 -6.21 -12.94
N ASP A 875 22.56 -5.51 -12.29
CA ASP A 875 21.14 -5.88 -12.24
C ASP A 875 20.27 -4.69 -12.66
N VAL A 876 18.96 -4.92 -12.82
CA VAL A 876 18.02 -3.89 -13.28
C VAL A 876 17.93 -2.67 -12.35
N GLN A 877 18.24 -2.82 -11.05
CA GLN A 877 18.24 -1.71 -10.08
C GLN A 877 19.58 -0.97 -10.05
N SER A 878 20.68 -1.65 -10.36
CA SER A 878 22.04 -1.12 -10.38
C SER A 878 22.75 -1.38 -11.72
N PRO A 879 22.28 -0.78 -12.83
CA PRO A 879 22.82 -1.05 -14.15
C PRO A 879 24.26 -0.54 -14.28
N GLN A 880 25.14 -1.42 -14.76
CA GLN A 880 26.52 -1.11 -15.08
C GLN A 880 26.69 -0.96 -16.60
N LEU A 881 27.36 0.11 -17.02
CA LEU A 881 27.67 0.42 -18.42
C LEU A 881 29.18 0.34 -18.65
N PHE A 882 29.58 -0.32 -19.72
CA PHE A 882 30.99 -0.42 -20.13
C PHE A 882 31.12 -0.08 -21.60
N GLY A 883 32.17 0.65 -21.98
CA GLY A 883 32.47 0.96 -23.38
C GLY A 883 32.53 2.46 -23.63
N GLN A 884 32.25 2.86 -24.87
CA GLN A 884 32.51 4.23 -25.32
C GLN A 884 31.33 4.78 -26.12
N LEU A 885 31.02 6.05 -25.87
CA LEU A 885 30.19 6.89 -26.71
C LEU A 885 31.07 8.01 -27.27
N GLN A 886 31.00 8.22 -28.57
CA GLN A 886 31.79 9.21 -29.29
C GLN A 886 30.89 10.06 -30.16
N LEU A 887 31.08 11.36 -30.08
CA LEU A 887 30.45 12.35 -30.93
C LEU A 887 31.53 13.05 -31.75
N SER A 888 31.52 12.84 -33.06
CA SER A 888 32.53 13.37 -33.98
C SER A 888 31.93 14.40 -34.93
N ALA A 889 32.77 15.37 -35.33
CA ALA A 889 32.37 16.50 -36.17
C ALA A 889 31.11 17.23 -35.63
N LEU A 890 31.03 17.37 -34.31
CA LEU A 890 29.94 18.09 -33.65
C LEU A 890 30.01 19.57 -34.04
N ASP A 891 28.95 20.06 -34.66
CA ASP A 891 28.77 21.45 -35.07
C ASP A 891 27.34 21.82 -34.69
N ILE A 892 27.21 22.55 -33.59
CA ILE A 892 25.93 23.09 -33.15
C ILE A 892 25.98 24.60 -33.38
N ASP A 893 24.93 25.13 -33.99
CA ASP A 893 24.67 26.55 -34.16
C ASP A 893 23.32 26.82 -33.50
N GLY A 894 23.32 27.62 -32.45
CA GLY A 894 22.12 27.81 -31.63
C GLY A 894 22.17 29.18 -30.98
N ASN A 895 21.04 29.87 -30.92
CA ASN A 895 20.96 31.18 -30.26
C ASN A 895 21.27 31.10 -28.76
N PHE A 896 21.10 29.91 -28.16
CA PHE A 896 21.47 29.61 -26.78
C PHE A 896 22.99 29.51 -26.57
N MET A 897 23.79 29.36 -27.63
CA MET A 897 25.24 29.34 -27.53
C MET A 897 25.83 30.70 -27.89
N PRO A 898 26.67 31.27 -27.01
CA PRO A 898 27.23 32.59 -27.25
C PRO A 898 28.36 32.59 -28.29
N PHE A 899 28.73 31.44 -28.86
CA PHE A 899 29.81 31.29 -29.83
C PHE A 899 29.38 30.37 -30.98
N GLU A 900 29.98 30.58 -32.15
CA GLU A 900 29.82 29.67 -33.29
C GLU A 900 30.77 28.47 -33.14
N MET A 901 30.20 27.28 -33.05
CA MET A 901 30.96 26.03 -32.93
C MET A 901 31.55 25.63 -34.28
N GLN A 902 32.80 25.19 -34.27
CA GLN A 902 33.44 24.52 -35.40
C GLN A 902 33.42 23.00 -35.15
N PRO A 903 33.57 22.14 -36.18
CA PRO A 903 33.56 20.69 -36.02
C PRO A 903 34.46 20.19 -34.86
N SER A 904 33.79 19.71 -33.83
CA SER A 904 34.32 19.38 -32.51
C SER A 904 34.20 17.89 -32.21
N GLN A 905 34.86 17.43 -31.15
CA GLN A 905 34.82 16.03 -30.76
C GLN A 905 34.65 15.88 -29.24
N LEU A 906 33.69 15.03 -28.86
CA LEU A 906 33.43 14.63 -27.48
C LEU A 906 33.53 13.12 -27.36
N THR A 907 34.08 12.64 -26.26
CA THR A 907 34.20 11.21 -25.96
C THR A 907 33.83 10.95 -24.51
N MET A 908 32.91 10.02 -24.30
CA MET A 908 32.50 9.53 -22.99
C MET A 908 32.91 8.06 -22.87
N ASN A 909 33.70 7.73 -21.84
CA ASN A 909 34.08 6.35 -21.54
C ASN A 909 33.35 5.89 -20.28
N PHE A 910 32.65 4.77 -20.37
CA PHE A 910 31.85 4.16 -19.31
C PHE A 910 32.62 2.99 -18.69
N SER A 911 32.66 2.95 -17.36
CA SER A 911 33.28 1.88 -16.57
C SER A 911 32.43 1.58 -15.33
N GLY A 912 31.49 0.64 -15.48
CA GLY A 912 30.57 0.27 -14.43
C GLY A 912 29.50 1.33 -14.20
N THR A 913 29.47 1.91 -13.00
CA THR A 913 28.54 2.98 -12.61
C THR A 913 29.15 4.38 -12.71
N ARG A 914 30.28 4.51 -13.42
CA ARG A 914 31.01 5.76 -13.59
C ARG A 914 31.31 6.02 -15.05
N SER A 915 31.43 7.30 -15.41
CA SER A 915 31.93 7.71 -16.71
C SER A 915 32.95 8.84 -16.60
N THR A 916 33.76 8.98 -17.64
CA THR A 916 34.63 10.13 -17.87
C THR A 916 34.26 10.79 -19.20
N LEU A 917 34.29 12.11 -19.23
CA LEU A 917 34.09 12.94 -20.42
C LEU A 917 35.41 13.63 -20.76
N ALA A 918 35.82 13.55 -22.01
CA ALA A 918 36.91 14.34 -22.56
C ALA A 918 36.49 14.88 -23.93
N GLY A 919 36.77 16.15 -24.20
CA GLY A 919 36.39 16.75 -25.46
C GLY A 919 37.03 18.11 -25.70
N ILE A 920 37.04 18.52 -26.96
CA ILE A 920 37.50 19.84 -27.39
C ILE A 920 36.38 20.45 -28.22
N VAL A 921 35.86 21.58 -27.76
CA VAL A 921 34.95 22.44 -28.51
C VAL A 921 35.79 23.50 -29.21
N ARG A 922 35.83 23.43 -30.54
CA ARG A 922 36.48 24.44 -31.38
C ARG A 922 35.48 25.54 -31.69
N THR A 923 35.97 26.77 -31.75
CA THR A 923 35.18 27.95 -32.15
C THR A 923 35.90 28.66 -33.29
N GLN A 924 35.29 29.67 -33.92
CA GLN A 924 35.98 30.46 -34.95
C GLN A 924 37.32 31.04 -34.47
N GLN A 925 37.39 31.44 -33.20
CA GLN A 925 38.59 31.97 -32.58
C GLN A 925 38.72 31.38 -31.17
N GLY A 926 39.74 30.55 -30.94
CA GLY A 926 39.97 29.87 -29.67
C GLY A 926 39.31 28.47 -29.59
N GLN A 927 39.57 27.78 -28.47
CA GLN A 927 38.98 26.47 -28.18
C GLN A 927 38.67 26.34 -26.68
N ILE A 928 37.72 25.47 -26.35
CA ILE A 928 37.34 25.10 -24.98
C ILE A 928 37.64 23.61 -24.79
N ASN A 929 38.50 23.30 -23.82
CA ASN A 929 38.76 21.94 -23.39
C ASN A 929 37.73 21.55 -22.32
N LEU A 930 37.04 20.43 -22.54
CA LEU A 930 36.05 19.86 -21.63
C LEU A 930 36.59 18.58 -20.99
N ASN A 931 36.61 18.52 -19.67
CA ASN A 931 36.96 17.33 -18.90
C ASN A 931 35.95 17.12 -17.78
N GLY A 932 35.39 15.93 -17.63
CA GLY A 932 34.40 15.66 -16.59
C GLY A 932 34.32 14.21 -16.16
N ASN A 933 33.56 13.98 -15.10
CA ASN A 933 33.21 12.66 -14.62
C ASN A 933 31.75 12.60 -14.18
N ALA A 934 31.18 11.40 -14.15
CA ALA A 934 29.87 11.16 -13.56
C ALA A 934 29.87 9.84 -12.78
N ASP A 935 29.05 9.77 -11.74
CA ASP A 935 28.82 8.59 -10.90
C ASP A 935 27.31 8.44 -10.66
N TRP A 936 26.75 7.29 -11.01
CA TRP A 936 25.36 6.90 -10.79
C TRP A 936 25.25 5.57 -10.04
N SER A 937 26.24 5.26 -9.19
CA SER A 937 26.19 4.09 -8.29
C SER A 937 24.93 4.06 -7.42
N GLN A 938 24.35 5.25 -7.16
CA GLN A 938 23.01 5.43 -6.63
C GLN A 938 22.20 6.22 -7.67
N ILE A 939 21.28 5.57 -8.39
CA ILE A 939 20.54 6.18 -9.51
C ILE A 939 19.72 7.41 -9.07
N ASP A 940 19.21 7.41 -7.84
CA ASP A 940 18.42 8.52 -7.26
C ASP A 940 19.29 9.68 -6.74
N ASN A 941 20.62 9.52 -6.72
CA ASN A 941 21.59 10.49 -6.22
C ASN A 941 22.84 10.53 -7.12
N TRP A 942 22.60 10.57 -8.44
CA TRP A 942 23.69 10.66 -9.40
C TRP A 942 24.39 12.03 -9.30
N ARG A 943 25.67 12.05 -9.64
CA ARG A 943 26.47 13.28 -9.68
C ARG A 943 27.28 13.35 -10.96
N ALA A 944 27.32 14.52 -11.57
CA ALA A 944 28.20 14.79 -12.70
C ALA A 944 28.94 16.11 -12.49
N ARG A 945 30.22 16.14 -12.85
CA ARG A 945 31.07 17.33 -12.81
C ARG A 945 31.76 17.50 -14.15
N VAL A 946 31.66 18.67 -14.76
CA VAL A 946 32.32 19.03 -16.01
C VAL A 946 33.10 20.32 -15.82
N THR A 947 34.38 20.31 -16.17
CA THR A 947 35.26 21.48 -16.20
C THR A 947 35.41 21.96 -17.64
N ALA A 948 35.29 23.27 -17.85
CA ALA A 948 35.46 23.90 -19.15
C ALA A 948 36.53 24.98 -19.06
N LYS A 949 37.64 24.79 -19.77
CA LYS A 949 38.77 25.73 -19.83
C LYS A 949 39.03 26.19 -21.25
N GLY A 950 38.90 27.48 -21.51
CA GLY A 950 39.11 28.08 -22.83
C GLY A 950 40.08 29.26 -22.80
N SER A 951 40.61 29.60 -23.97
CA SER A 951 41.47 30.77 -24.16
C SER A 951 41.02 31.57 -25.37
N ARG A 952 40.69 32.85 -25.16
CA ARG A 952 40.27 33.82 -26.19
C ARG A 952 39.17 33.31 -27.13
N VAL A 953 38.17 32.65 -26.55
CA VAL A 953 36.96 32.20 -27.22
C VAL A 953 36.13 33.41 -27.60
N GLN A 954 35.90 33.64 -28.89
CA GLN A 954 35.09 34.77 -29.34
C GLN A 954 33.60 34.46 -29.20
N ILE A 955 32.91 35.34 -28.49
CA ILE A 955 31.47 35.37 -28.27
C ILE A 955 30.88 36.56 -29.02
N THR A 956 29.80 36.32 -29.74
CA THR A 956 29.08 37.37 -30.47
C THR A 956 27.61 37.30 -30.12
N VAL A 957 27.03 38.42 -29.68
CA VAL A 957 25.60 38.60 -29.42
C VAL A 957 25.11 39.70 -30.38
N PRO A 958 24.70 39.35 -31.61
CA PRO A 958 24.23 40.33 -32.58
C PRO A 958 22.95 41.04 -32.09
N PRO A 959 22.74 42.33 -32.43
CA PRO A 959 23.67 43.24 -33.09
C PRO A 959 24.65 43.93 -32.13
N MET A 960 24.60 43.63 -30.83
CA MET A 960 25.09 44.52 -29.79
C MET A 960 26.50 44.24 -29.27
N VAL A 961 26.92 42.98 -29.11
CA VAL A 961 28.14 42.67 -28.35
C VAL A 961 29.06 41.71 -29.11
N ARG A 962 30.36 42.01 -29.11
CA ARG A 962 31.43 41.07 -29.47
C ARG A 962 32.48 41.05 -28.38
N LEU A 963 32.86 39.89 -27.87
CA LEU A 963 33.82 39.74 -26.78
C LEU A 963 34.69 38.50 -26.93
N ASP A 964 35.98 38.60 -26.64
CA ASP A 964 36.88 37.45 -26.51
C ASP A 964 36.94 37.09 -25.03
N VAL A 965 36.60 35.85 -24.66
CA VAL A 965 36.62 35.35 -23.27
C VAL A 965 37.58 34.19 -23.07
N SER A 966 38.15 34.11 -21.87
CA SER A 966 38.92 32.95 -21.41
C SER A 966 38.22 32.37 -20.17
N PRO A 967 37.31 31.40 -20.34
CA PRO A 967 36.60 30.81 -19.22
C PRO A 967 37.45 29.74 -18.51
N ASP A 968 37.40 29.71 -17.19
CA ASP A 968 37.81 28.59 -16.33
C ASP A 968 36.65 28.30 -15.36
N VAL A 969 35.74 27.42 -15.77
CA VAL A 969 34.47 27.16 -15.07
C VAL A 969 34.25 25.69 -14.80
N VAL A 970 33.50 25.41 -13.73
CA VAL A 970 33.09 24.08 -13.28
C VAL A 970 31.57 24.05 -13.24
N PHE A 971 31.01 23.06 -13.91
CA PHE A 971 29.59 22.75 -13.92
C PHE A 971 29.35 21.45 -13.13
N ASP A 972 28.58 21.54 -12.06
CA ASP A 972 28.19 20.41 -11.21
C ASP A 972 26.68 20.16 -11.36
N ALA A 973 26.29 18.90 -11.51
CA ALA A 973 24.91 18.50 -11.73
C ALA A 973 24.48 17.33 -10.84
N THR A 974 23.29 17.46 -10.28
CA THR A 974 22.59 16.45 -9.46
C THR A 974 21.11 16.40 -9.86
N PRO A 975 20.30 15.41 -9.40
CA PRO A 975 18.87 15.37 -9.67
C PRO A 975 18.08 16.62 -9.24
N SER A 976 18.61 17.42 -8.30
CA SER A 976 17.89 18.54 -7.66
C SER A 976 18.47 19.93 -7.91
N LEU A 977 19.70 20.03 -8.44
CA LEU A 977 20.38 21.31 -8.63
C LEU A 977 21.49 21.21 -9.68
N PHE A 978 21.60 22.24 -10.52
CA PHE A 978 22.76 22.53 -11.37
C PHE A 978 23.50 23.75 -10.84
N THR A 979 24.83 23.66 -10.72
CA THR A 979 25.69 24.77 -10.27
C THR A 979 26.78 25.08 -11.30
N LEU A 980 26.97 26.35 -11.63
CA LEU A 980 28.02 26.86 -12.51
C LEU A 980 28.91 27.85 -11.76
N ASP A 981 30.14 27.45 -11.46
CA ASP A 981 31.10 28.24 -10.68
C ASP A 981 32.38 28.49 -11.47
N GLY A 982 33.03 29.64 -11.27
CA GLY A 982 34.37 29.86 -11.81
C GLY A 982 34.71 31.31 -12.15
N ARG A 983 35.71 31.48 -13.02
CA ARG A 983 36.21 32.78 -13.46
C ARG A 983 36.14 32.91 -14.98
N VAL A 984 35.80 34.09 -15.45
CA VAL A 984 35.77 34.43 -16.87
C VAL A 984 36.54 35.73 -17.08
N ASP A 985 37.67 35.68 -17.78
CA ASP A 985 38.42 36.88 -18.13
C ASP A 985 37.98 37.38 -19.53
N VAL A 986 37.69 38.67 -19.65
CA VAL A 986 37.26 39.36 -20.89
C VAL A 986 38.38 40.31 -21.35
N PRO A 987 39.44 39.82 -22.03
CA PRO A 987 40.54 40.66 -22.50
C PRO A 987 40.14 41.72 -23.54
N TRP A 988 39.13 41.45 -24.36
CA TRP A 988 38.67 42.34 -25.43
C TRP A 988 37.15 42.27 -25.58
N ALA A 989 36.50 43.42 -25.75
CA ALA A 989 35.10 43.48 -26.14
C ALA A 989 34.71 44.80 -26.83
N ARG A 990 33.70 44.75 -27.68
CA ARG A 990 33.05 45.89 -28.34
C ARG A 990 31.54 45.76 -28.12
N ILE A 991 30.98 46.71 -27.39
CA ILE A 991 29.55 46.78 -27.07
C ILE A 991 29.00 47.97 -27.85
N VAL A 992 28.05 47.77 -28.75
CA VAL A 992 27.46 48.80 -29.61
C VAL A 992 25.94 48.74 -29.48
N VAL A 993 25.31 49.83 -29.07
CA VAL A 993 23.84 49.92 -28.97
C VAL A 993 23.35 50.90 -30.02
N HIS A 994 22.57 50.41 -30.99
CA HIS A 994 21.94 51.23 -32.03
C HIS A 994 20.57 51.74 -31.51
N ASP A 995 20.08 52.88 -32.00
CA ASP A 995 18.79 53.45 -31.59
C ASP A 995 17.64 52.44 -31.82
N LEU A 996 16.75 52.33 -30.83
CA LEU A 996 15.55 51.49 -30.91
C LEU A 996 14.53 52.13 -31.89
N PRO A 997 13.81 51.34 -32.70
CA PRO A 997 12.70 51.87 -33.51
C PRO A 997 11.58 52.44 -32.63
N GLU A 998 10.86 53.47 -33.10
CA GLU A 998 9.78 54.17 -32.35
C GLU A 998 8.64 53.25 -31.84
N SER A 999 8.60 51.98 -32.27
CA SER A 999 7.60 50.98 -31.89
C SER A 999 7.96 50.11 -30.67
N ALA A 1000 9.12 50.30 -30.05
CA ALA A 1000 9.57 49.46 -28.92
C ALA A 1000 8.94 49.91 -27.58
N VAL A 1001 7.71 49.46 -27.30
CA VAL A 1001 7.08 49.61 -25.98
C VAL A 1001 7.46 48.41 -25.12
N GLY A 1002 8.08 48.66 -23.96
CA GLY A 1002 8.37 47.60 -22.98
C GLY A 1002 7.06 47.00 -22.46
N VAL A 1003 6.93 45.68 -22.55
CA VAL A 1003 5.81 44.96 -21.91
C VAL A 1003 5.96 45.03 -20.40
N SER A 1004 4.90 45.48 -19.73
CA SER A 1004 4.84 45.60 -18.28
C SER A 1004 4.77 44.21 -17.61
N SER A 1005 5.25 44.10 -16.37
CA SER A 1005 5.35 42.83 -15.62
C SER A 1005 4.01 42.20 -15.23
N ASP A 1006 2.90 42.89 -15.52
CA ASP A 1006 1.51 42.48 -15.34
C ASP A 1006 0.88 41.91 -16.63
N VAL A 1007 1.64 41.83 -17.73
CA VAL A 1007 1.19 41.21 -18.98
C VAL A 1007 1.17 39.69 -18.85
N VAL A 1008 -0.03 39.12 -18.92
CA VAL A 1008 -0.24 37.67 -19.01
C VAL A 1008 -0.22 37.29 -20.49
N MET A 1009 0.79 36.51 -20.92
CA MET A 1009 0.78 35.94 -22.26
C MET A 1009 -0.34 34.91 -22.35
N LEU A 1010 -1.15 35.01 -23.41
CA LEU A 1010 -2.21 34.05 -23.67
C LEU A 1010 -1.79 33.15 -24.84
N ASN A 1011 -2.10 31.86 -24.75
CA ASN A 1011 -1.96 30.96 -25.88
C ASN A 1011 -3.01 31.27 -26.96
N ASN A 1012 -2.97 30.54 -28.07
CA ASN A 1012 -3.93 30.70 -29.18
C ASN A 1012 -5.40 30.46 -28.76
N ASP A 1013 -5.65 29.83 -27.61
CA ASP A 1013 -6.97 29.58 -27.03
C ASP A 1013 -7.36 30.61 -25.95
N LEU A 1014 -6.64 31.73 -25.87
CA LEU A 1014 -6.86 32.82 -24.91
C LEU A 1014 -6.71 32.42 -23.43
N GLN A 1015 -5.92 31.38 -23.13
CA GLN A 1015 -5.61 30.97 -21.76
C GLN A 1015 -4.22 31.47 -21.33
N PRO A 1016 -4.04 31.85 -20.04
CA PRO A 1016 -2.74 32.22 -19.50
C PRO A 1016 -1.66 31.15 -19.74
N GLU A 1017 -0.63 31.49 -20.51
CA GLU A 1017 0.59 30.68 -20.59
C GLU A 1017 1.39 30.88 -19.31
N THR A 1018 1.52 29.81 -18.54
CA THR A 1018 2.47 29.77 -17.43
C THR A 1018 3.89 29.62 -18.00
N PRO A 1019 4.84 30.52 -17.65
CA PRO A 1019 6.22 30.37 -18.08
C PRO A 1019 6.77 29.03 -17.58
N GLN A 1020 7.18 28.17 -18.51
CA GLN A 1020 7.75 26.86 -18.17
C GLN A 1020 9.12 27.07 -17.53
N THR A 1021 9.19 26.94 -16.21
CA THR A 1021 10.47 26.90 -15.49
C THR A 1021 11.12 25.53 -15.69
N ALA A 1022 12.43 25.50 -15.96
CA ALA A 1022 13.20 24.26 -15.96
C ALA A 1022 12.95 23.50 -14.65
N SER A 1023 12.75 22.18 -14.74
CA SER A 1023 12.42 21.31 -13.61
C SER A 1023 13.53 21.21 -12.55
N ILE A 1024 14.76 21.59 -12.89
CA ILE A 1024 15.92 21.62 -12.00
C ILE A 1024 16.44 23.07 -11.92
N PRO A 1025 16.54 23.68 -10.72
CA PRO A 1025 17.07 25.03 -10.56
C PRO A 1025 18.55 25.11 -10.97
N ILE A 1026 18.93 26.25 -11.56
CA ILE A 1026 20.31 26.57 -11.94
C ILE A 1026 20.83 27.67 -11.02
N ASN A 1027 21.93 27.40 -10.32
CA ASN A 1027 22.66 28.38 -9.54
C ASN A 1027 23.98 28.73 -10.24
N SER A 1028 24.35 30.00 -10.31
CA SER A 1028 25.61 30.44 -10.91
C SER A 1028 26.36 31.37 -9.97
N ASN A 1029 27.69 31.27 -9.95
CA ASN A 1029 28.58 32.15 -9.20
C ASN A 1029 29.89 32.32 -9.97
N LEU A 1030 29.91 33.36 -10.82
CA LEU A 1030 30.99 33.64 -11.75
C LEU A 1030 31.71 34.93 -11.37
N THR A 1031 33.04 34.94 -11.41
CA THR A 1031 33.83 36.17 -11.32
C THR A 1031 34.25 36.58 -12.73
N VAL A 1032 33.72 37.70 -13.21
CA VAL A 1032 33.99 38.26 -14.55
C VAL A 1032 34.97 39.41 -14.42
N HIS A 1033 36.15 39.25 -15.03
CA HIS A 1033 37.18 40.29 -15.08
C HIS A 1033 37.13 41.01 -16.43
N VAL A 1034 36.88 42.32 -16.41
CA VAL A 1034 36.83 43.18 -17.58
C VAL A 1034 38.21 43.79 -17.82
N GLY A 1035 38.89 43.29 -18.86
CA GLY A 1035 40.27 43.64 -19.18
C GLY A 1035 40.43 45.02 -19.84
N ASN A 1036 41.67 45.31 -20.25
CA ASN A 1036 42.06 46.66 -20.68
C ASN A 1036 41.55 47.10 -22.07
N ASN A 1037 40.97 46.21 -22.87
CA ASN A 1037 40.54 46.52 -24.24
C ASN A 1037 39.04 46.25 -24.47
N VAL A 1038 38.22 46.58 -23.46
CA VAL A 1038 36.76 46.57 -23.56
C VAL A 1038 36.26 47.98 -23.84
N ARG A 1039 35.44 48.15 -24.89
CA ARG A 1039 34.88 49.45 -25.28
C ARG A 1039 33.38 49.37 -25.51
N ILE A 1040 32.68 50.44 -25.16
CA ILE A 1040 31.25 50.62 -25.37
C ILE A 1040 30.98 51.84 -26.27
N ASP A 1041 29.99 51.73 -27.15
CA ASP A 1041 29.44 52.78 -28.03
C ASP A 1041 27.91 52.70 -27.94
N ALA A 1042 27.31 53.42 -27.00
CA ALA A 1042 25.89 53.29 -26.68
C ALA A 1042 25.29 54.64 -26.28
N PHE A 1043 24.13 54.99 -26.83
CA PHE A 1043 23.36 56.20 -26.45
C PHE A 1043 24.21 57.49 -26.43
N GLY A 1044 25.14 57.64 -27.37
CA GLY A 1044 26.06 58.78 -27.45
C GLY A 1044 27.36 58.63 -26.64
N LEU A 1045 27.47 57.65 -25.74
CA LEU A 1045 28.69 57.35 -24.98
C LEU A 1045 29.63 56.44 -25.77
N LYS A 1046 30.85 56.91 -26.05
CA LYS A 1046 31.98 56.10 -26.51
C LYS A 1046 33.04 56.03 -25.43
N ALA A 1047 33.20 54.89 -24.79
CA ALA A 1047 34.05 54.75 -23.61
C ALA A 1047 34.83 53.44 -23.59
N ARG A 1048 35.98 53.44 -22.91
CA ARG A 1048 36.69 52.22 -22.51
C ARG A 1048 36.21 51.80 -21.12
N LEU A 1049 36.06 50.50 -20.89
CA LEU A 1049 35.62 49.92 -19.62
C LEU A 1049 36.72 49.01 -19.04
N THR A 1050 36.81 48.96 -17.72
CA THR A 1050 37.68 48.03 -16.94
C THR A 1050 37.01 47.71 -15.61
N GLY A 1051 37.30 46.58 -14.98
CA GLY A 1051 36.76 46.27 -13.65
C GLY A 1051 36.53 44.79 -13.37
N ASP A 1052 35.87 44.49 -12.27
CA ASP A 1052 35.57 43.12 -11.81
C ASP A 1052 34.12 43.05 -11.33
N LEU A 1053 33.40 42.03 -11.79
CA LEU A 1053 32.01 41.76 -11.41
C LEU A 1053 31.86 40.32 -10.93
N LYS A 1054 31.27 40.15 -9.77
CA LYS A 1054 30.75 38.88 -9.29
C LYS A 1054 29.29 38.75 -9.73
N VAL A 1055 29.02 37.73 -10.54
CA VAL A 1055 27.71 37.40 -11.08
C VAL A 1055 27.16 36.21 -10.31
N ALA A 1056 26.15 36.46 -9.48
CA ALA A 1056 25.46 35.42 -8.73
C ALA A 1056 24.03 35.27 -9.26
N GLN A 1057 23.58 34.03 -9.49
CA GLN A 1057 22.21 33.76 -9.90
C GLN A 1057 21.67 32.59 -9.09
N ASP A 1058 20.46 32.75 -8.55
CA ASP A 1058 19.73 31.69 -7.86
C ASP A 1058 18.21 31.79 -8.16
N LYS A 1059 17.37 31.12 -7.36
CA LYS A 1059 15.90 31.17 -7.53
C LYS A 1059 15.29 32.56 -7.37
N GLN A 1060 15.97 33.50 -6.71
CA GLN A 1060 15.50 34.87 -6.46
C GLN A 1060 15.84 35.82 -7.61
N GLY A 1061 16.79 35.46 -8.47
CA GLY A 1061 17.14 36.24 -9.67
C GLY A 1061 18.64 36.38 -9.89
N LEU A 1062 19.01 37.28 -10.82
CA LEU A 1062 20.39 37.65 -11.14
C LEU A 1062 20.85 38.80 -10.25
N GLY A 1063 21.99 38.65 -9.60
CA GLY A 1063 22.67 39.67 -8.81
C GLY A 1063 24.09 39.94 -9.34
N LEU A 1064 24.46 41.23 -9.39
CA LEU A 1064 25.80 41.72 -9.72
C LEU A 1064 26.40 42.46 -8.53
N ASN A 1065 27.63 42.11 -8.15
CA ASN A 1065 28.41 42.82 -7.15
C ASN A 1065 29.81 43.14 -7.70
N GLY A 1066 30.24 44.39 -7.64
CA GLY A 1066 31.56 44.78 -8.11
C GLY A 1066 31.57 46.18 -8.71
N GLN A 1067 32.61 46.51 -9.47
CA GLN A 1067 32.81 47.86 -9.98
C GLN A 1067 33.27 47.84 -11.43
N ILE A 1068 32.64 48.68 -12.26
CA ILE A 1068 33.09 49.01 -13.61
C ILE A 1068 33.58 50.46 -13.62
N ASN A 1069 34.76 50.65 -14.19
CA ASN A 1069 35.41 51.94 -14.34
C ASN A 1069 35.42 52.35 -15.82
N ILE A 1070 35.21 53.63 -16.06
CA ILE A 1070 35.39 54.32 -17.34
C ILE A 1070 36.66 55.17 -17.23
N PRO A 1071 37.85 54.59 -17.50
CA PRO A 1071 39.11 55.32 -17.44
C PRO A 1071 39.25 56.42 -18.51
N ASP A 1072 38.58 56.27 -19.65
CA ASP A 1072 38.50 57.29 -20.71
C ASP A 1072 37.21 57.12 -21.51
N GLY A 1073 36.58 58.24 -21.89
CA GLY A 1073 35.37 58.23 -22.70
C GLY A 1073 34.95 59.60 -23.22
N ARG A 1074 34.04 59.60 -24.19
CA ARG A 1074 33.47 60.79 -24.82
C ARG A 1074 31.96 60.58 -24.98
N PHE A 1075 31.15 61.52 -24.52
CA PHE A 1075 29.70 61.48 -24.59
C PHE A 1075 29.22 62.57 -25.56
N ARG A 1076 28.54 62.15 -26.63
CA ARG A 1076 27.95 63.02 -27.64
C ARG A 1076 26.44 62.80 -27.74
N ALA A 1077 25.68 63.72 -27.16
CA ALA A 1077 24.22 63.75 -27.26
C ALA A 1077 23.73 65.20 -27.15
N TYR A 1078 22.53 65.49 -27.66
CA TYR A 1078 21.90 66.82 -27.58
C TYR A 1078 22.78 67.96 -28.12
N GLY A 1079 23.59 67.69 -29.15
CA GLY A 1079 24.51 68.66 -29.75
C GLY A 1079 25.76 68.97 -28.91
N GLN A 1080 25.95 68.29 -27.78
CA GLN A 1080 27.10 68.49 -26.89
C GLN A 1080 28.15 67.40 -27.04
N ASP A 1081 29.39 67.77 -26.74
CA ASP A 1081 30.55 66.89 -26.80
C ASP A 1081 31.34 66.96 -25.50
N LEU A 1082 31.12 65.97 -24.63
CA LEU A 1082 31.67 65.92 -23.28
C LEU A 1082 32.76 64.83 -23.17
N LEU A 1083 33.91 65.15 -22.60
CA LEU A 1083 34.99 64.23 -22.27
C LEU A 1083 34.81 63.72 -20.84
N VAL A 1084 34.69 62.41 -20.66
CA VAL A 1084 34.57 61.75 -19.36
C VAL A 1084 35.94 61.77 -18.67
N ARG A 1085 36.06 62.46 -17.53
CA ARG A 1085 37.27 62.49 -16.70
C ARG A 1085 37.27 61.39 -15.64
N LYS A 1086 36.09 61.06 -15.12
CA LYS A 1086 35.88 60.05 -14.10
C LYS A 1086 34.59 59.32 -14.41
N GLY A 1087 34.58 58.00 -14.35
CA GLY A 1087 33.33 57.23 -14.37
C GLY A 1087 33.48 55.95 -13.57
N GLU A 1088 32.69 55.83 -12.53
CA GLU A 1088 32.62 54.64 -11.68
C GLU A 1088 31.15 54.18 -11.61
N LEU A 1089 30.93 52.90 -11.85
CA LEU A 1089 29.63 52.24 -11.71
C LEU A 1089 29.81 51.12 -10.68
N LEU A 1090 29.17 51.26 -9.53
CA LEU A 1090 29.24 50.29 -8.44
C LEU A 1090 27.96 49.46 -8.40
N PHE A 1091 28.10 48.14 -8.51
CA PHE A 1091 26.99 47.18 -8.46
C PHE A 1091 26.95 46.53 -7.07
N SER A 1092 25.74 46.45 -6.49
CA SER A 1092 25.52 45.93 -5.14
C SER A 1092 24.27 45.05 -5.02
N GLY A 1093 23.95 44.27 -6.05
CA GLY A 1093 22.77 43.41 -6.12
C GLY A 1093 22.07 43.55 -7.45
N PRO A 1094 21.00 44.36 -7.59
CA PRO A 1094 20.26 44.49 -8.85
C PRO A 1094 21.17 44.92 -10.02
N PRO A 1095 21.13 44.23 -11.16
CA PRO A 1095 22.02 44.50 -12.30
C PRO A 1095 21.69 45.81 -13.04
N ASP A 1096 20.49 46.32 -12.88
CA ASP A 1096 19.94 47.51 -13.53
C ASP A 1096 20.04 48.79 -12.69
N GLN A 1097 20.43 48.70 -11.42
CA GLN A 1097 20.56 49.85 -10.50
C GLN A 1097 21.99 50.04 -9.95
N PRO A 1098 23.03 50.23 -10.80
CA PRO A 1098 24.34 50.59 -10.30
C PRO A 1098 24.33 52.00 -9.70
N LEU A 1099 25.15 52.22 -8.68
CA LEU A 1099 25.48 53.56 -8.20
C LEU A 1099 26.46 54.22 -9.17
N LEU A 1100 26.05 55.34 -9.75
CA LEU A 1100 26.81 56.13 -10.69
C LEU A 1100 27.66 57.18 -9.96
N ASN A 1101 28.88 57.38 -10.44
CA ASN A 1101 29.74 58.51 -10.10
C ASN A 1101 30.54 58.90 -11.33
N ILE A 1102 29.95 59.73 -12.18
CA ILE A 1102 30.47 60.07 -13.50
C ILE A 1102 30.69 61.59 -13.57
N GLU A 1103 31.85 62.02 -14.02
CA GLU A 1103 32.20 63.42 -14.26
C GLU A 1103 32.67 63.57 -15.70
N ALA A 1104 32.00 64.43 -16.45
CA ALA A 1104 32.34 64.75 -17.83
C ALA A 1104 32.41 66.27 -18.03
N ILE A 1105 33.43 66.74 -18.73
CA ILE A 1105 33.64 68.16 -19.04
C ILE A 1105 33.40 68.41 -20.52
N ARG A 1106 32.94 69.59 -20.90
CA ARG A 1106 32.92 69.99 -22.31
C ARG A 1106 34.33 69.95 -22.87
N ASN A 1107 34.46 69.60 -24.15
CA ASN A 1107 35.74 69.62 -24.83
C ASN A 1107 36.38 71.03 -24.76
N PRO A 1108 37.56 71.20 -24.10
CA PRO A 1108 38.18 72.52 -23.91
C PRO A 1108 38.49 73.27 -25.20
N ASP A 1109 38.69 72.56 -26.31
CA ASP A 1109 38.92 73.15 -27.63
C ASP A 1109 37.68 73.89 -28.19
N ALA A 1110 36.50 73.61 -27.61
CA ALA A 1110 35.19 74.13 -28.01
C ALA A 1110 34.56 75.04 -26.93
N THR A 1111 35.38 75.54 -26.00
CA THR A 1111 35.02 76.52 -24.97
C THR A 1111 35.88 77.77 -25.11
N GLU A 1112 35.24 78.93 -25.08
CA GLU A 1112 35.88 80.23 -25.01
C GLU A 1112 36.39 80.49 -23.58
N ASP A 1113 37.27 81.48 -23.43
CA ASP A 1113 37.78 81.97 -22.14
C ASP A 1113 38.55 80.97 -21.24
N ASP A 1114 38.90 79.79 -21.74
CA ASP A 1114 39.62 78.74 -20.99
C ASP A 1114 38.83 78.22 -19.76
N VAL A 1115 37.50 78.30 -19.82
CA VAL A 1115 36.59 77.85 -18.76
C VAL A 1115 36.27 76.35 -18.91
N ILE A 1116 36.48 75.58 -17.84
CA ILE A 1116 36.07 74.17 -17.81
C ILE A 1116 34.64 74.10 -17.28
N ALA A 1117 33.66 73.86 -18.16
CA ALA A 1117 32.29 73.55 -17.75
C ALA A 1117 32.01 72.06 -17.88
N GLY A 1118 31.34 71.46 -16.91
CA GLY A 1118 31.07 70.03 -16.89
C GLY A 1118 29.80 69.64 -16.14
N VAL A 1119 29.49 68.35 -16.22
CA VAL A 1119 28.40 67.70 -15.51
C VAL A 1119 28.94 66.56 -14.66
N ARG A 1120 28.47 66.48 -13.43
CA ARG A 1120 28.69 65.37 -12.50
C ARG A 1120 27.38 64.65 -12.25
N VAL A 1121 27.35 63.34 -12.47
CA VAL A 1121 26.18 62.48 -12.28
C VAL A 1121 26.47 61.51 -11.14
N THR A 1122 25.64 61.56 -10.11
CA THR A 1122 25.75 60.71 -8.90
C THR A 1122 24.40 60.08 -8.53
N GLY A 1123 24.37 59.02 -7.75
CA GLY A 1123 23.11 58.34 -7.37
C GLY A 1123 22.87 57.04 -8.15
N THR A 1124 21.74 56.36 -7.94
CA THR A 1124 21.43 55.12 -8.67
C THR A 1124 21.05 55.43 -10.12
N ALA A 1125 21.22 54.46 -11.02
CA ALA A 1125 20.99 54.68 -12.45
C ALA A 1125 19.54 55.05 -12.82
N ASP A 1126 18.57 54.67 -12.01
CA ASP A 1126 17.14 55.00 -12.13
C ASP A 1126 16.77 56.36 -11.53
N GLU A 1127 17.50 56.82 -10.52
CA GLU A 1127 17.35 58.14 -9.89
C GLU A 1127 18.66 58.95 -9.88
N PRO A 1128 19.24 59.27 -11.05
CA PRO A 1128 20.51 59.98 -11.11
C PRO A 1128 20.33 61.46 -10.75
N LYS A 1129 21.23 61.98 -9.92
CA LYS A 1129 21.39 63.41 -9.63
C LYS A 1129 22.49 63.99 -10.52
N ALA A 1130 22.11 64.90 -11.41
CA ALA A 1130 23.04 65.65 -12.26
C ALA A 1130 23.33 67.04 -11.67
N GLU A 1131 24.60 67.37 -11.51
CA GLU A 1131 25.09 68.66 -11.03
C GLU A 1131 26.01 69.28 -12.10
N ILE A 1132 25.71 70.50 -12.52
CA ILE A 1132 26.53 71.26 -13.47
C ILE A 1132 27.57 72.05 -12.68
N PHE A 1133 28.82 72.02 -13.12
CA PHE A 1133 29.94 72.71 -12.47
C PHE A 1133 30.81 73.44 -13.49
N SER A 1134 31.64 74.34 -12.97
CA SER A 1134 32.55 75.19 -13.75
C SER A 1134 33.83 75.45 -12.98
N ASP A 1135 34.94 75.65 -13.69
CA ASP A 1135 36.23 76.12 -13.16
C ASP A 1135 36.75 77.28 -14.03
N PRO A 1136 36.82 78.52 -13.51
CA PRO A 1136 36.46 78.94 -12.14
C PRO A 1136 34.94 78.84 -11.85
N ALA A 1137 34.59 78.71 -10.56
CA ALA A 1137 33.21 78.49 -10.13
C ALA A 1137 32.31 79.70 -10.40
N MET A 1138 31.20 79.47 -11.10
CA MET A 1138 30.21 80.47 -11.52
C MET A 1138 28.78 79.96 -11.27
N PRO A 1139 27.75 80.83 -11.25
CA PRO A 1139 26.35 80.43 -11.08
C PRO A 1139 25.93 79.35 -12.10
N GLN A 1140 25.02 78.44 -11.71
CA GLN A 1140 24.64 77.30 -12.55
C GLN A 1140 24.10 77.70 -13.94
N ALA A 1141 23.40 78.82 -14.06
CA ALA A 1141 22.92 79.31 -15.36
C ALA A 1141 24.08 79.68 -16.31
N GLU A 1142 25.15 80.25 -15.75
CA GLU A 1142 26.36 80.65 -16.49
C GLU A 1142 27.23 79.42 -16.82
N ALA A 1143 27.40 78.51 -15.85
CA ALA A 1143 28.05 77.22 -16.08
C ALA A 1143 27.32 76.38 -17.13
N LEU A 1144 25.98 76.40 -17.13
CA LEU A 1144 25.15 75.72 -18.13
C LEU A 1144 25.27 76.40 -19.52
N SER A 1145 25.42 77.73 -19.58
CA SER A 1145 25.70 78.43 -20.84
C SER A 1145 27.04 77.99 -21.43
N TYR A 1146 28.11 77.95 -20.64
CA TYR A 1146 29.40 77.41 -21.09
C TYR A 1146 29.28 75.93 -21.47
N LEU A 1147 28.50 75.14 -20.74
CA LEU A 1147 28.29 73.73 -21.03
C LEU A 1147 27.53 73.49 -22.34
N LEU A 1148 26.53 74.32 -22.69
CA LEU A 1148 25.68 74.14 -23.87
C LEU A 1148 26.15 74.90 -25.10
N ARG A 1149 26.68 76.12 -24.94
CA ARG A 1149 27.06 77.03 -26.03
C ARG A 1149 28.58 77.17 -26.19
N GLY A 1150 29.36 76.90 -25.14
CA GLY A 1150 30.81 77.08 -25.13
C GLY A 1150 31.26 78.52 -24.83
N GLN A 1151 30.33 79.40 -24.43
CA GLN A 1151 30.58 80.81 -24.12
C GLN A 1151 29.63 81.28 -23.00
N GLY A 1152 30.01 82.35 -22.30
CA GLY A 1152 29.24 82.97 -21.22
C GLY A 1152 27.95 83.65 -21.70
N LEU A 1153 27.13 84.12 -20.76
CA LEU A 1153 25.92 84.90 -21.04
C LEU A 1153 26.28 86.36 -21.30
N ASP A 1154 25.66 86.98 -22.31
CA ASP A 1154 25.93 88.37 -22.70
C ASP A 1154 25.36 89.34 -21.65
N SER A 1155 26.20 90.21 -21.08
CA SER A 1155 25.87 91.03 -19.88
C SER A 1155 24.87 92.17 -20.10
N ASN A 1156 24.40 92.39 -21.33
CA ASN A 1156 23.43 93.43 -21.70
C ASN A 1156 22.00 92.92 -21.94
N GLN A 1157 21.71 91.64 -21.69
CA GLN A 1157 20.37 91.05 -21.87
C GLN A 1157 19.69 90.78 -20.53
N SER A 1158 18.36 90.90 -20.48
CA SER A 1158 17.58 90.47 -19.31
C SER A 1158 17.58 88.94 -19.22
N ASP A 1159 17.69 88.38 -18.01
CA ASP A 1159 17.73 86.93 -17.76
C ASP A 1159 16.58 86.17 -18.44
N SER A 1160 15.38 86.78 -18.54
CA SER A 1160 14.24 86.18 -19.23
C SER A 1160 14.42 86.10 -20.75
N ALA A 1161 15.07 87.08 -21.37
CA ALA A 1161 15.31 87.10 -22.81
C ALA A 1161 16.40 86.09 -23.19
N ALA A 1162 17.47 85.98 -22.39
CA ALA A 1162 18.53 84.99 -22.57
C ALA A 1162 18.01 83.55 -22.41
N MET A 1163 17.15 83.30 -21.41
CA MET A 1163 16.49 82.00 -21.21
C MET A 1163 15.54 81.65 -22.36
N THR A 1164 14.85 82.64 -22.94
CA THR A 1164 13.95 82.44 -24.08
C THR A 1164 14.72 82.10 -25.37
N SER A 1165 15.82 82.79 -25.66
CA SER A 1165 16.71 82.42 -26.77
C SER A 1165 17.35 81.04 -26.58
N MET A 1166 17.66 80.66 -25.34
CA MET A 1166 18.19 79.34 -25.00
C MET A 1166 17.14 78.24 -25.18
N LEU A 1167 15.88 78.49 -24.84
CA LEU A 1167 14.74 77.58 -25.09
C LEU A 1167 14.42 77.42 -26.59
N ILE A 1168 14.50 78.50 -27.38
CA ILE A 1168 14.34 78.44 -28.85
C ILE A 1168 15.52 77.69 -29.49
N GLY A 1169 16.76 77.94 -29.03
CA GLY A 1169 17.95 77.20 -29.44
C GLY A 1169 17.88 75.70 -29.13
N LEU A 1170 17.32 75.32 -27.97
CA LEU A 1170 17.05 73.92 -27.62
C LEU A 1170 15.95 73.30 -28.50
N GLY A 1171 14.92 74.07 -28.88
CA GLY A 1171 13.86 73.64 -29.80
C GLY A 1171 14.37 73.35 -31.22
N VAL A 1172 15.38 74.11 -31.68
CA VAL A 1172 16.06 73.88 -32.95
C VAL A 1172 17.13 72.77 -32.85
N ALA A 1173 17.76 72.60 -31.68
CA ALA A 1173 18.82 71.59 -31.44
C ALA A 1173 18.33 70.13 -31.56
N GLN A 1174 17.04 69.84 -31.41
CA GLN A 1174 16.49 68.51 -31.71
C GLN A 1174 16.71 68.07 -33.17
N SER A 1175 16.86 69.02 -34.11
CA SER A 1175 17.21 68.77 -35.52
C SER A 1175 18.73 68.75 -35.80
N GLY A 1176 19.56 69.05 -34.80
CA GLY A 1176 20.99 69.35 -34.95
C GLY A 1176 21.90 68.17 -35.34
N GLN A 1177 21.47 66.91 -35.15
CA GLN A 1177 22.28 65.75 -35.55
C GLN A 1177 22.51 65.66 -37.06
N VAL A 1178 21.61 66.22 -37.87
CA VAL A 1178 21.71 66.23 -39.34
C VAL A 1178 22.64 67.36 -39.80
N VAL A 1179 22.57 68.53 -39.16
CA VAL A 1179 23.34 69.72 -39.53
C VAL A 1179 24.83 69.55 -39.21
N GLY A 1180 25.18 68.97 -38.06
CA GLY A 1180 26.58 68.71 -37.68
C GLY A 1180 27.32 67.74 -38.60
N LYS A 1181 26.66 66.66 -39.05
CA LYS A 1181 27.23 65.68 -40.01
C LYS A 1181 27.49 66.29 -41.39
N ILE A 1182 26.62 67.21 -41.84
CA ILE A 1182 26.81 67.95 -43.09
C ILE A 1182 28.06 68.82 -42.97
N GLY A 1183 28.20 69.58 -41.87
CA GLY A 1183 29.38 70.42 -41.61
C GLY A 1183 30.71 69.66 -41.61
N GLU A 1184 30.81 68.54 -40.88
CA GLU A 1184 32.04 67.75 -40.81
C GLU A 1184 32.47 67.19 -42.17
N THR A 1185 31.51 66.83 -43.03
CA THR A 1185 31.78 66.35 -44.41
C THR A 1185 32.40 67.44 -45.28
N PHE A 1186 32.11 68.71 -45.00
CA PHE A 1186 32.65 69.88 -45.70
C PHE A 1186 33.81 70.56 -44.95
N GLY A 1187 34.38 69.93 -43.93
CA GLY A 1187 35.53 70.45 -43.18
C GLY A 1187 35.19 71.59 -42.20
N VAL A 1188 33.92 71.74 -41.81
CA VAL A 1188 33.45 72.73 -40.83
C VAL A 1188 33.04 72.02 -39.53
N SER A 1189 33.79 72.26 -38.47
CA SER A 1189 33.55 71.70 -37.14
C SER A 1189 32.57 72.53 -36.31
N ASN A 1190 31.80 71.89 -35.42
CA ASN A 1190 30.82 72.53 -34.53
C ASN A 1190 29.81 73.44 -35.24
N LEU A 1191 29.27 72.99 -36.38
CA LEU A 1191 28.23 73.70 -37.11
C LEU A 1191 26.93 73.74 -36.27
N ALA A 1192 26.54 74.92 -35.80
CA ALA A 1192 25.38 75.17 -34.96
C ALA A 1192 24.44 76.19 -35.63
N LEU A 1193 23.14 75.99 -35.44
CA LEU A 1193 22.09 76.92 -35.86
C LEU A 1193 21.60 77.65 -34.61
N ASP A 1194 21.85 78.95 -34.52
CA ASP A 1194 21.51 79.83 -33.39
C ASP A 1194 20.54 80.93 -33.86
N THR A 1195 19.98 81.68 -32.92
CA THR A 1195 19.18 82.89 -33.20
C THR A 1195 19.81 84.07 -32.48
N GLN A 1196 20.06 85.17 -33.20
CA GLN A 1196 20.71 86.35 -32.64
C GLN A 1196 19.90 87.61 -32.98
N GLY A 1197 19.89 88.61 -32.09
CA GLY A 1197 19.12 89.86 -32.29
C GLY A 1197 17.68 89.79 -31.77
N VAL A 1198 17.10 90.96 -31.46
CA VAL A 1198 15.78 91.09 -30.82
C VAL A 1198 14.90 92.03 -31.66
N GLY A 1199 13.64 91.64 -31.92
CA GLY A 1199 12.70 92.42 -32.72
C GLY A 1199 12.95 92.28 -34.23
N ASP A 1200 12.84 93.37 -34.99
CA ASP A 1200 13.01 93.35 -36.45
C ASP A 1200 14.45 93.00 -36.90
N SER A 1201 15.40 92.99 -35.96
CA SER A 1201 16.81 92.58 -36.15
C SER A 1201 17.08 91.10 -35.83
N SER A 1202 16.04 90.32 -35.51
CA SER A 1202 16.21 88.89 -35.22
C SER A 1202 16.62 88.12 -36.48
N GLN A 1203 17.73 87.41 -36.40
CA GLN A 1203 18.33 86.61 -37.47
C GLN A 1203 18.53 85.17 -37.03
N VAL A 1204 18.36 84.23 -37.97
CA VAL A 1204 18.82 82.86 -37.81
C VAL A 1204 20.27 82.81 -38.27
N VAL A 1205 21.18 82.40 -37.40
CA VAL A 1205 22.61 82.39 -37.64
C VAL A 1205 23.12 80.95 -37.67
N VAL A 1206 23.69 80.56 -38.79
CA VAL A 1206 24.46 79.32 -38.87
C VAL A 1206 25.93 79.64 -38.58
N SER A 1207 26.52 79.06 -37.54
CA SER A 1207 27.91 79.31 -37.18
C SER A 1207 28.69 78.01 -37.07
N GLY A 1208 29.97 78.03 -37.44
CA GLY A 1208 30.85 76.86 -37.33
C GLY A 1208 32.33 77.25 -37.49
N TYR A 1209 33.24 76.36 -37.13
CA TYR A 1209 34.68 76.58 -37.17
C TYR A 1209 35.33 75.85 -38.34
N VAL A 1210 35.99 76.60 -39.23
CA VAL A 1210 36.63 76.04 -40.44
C VAL A 1210 38.12 75.74 -40.18
N LEU A 1211 38.74 76.45 -39.23
CA LEU A 1211 40.07 76.19 -38.69
C LEU A 1211 40.06 76.46 -37.18
N PRO A 1212 40.99 75.90 -36.38
CA PRO A 1212 41.14 76.26 -34.97
C PRO A 1212 41.28 77.78 -34.81
N GLY A 1213 40.32 78.38 -34.11
CA GLY A 1213 40.24 79.83 -33.92
C GLY A 1213 39.61 80.63 -35.07
N LEU A 1214 39.29 80.05 -36.24
CA LEU A 1214 38.56 80.73 -37.33
C LEU A 1214 37.11 80.26 -37.40
N GLN A 1215 36.21 81.08 -36.89
CA GLN A 1215 34.76 80.89 -36.93
C GLN A 1215 34.16 81.59 -38.15
N VAL A 1216 33.21 80.93 -38.79
CA VAL A 1216 32.41 81.48 -39.88
C VAL A 1216 30.96 81.47 -39.43
N LYS A 1217 30.27 82.61 -39.54
CA LYS A 1217 28.85 82.76 -39.24
C LYS A 1217 28.12 83.26 -40.47
N TYR A 1218 26.96 82.70 -40.77
CA TYR A 1218 26.10 83.12 -41.84
C TYR A 1218 24.70 83.37 -41.26
N GLY A 1219 24.35 84.64 -41.09
CA GLY A 1219 23.06 85.08 -40.57
C GLY A 1219 22.11 85.44 -41.70
N VAL A 1220 20.84 85.05 -41.58
CA VAL A 1220 19.75 85.55 -42.44
C VAL A 1220 18.70 86.16 -41.54
N GLY A 1221 18.37 87.43 -41.77
CA GLY A 1221 17.33 88.12 -41.00
C GLY A 1221 15.97 87.46 -41.21
N ILE A 1222 15.26 87.22 -40.10
CA ILE A 1222 13.97 86.49 -40.08
C ILE A 1222 12.86 87.34 -40.71
N PHE A 1223 12.96 88.67 -40.60
CA PHE A 1223 11.92 89.60 -41.05
C PHE A 1223 12.32 90.43 -42.29
N ASP A 1224 13.61 90.59 -42.58
CA ASP A 1224 14.12 91.47 -43.65
C ASP A 1224 14.90 90.73 -44.77
N SER A 1225 15.05 89.40 -44.69
CA SER A 1225 15.71 88.52 -45.69
C SER A 1225 17.14 88.90 -46.08
N LEU A 1226 17.83 89.73 -45.29
CA LEU A 1226 19.21 90.15 -45.56
C LEU A 1226 20.19 89.09 -45.04
N ALA A 1227 21.12 88.66 -45.89
CA ALA A 1227 22.16 87.70 -45.53
C ALA A 1227 23.45 88.41 -45.10
N THR A 1228 24.03 87.99 -43.97
CA THR A 1228 25.30 88.48 -43.43
C THR A 1228 26.27 87.31 -43.26
N LEU A 1229 27.48 87.43 -43.81
CA LEU A 1229 28.57 86.47 -43.63
C LEU A 1229 29.63 87.11 -42.73
N THR A 1230 29.95 86.47 -41.62
CA THR A 1230 30.95 86.91 -40.64
C THR A 1230 32.08 85.88 -40.57
N LEU A 1231 33.33 86.34 -40.64
CA LEU A 1231 34.54 85.55 -40.43
C LEU A 1231 35.25 86.09 -39.18
N ARG A 1232 35.24 85.35 -38.07
CA ARG A 1232 35.90 85.74 -36.82
C ARG A 1232 37.12 84.87 -36.58
N TYR A 1233 38.31 85.46 -36.55
CA TYR A 1233 39.56 84.80 -36.22
C TYR A 1233 40.07 85.20 -34.83
N ARG A 1234 40.31 84.24 -33.95
CA ARG A 1234 40.89 84.44 -32.62
C ARG A 1234 42.40 84.60 -32.73
N LEU A 1235 42.89 85.80 -32.48
CA LEU A 1235 44.33 86.10 -32.48
C LEU A 1235 44.98 85.69 -31.15
N MET A 1236 44.30 85.93 -30.02
CA MET A 1236 44.69 85.57 -28.65
C MET A 1236 43.42 85.40 -27.79
N PRO A 1237 43.46 84.78 -26.59
CA PRO A 1237 42.30 84.74 -25.69
C PRO A 1237 41.71 86.15 -25.49
N LYS A 1238 40.40 86.29 -25.73
CA LYS A 1238 39.64 87.54 -25.69
C LYS A 1238 40.07 88.65 -26.68
N LEU A 1239 40.85 88.34 -27.73
CA LEU A 1239 41.17 89.24 -28.86
C LEU A 1239 40.84 88.57 -30.21
N TYR A 1240 39.88 89.13 -30.94
CA TYR A 1240 39.33 88.57 -32.17
C TYR A 1240 39.39 89.59 -33.32
N LEU A 1241 39.77 89.13 -34.51
CA LEU A 1241 39.65 89.87 -35.77
C LEU A 1241 38.40 89.36 -36.50
N GLU A 1242 37.41 90.22 -36.69
CA GLU A 1242 36.12 89.87 -37.29
C GLU A 1242 35.90 90.62 -38.60
N ALA A 1243 35.63 89.90 -39.69
CA ALA A 1243 35.24 90.46 -40.98
C ALA A 1243 33.77 90.14 -41.24
N VAL A 1244 32.91 91.17 -41.32
CA VAL A 1244 31.48 91.02 -41.60
C VAL A 1244 31.18 91.52 -43.01
N SER A 1245 30.40 90.76 -43.77
CA SER A 1245 29.99 91.06 -45.14
C SER A 1245 28.48 90.85 -45.27
N GLY A 1246 27.72 91.95 -45.35
CA GLY A 1246 26.26 91.95 -45.54
C GLY A 1246 25.83 93.13 -46.42
N VAL A 1247 24.97 94.00 -45.87
CA VAL A 1247 24.62 95.30 -46.50
C VAL A 1247 25.85 96.23 -46.52
N ASP A 1248 26.64 96.18 -45.45
CA ASP A 1248 27.93 96.85 -45.30
C ASP A 1248 29.04 95.80 -45.11
N GLN A 1249 30.26 96.15 -45.52
CA GLN A 1249 31.47 95.35 -45.30
C GLN A 1249 32.33 96.01 -44.24
N ALA A 1250 32.57 95.33 -43.13
CA ALA A 1250 33.37 95.83 -42.00
C ALA A 1250 34.44 94.82 -41.60
N LEU A 1251 35.58 95.33 -41.14
CA LEU A 1251 36.66 94.54 -40.53
C LEU A 1251 36.95 95.14 -39.15
N ASP A 1252 36.50 94.44 -38.13
CA ASP A 1252 36.54 94.86 -36.72
C ASP A 1252 37.62 94.08 -35.96
N LEU A 1253 38.25 94.74 -34.99
CA LEU A 1253 39.12 94.11 -34.02
C LEU A 1253 38.43 94.17 -32.65
N LEU A 1254 37.86 93.05 -32.23
CA LEU A 1254 37.09 92.91 -30.99
C LEU A 1254 38.01 92.47 -29.86
N TYR A 1255 37.96 93.15 -28.73
CA TYR A 1255 38.73 92.79 -27.53
C TYR A 1255 37.85 92.91 -26.29
N GLN A 1256 38.03 92.01 -25.33
CA GLN A 1256 37.32 92.07 -24.05
C GLN A 1256 38.29 91.75 -22.92
N PHE A 1257 38.65 92.75 -22.12
CA PHE A 1257 39.47 92.56 -20.93
C PHE A 1257 38.58 92.75 -19.70
N GLU A 1258 38.50 91.73 -18.85
CA GLU A 1258 37.95 91.84 -17.50
C GLU A 1258 39.12 91.98 -16.53
N PHE A 1259 39.01 92.92 -15.59
CA PHE A 1259 39.96 93.10 -14.50
C PHE A 1259 39.40 92.55 -13.19
#